data_AF-A0AAD5NCX1-F1
#
_entry.id   AF-A0AAD5NCX1-F1
#
_cell.length_a   1.000
_cell.length_b   1.000
_cell.length_c   1.000
_cell.angle_alpha   90.00
_cell.angle_beta   90.00
_cell.angle_gamma   90.00
#
_symmetry.space_group_name_H-M   'P 1'
#
loop_
_entity.id
_entity.type
_entity.pdbx_description
1 polymer ?
#
loop_
_entity_poly.entity_id
_entity_poly.type
_entity_poly.pdbx_seq_one_letter_code
_entity_poly.pdbx_strand_id
1 'polypeptide(L)'
;MTTHVRIVEVGARDGLQNISQQVPTDVKIELLRRLYDAGIQMIEVTSVVSPKAVPQLQDCRAVLSSPPVQALLGDASLRLPVLVPNRKGLDIARQLGVKEVAVFVSASEGFSRANINCTVDQGIARARLVCEEAKKFGCQVRGYVSCIFEDPFDGKTPPAAVLKVVQTLLDMGCYEVSLGDTLGVGSPKDVRNLLHLLKTNDIPFDRIAGHFHDTYGQALANVWEAYTLGIRVFDSSVAGLGGCPFAPGAKGNASTEDLVYMFDRADVHTGVNLPKLAAVGAWISGKLSQPTSSRVGAALSSKERRVKKPREKTHGPLTWERVKETDGLIVDQSGANLRITMNRPRNGNALTTAMIEDLTSIFRDVASDSSVNRIALIGSGKFFCTGMDLSKSTPVGGNDDVAQAQFDRLERLFDTIDKSPKVTIGALNGPAFGGGVGLAFACDLRLCVKGAKVTLSEAKLGLCPATISKYVIREWGVPFAREAILTARPVTPSELYAKGVVMSVVEDQTKLIEALDSWLVKLRSVSPEALRVSKELIVSAWTHGGHPEQAHTIKTLFNEMMKPTAPGHFGVSEFQAGRAVDWDAPLLLKRPLQTRPSPHLGPLGMDTHDTRPTNAGVIKRIRQACANCRRRKVKCSGERPVCTNCRQSRRSCVYEPYSVTVGETGHTVPRVSNSTISSQLLERISSLESALSRLSQGNFDGHVQTSPSSAFNSTPRRMPSLHHNQDQPDLNLDSIVHNSVLNNFSFDGLPPPDVIRSLVDTYFARVHNQPYSFFHRTSFYTSLSTMSVPRCLLFAVLAYAVRFSDQPYFVGKVQQASDAYSRQSWLCVIEDHLSVDNNLDLSVIQTVTLLAIVDYTAARISSGWLRLGLAIRLSQDVDLMSEPSFFLPPTEREERRRTFWSIYLVDKLISCTRSRPAAVADDDCTLHLPCNEDVFQDRGEDGENVPTLRQVLSWDVPLANPPSPFALAVVATSIFGRCTKYAHGRSAGEMLTPLDPQSDFALTNASLLLLESYLKNHDQPILDLVQNGPQADTNIDEKQVGHLVFSHALFHLCYCLLNHPFLLRLRLRPIAARVPKSFTSNAFHAAQENAIKLADLLVAGTTGVVPMESSFYTYCASIAAGIHSLAFGAQHQGVDVDQYDSQRYYQRCIEVLERLGALWPMVPNMLTKLREFDAHSESYAHLFNAACLADELDGIAENTLWSLVDYGMLAREVSGHSPEHVSFLSNLPSPSKWIPGGDYVAASPTSEARNQLLFVGTQEPLTRL
;
A
#
# COMPACT_ATOMS: atom_id res chain seq x y z
N MET A 1 -39.18 7.53 13.51
CA MET A 1 -39.10 6.91 14.84
C MET A 1 -37.63 6.62 15.08
N THR A 2 -37.02 7.17 16.14
CA THR A 2 -35.61 6.93 16.46
C THR A 2 -35.43 5.46 16.84
N THR A 3 -34.74 4.69 16.00
CA THR A 3 -34.40 3.30 16.28
C THR A 3 -33.28 3.28 17.32
N HIS A 4 -33.47 2.52 18.39
CA HIS A 4 -32.50 2.33 19.47
C HIS A 4 -31.93 0.92 19.40
N VAL A 5 -30.62 0.78 19.59
CA VAL A 5 -29.93 -0.51 19.70
C VAL A 5 -29.35 -0.63 21.10
N ARG A 6 -29.59 -1.77 21.74
CA ARG A 6 -29.03 -2.11 23.05
C ARG A 6 -27.78 -2.95 22.87
N ILE A 7 -26.68 -2.51 23.48
CA ILE A 7 -25.41 -3.22 23.46
C ILE A 7 -25.27 -4.00 24.77
N VAL A 8 -24.87 -5.26 24.66
CA VAL A 8 -24.47 -6.11 25.78
C VAL A 8 -22.95 -6.25 25.74
N GLU A 9 -22.28 -5.61 26.69
CA GLU A 9 -20.82 -5.62 26.76
C GLU A 9 -20.36 -6.91 27.48
N VAL A 10 -19.70 -7.79 26.73
CA VAL A 10 -19.23 -9.09 27.23
C VAL A 10 -17.74 -9.11 27.57
N GLY A 11 -17.03 -7.98 27.44
CA GLY A 11 -15.58 -7.91 27.59
C GLY A 11 -15.06 -8.34 28.97
N ALA A 12 -15.77 -8.03 30.05
CA ALA A 12 -15.35 -8.38 31.41
C ALA A 12 -15.44 -9.89 31.72
N ARG A 13 -16.35 -10.62 31.04
CA ARG A 13 -16.50 -12.07 31.15
C ARG A 13 -15.85 -12.78 29.97
N ASP A 14 -16.50 -12.72 28.80
CA ASP A 14 -16.12 -13.45 27.61
C ASP A 14 -14.78 -12.96 27.06
N GLY A 15 -14.62 -11.63 26.95
CA GLY A 15 -13.41 -11.02 26.40
C GLY A 15 -12.15 -11.33 27.22
N LEU A 16 -12.26 -11.39 28.54
CA LEU A 16 -11.13 -11.73 29.41
C LEU A 16 -10.89 -13.23 29.54
N GLN A 17 -11.85 -14.10 29.20
CA GLN A 17 -11.81 -15.54 29.49
C GLN A 17 -10.60 -16.23 28.88
N ASN A 18 -10.23 -15.86 27.65
CA ASN A 18 -9.16 -16.50 26.87
C ASN A 18 -7.87 -15.68 26.81
N ILE A 19 -7.72 -14.71 27.71
CA ILE A 19 -6.46 -13.99 27.89
C ILE A 19 -5.50 -14.88 28.69
N SER A 20 -4.32 -15.13 28.12
CA SER A 20 -3.30 -16.01 28.71
C SER A 20 -2.71 -15.46 30.02
N GLN A 21 -2.61 -14.14 30.15
CA GLN A 21 -2.18 -13.47 31.37
C GLN A 21 -3.32 -13.46 32.41
N GLN A 22 -3.02 -13.90 33.64
CA GLN A 22 -3.96 -13.76 34.74
C GLN A 22 -4.24 -12.28 35.01
N VAL A 23 -5.48 -11.84 34.80
CA VAL A 23 -5.87 -10.43 35.00
C VAL A 23 -6.22 -10.20 36.47
N PRO A 24 -5.59 -9.22 37.14
CA PRO A 24 -5.88 -8.89 38.54
C PRO A 24 -7.36 -8.51 38.77
N THR A 25 -7.89 -8.89 39.93
CA THR A 25 -9.31 -8.66 40.30
C THR A 25 -9.67 -7.17 40.33
N ASP A 26 -8.76 -6.31 40.79
CA ASP A 26 -8.94 -4.86 40.82
C ASP A 26 -9.08 -4.26 39.40
N VAL A 27 -8.33 -4.80 38.43
CA VAL A 27 -8.45 -4.40 37.02
C VAL A 27 -9.82 -4.78 36.46
N LYS A 28 -10.35 -5.97 36.80
CA LYS A 28 -11.70 -6.39 36.39
C LYS A 28 -12.79 -5.48 36.97
N ILE A 29 -12.68 -5.15 38.26
CA ILE A 29 -13.62 -4.25 38.93
C ILE A 29 -13.58 -2.85 38.30
N GLU A 30 -12.39 -2.33 38.05
CA GLU A 30 -12.21 -1.02 37.39
C GLU A 30 -12.71 -1.03 35.95
N LEU A 31 -12.59 -2.15 35.22
CA LEU A 31 -13.17 -2.30 33.88
C LEU A 31 -14.70 -2.15 33.91
N LEU A 32 -15.40 -2.83 34.82
CA LEU A 32 -16.85 -2.72 34.98
C LEU A 32 -17.28 -1.27 35.26
N ARG A 33 -16.57 -0.59 36.17
CA ARG A 33 -16.83 0.81 36.50
C ARG A 33 -16.66 1.73 35.29
N ARG A 34 -15.60 1.53 34.52
CA ARG A 34 -15.31 2.33 33.31
C ARG A 34 -16.32 2.12 32.19
N LEU A 35 -16.78 0.88 32.00
CA LEU A 35 -17.81 0.54 31.02
C LEU A 35 -19.15 1.19 31.40
N TYR A 36 -19.52 1.16 32.68
CA TYR A 36 -20.67 1.90 33.20
C TYR A 36 -20.53 3.41 32.96
N ASP A 37 -19.37 4.00 33.29
CA ASP A 37 -19.09 5.43 33.06
C ASP A 37 -19.15 5.85 31.58
N ALA A 38 -18.93 4.89 30.67
CA ALA A 38 -19.05 5.07 29.22
C ALA A 38 -20.49 5.00 28.71
N GLY A 39 -21.46 4.67 29.57
CA GLY A 39 -22.89 4.62 29.24
C GLY A 39 -23.39 3.24 28.82
N ILE A 40 -22.61 2.17 29.08
CA ILE A 40 -23.10 0.81 28.86
C ILE A 40 -24.13 0.46 29.94
N GLN A 41 -25.31 0.04 29.52
CA GLN A 41 -26.44 -0.29 30.40
C GLN A 41 -26.60 -1.79 30.69
N MET A 42 -25.84 -2.63 29.98
CA MET A 42 -25.83 -4.06 30.19
C MET A 42 -24.41 -4.61 30.05
N ILE A 43 -23.85 -5.11 31.16
CA ILE A 43 -22.45 -5.58 31.22
C ILE A 43 -22.45 -7.00 31.78
N GLU A 44 -21.92 -7.95 31.03
CA GLU A 44 -21.73 -9.31 31.53
C GLU A 44 -20.51 -9.37 32.45
N VAL A 45 -20.77 -9.57 33.74
CA VAL A 45 -19.79 -9.28 34.80
C VAL A 45 -18.69 -10.34 34.89
N THR A 46 -19.10 -11.60 34.98
CA THR A 46 -18.21 -12.74 35.22
C THR A 46 -18.97 -14.06 35.00
N SER A 47 -18.31 -15.19 35.25
CA SER A 47 -18.90 -16.53 35.21
C SER A 47 -18.63 -17.28 36.51
N VAL A 48 -19.66 -17.91 37.09
CA VAL A 48 -19.53 -18.76 38.29
C VAL A 48 -19.28 -20.21 37.86
N VAL A 49 -18.06 -20.44 37.39
CA VAL A 49 -17.55 -21.72 36.88
C VAL A 49 -16.50 -22.33 37.82
N SER A 50 -16.14 -23.59 37.57
CA SER A 50 -15.04 -24.24 38.28
C SER A 50 -13.73 -23.47 38.02
N PRO A 51 -12.99 -23.04 39.06
CA PRO A 51 -11.66 -22.43 38.91
C PRO A 51 -10.67 -23.30 38.14
N LYS A 52 -10.84 -24.63 38.17
CA LYS A 52 -10.01 -25.56 37.41
C LYS A 52 -10.27 -25.51 35.91
N ALA A 53 -11.53 -25.26 35.51
CA ALA A 53 -11.94 -25.23 34.12
C ALA A 53 -11.65 -23.88 33.47
N VAL A 54 -11.85 -22.78 34.22
CA VAL A 54 -11.59 -21.41 33.75
C VAL A 54 -10.83 -20.65 34.84
N PRO A 55 -9.49 -20.81 34.94
CA PRO A 55 -8.67 -20.17 35.99
C PRO A 55 -8.80 -18.65 35.99
N GLN A 56 -8.94 -18.08 34.80
CA GLN A 56 -9.04 -16.64 34.60
C GLN A 56 -10.25 -16.00 35.29
N LEU A 57 -11.32 -16.77 35.58
CA LEU A 57 -12.54 -16.29 36.26
C LEU A 57 -12.71 -16.87 37.69
N GLN A 58 -11.65 -17.46 38.25
CA GLN A 58 -11.68 -18.05 39.60
C GLN A 58 -12.04 -17.04 40.72
N ASP A 59 -11.78 -15.75 40.48
CA ASP A 59 -12.03 -14.65 41.39
C ASP A 59 -13.46 -14.09 41.31
N CYS A 60 -14.39 -14.78 40.62
CA CYS A 60 -15.79 -14.36 40.46
C CYS A 60 -16.46 -13.93 41.78
N ARG A 61 -16.24 -14.67 42.88
CA ARG A 61 -16.78 -14.32 44.21
C ARG A 61 -16.22 -13.00 44.71
N ALA A 62 -14.92 -12.75 44.53
CA ALA A 62 -14.27 -11.52 44.98
C ALA A 62 -14.68 -10.31 44.14
N VAL A 63 -14.87 -10.49 42.83
CA VAL A 63 -15.43 -9.45 41.95
C VAL A 63 -16.84 -9.09 42.40
N LEU A 64 -17.72 -10.09 42.55
CA LEU A 64 -19.12 -9.89 42.90
C LEU A 64 -19.31 -9.33 44.32
N SER A 65 -18.50 -9.74 45.30
CA SER A 65 -18.59 -9.23 46.68
C SER A 65 -17.92 -7.88 46.88
N SER A 66 -17.18 -7.37 45.89
CA SER A 66 -16.48 -6.10 46.02
C SER A 66 -17.46 -4.93 46.20
N PRO A 67 -17.17 -3.95 47.08
CA PRO A 67 -18.05 -2.81 47.31
C PRO A 67 -18.45 -2.04 46.03
N PRO A 68 -17.55 -1.80 45.05
CA PRO A 68 -17.92 -1.13 43.81
C PRO A 68 -18.95 -1.93 42.99
N VAL A 69 -18.80 -3.26 42.89
CA VAL A 69 -19.73 -4.10 42.12
C VAL A 69 -21.05 -4.27 42.85
N GLN A 70 -21.05 -4.36 44.19
CA GLN A 70 -22.28 -4.35 44.98
C GLN A 70 -23.07 -3.06 44.83
N ALA A 71 -22.40 -1.91 44.75
CA ALA A 71 -23.06 -0.63 44.44
C ALA A 71 -23.70 -0.65 43.04
N LEU A 72 -23.01 -1.21 42.03
CA LEU A 72 -23.55 -1.36 40.67
C LEU A 72 -24.74 -2.33 40.61
N LEU A 73 -24.74 -3.43 41.37
CA LEU A 73 -25.87 -4.37 41.50
C LEU A 73 -27.11 -3.72 42.17
N GLY A 74 -26.87 -2.68 42.97
CA GLY A 74 -27.90 -1.86 43.59
C GLY A 74 -28.58 -0.87 42.63
N ASP A 75 -27.91 -0.50 41.52
CA ASP A 75 -28.45 0.43 40.53
C ASP A 75 -29.52 -0.25 39.66
N ALA A 76 -30.76 0.24 39.74
CA ALA A 76 -31.89 -0.31 38.98
C ALA A 76 -31.81 -0.02 37.48
N SER A 77 -30.96 0.91 37.04
CA SER A 77 -30.78 1.27 35.63
C SER A 77 -29.76 0.40 34.89
N LEU A 78 -29.01 -0.43 35.61
CA LEU A 78 -27.93 -1.27 35.07
C LEU A 78 -28.29 -2.75 35.17
N ARG A 79 -28.09 -3.49 34.09
CA ARG A 79 -28.27 -4.94 34.05
C ARG A 79 -26.91 -5.64 34.04
N LEU A 80 -26.71 -6.54 34.98
CA LEU A 80 -25.42 -7.19 35.22
C LEU A 80 -25.55 -8.72 35.17
N PRO A 81 -25.78 -9.30 33.97
CA PRO A 81 -25.86 -10.75 33.84
C PRO A 81 -24.56 -11.44 34.27
N VAL A 82 -24.70 -12.58 34.95
CA VAL A 82 -23.60 -13.46 35.35
C VAL A 82 -23.83 -14.86 34.79
N LEU A 83 -22.84 -15.43 34.12
CA LEU A 83 -22.94 -16.77 33.55
C LEU A 83 -22.94 -17.84 34.67
N VAL A 84 -23.96 -18.69 34.71
CA VAL A 84 -24.12 -19.76 35.71
C VAL A 84 -24.50 -21.08 35.03
N PRO A 85 -23.53 -21.95 34.72
CA PRO A 85 -23.79 -23.18 33.96
C PRO A 85 -24.51 -24.27 34.76
N ASN A 86 -24.63 -24.12 36.07
CA ASN A 86 -25.24 -25.11 36.94
C ASN A 86 -25.84 -24.49 38.21
N ARG A 87 -26.62 -25.30 38.92
CA ARG A 87 -27.32 -24.94 40.16
C ARG A 87 -26.40 -24.39 41.26
N LYS A 88 -25.21 -24.96 41.44
CA LYS A 88 -24.26 -24.47 42.46
C LYS A 88 -23.80 -23.04 42.15
N GLY A 89 -23.59 -22.74 40.87
CA GLY A 89 -23.28 -21.39 40.41
C GLY A 89 -24.41 -20.40 40.68
N LEU A 90 -25.66 -20.83 40.42
CA LEU A 90 -26.87 -20.04 40.72
C LEU A 90 -26.99 -19.71 42.22
N ASP A 91 -26.75 -20.69 43.11
CA ASP A 91 -26.78 -20.46 44.56
C ASP A 91 -25.76 -19.41 45.02
N ILE A 92 -24.55 -19.44 44.45
CA ILE A 92 -23.50 -18.45 44.75
C ILE A 92 -23.91 -17.07 44.21
N ALA A 93 -24.38 -16.98 42.97
CA ALA A 93 -24.84 -15.73 42.38
C ALA A 93 -25.98 -15.11 43.22
N ARG A 94 -26.92 -15.94 43.69
CA ARG A 94 -28.01 -15.55 44.58
C ARG A 94 -27.52 -15.01 45.91
N GLN A 95 -26.58 -15.68 46.57
CA GLN A 95 -26.00 -15.22 47.84
C GLN A 95 -25.31 -13.87 47.71
N LEU A 96 -24.83 -13.53 46.51
CA LEU A 96 -24.12 -12.29 46.22
C LEU A 96 -25.02 -11.20 45.60
N GLY A 97 -26.34 -11.40 45.61
CA GLY A 97 -27.32 -10.38 45.21
C GLY A 97 -27.49 -10.20 43.69
N VAL A 98 -27.06 -11.18 42.88
CA VAL A 98 -27.21 -11.13 41.42
C VAL A 98 -28.69 -11.30 41.03
N LYS A 99 -29.23 -10.36 40.27
CA LYS A 99 -30.63 -10.33 39.82
C LYS A 99 -30.86 -10.92 38.43
N GLU A 100 -29.78 -11.12 37.69
CA GLU A 100 -29.82 -11.61 36.32
C GLU A 100 -28.68 -12.57 36.06
N VAL A 101 -29.01 -13.71 35.47
CA VAL A 101 -28.05 -14.78 35.18
C VAL A 101 -28.15 -15.21 33.73
N ALA A 102 -27.09 -15.85 33.24
CA ALA A 102 -27.03 -16.39 31.90
C ALA A 102 -26.77 -17.89 31.90
N VAL A 103 -27.42 -18.60 30.99
CA VAL A 103 -27.16 -20.00 30.66
C VAL A 103 -26.73 -20.10 29.20
N PHE A 104 -25.89 -21.07 28.88
CA PHE A 104 -25.45 -21.31 27.50
C PHE A 104 -25.67 -22.77 27.11
N VAL A 105 -26.03 -22.97 25.84
CA VAL A 105 -26.27 -24.27 25.22
C VAL A 105 -25.65 -24.23 23.82
N SER A 106 -25.02 -25.32 23.36
CA SER A 106 -24.55 -25.40 21.97
C SER A 106 -25.69 -25.84 21.05
N ALA A 107 -25.70 -25.36 19.80
CA ALA A 107 -26.58 -25.90 18.75
C ALA A 107 -26.07 -27.23 18.16
N SER A 108 -24.85 -27.62 18.51
CA SER A 108 -24.09 -28.74 17.94
C SER A 108 -23.55 -29.68 19.02
N GLU A 109 -23.38 -30.96 18.66
CA GLU A 109 -23.03 -32.03 19.60
C GLU A 109 -21.53 -32.04 19.94
N GLY A 110 -20.67 -31.83 18.94
CA GLY A 110 -19.21 -31.77 19.05
C GLY A 110 -18.77 -30.70 20.04
N PHE A 111 -19.19 -29.45 19.84
CA PHE A 111 -18.86 -28.36 20.75
C PHE A 111 -19.50 -28.53 22.14
N SER A 112 -20.71 -29.08 22.25
CA SER A 112 -21.31 -29.39 23.56
C SER A 112 -20.45 -30.39 24.35
N ARG A 113 -19.99 -31.47 23.69
CA ARG A 113 -19.10 -32.47 24.32
C ARG A 113 -17.74 -31.87 24.68
N ALA A 114 -17.15 -31.09 23.79
CA ALA A 114 -15.84 -30.48 24.05
C ALA A 114 -15.87 -29.43 25.17
N ASN A 115 -16.93 -28.61 25.23
CA ASN A 115 -16.99 -27.47 26.14
C ASN A 115 -17.55 -27.81 27.53
N ILE A 116 -18.58 -28.65 27.62
CA ILE A 116 -19.27 -28.98 28.88
C ILE A 116 -19.40 -30.48 29.16
N ASN A 117 -18.78 -31.32 28.33
CA ASN A 117 -18.75 -32.77 28.45
C ASN A 117 -20.14 -33.40 28.62
N CYS A 118 -21.10 -32.94 27.81
CA CYS A 118 -22.44 -33.52 27.70
C CYS A 118 -23.03 -33.33 26.30
N THR A 119 -24.11 -34.06 25.99
CA THR A 119 -24.88 -33.85 24.75
C THR A 119 -25.69 -32.55 24.80
N VAL A 120 -26.22 -32.10 23.65
CA VAL A 120 -27.04 -30.88 23.59
C VAL A 120 -28.29 -31.02 24.46
N ASP A 121 -29.00 -32.15 24.38
CA ASP A 121 -30.21 -32.39 25.18
C ASP A 121 -29.89 -32.44 26.70
N GLN A 122 -28.73 -32.98 27.09
CA GLN A 122 -28.26 -32.93 28.48
C GLN A 122 -27.92 -31.50 28.93
N GLY A 123 -27.32 -30.70 28.04
CA GLY A 123 -27.06 -29.27 28.27
C GLY A 123 -28.36 -28.49 28.48
N ILE A 124 -29.36 -28.72 27.63
CA ILE A 124 -30.72 -28.16 27.78
C ILE A 124 -31.33 -28.59 29.12
N ALA A 125 -31.23 -29.86 29.50
CA ALA A 125 -31.77 -30.33 30.78
C ALA A 125 -31.10 -29.65 31.98
N ARG A 126 -29.79 -29.41 31.93
CA ARG A 126 -29.06 -28.66 32.96
C ARG A 126 -29.50 -27.19 33.00
N ALA A 127 -29.63 -26.54 31.83
CA ALA A 127 -30.11 -25.17 31.73
C ALA A 127 -31.54 -25.03 32.26
N ARG A 128 -32.41 -26.02 32.00
CA ARG A 128 -33.79 -26.07 32.51
C ARG A 128 -33.85 -25.99 34.02
N LEU A 129 -33.03 -26.78 34.71
CA LEU A 129 -32.96 -26.77 36.18
C LEU A 129 -32.56 -25.39 36.71
N VAL A 130 -31.59 -24.74 36.08
CA VAL A 130 -31.16 -23.38 36.44
C VAL A 130 -32.29 -22.36 36.19
N CYS A 131 -32.98 -22.45 35.04
CA CYS A 131 -34.08 -21.55 34.70
C CYS A 131 -35.26 -21.67 35.68
N GLU A 132 -35.67 -22.89 35.99
CA GLU A 132 -36.76 -23.17 36.91
C GLU A 132 -36.47 -22.65 38.32
N GLU A 133 -35.24 -22.80 38.80
CA GLU A 133 -34.85 -22.28 40.11
C GLU A 133 -34.68 -20.76 40.11
N ALA A 134 -34.03 -20.18 39.10
CA ALA A 134 -33.87 -18.74 38.98
C ALA A 134 -35.24 -18.04 39.00
N LYS A 135 -36.23 -18.61 38.30
CA LYS A 135 -37.61 -18.11 38.28
C LYS A 135 -38.28 -18.14 39.67
N LYS A 136 -38.04 -19.16 40.49
CA LYS A 136 -38.58 -19.24 41.87
C LYS A 136 -38.05 -18.11 42.76
N PHE A 137 -36.85 -17.61 42.49
CA PHE A 137 -36.21 -16.55 43.27
C PHE A 137 -36.31 -15.16 42.61
N GLY A 138 -37.08 -15.02 41.52
CA GLY A 138 -37.25 -13.75 40.82
C GLY A 138 -36.02 -13.26 40.06
N CYS A 139 -35.08 -14.16 39.75
CA CYS A 139 -33.89 -13.87 38.95
C CYS A 139 -34.20 -14.07 37.45
N GLN A 140 -33.87 -13.09 36.62
CA GLN A 140 -34.07 -13.19 35.17
C GLN A 140 -32.98 -14.04 34.52
N VAL A 141 -33.32 -14.78 33.48
CA VAL A 141 -32.37 -15.65 32.77
C VAL A 141 -32.23 -15.24 31.32
N ARG A 142 -30.99 -15.05 30.88
CA ARG A 142 -30.61 -14.87 29.47
C ARG A 142 -30.07 -16.19 28.92
N GLY A 143 -30.47 -16.56 27.71
CA GLY A 143 -29.96 -17.74 27.00
C GLY A 143 -28.86 -17.36 26.01
N TYR A 144 -27.87 -18.23 25.83
CA TYR A 144 -26.88 -18.15 24.76
C TYR A 144 -26.88 -19.45 23.94
N VAL A 145 -26.85 -19.33 22.62
CA VAL A 145 -26.71 -20.45 21.69
C VAL A 145 -25.39 -20.34 20.96
N SER A 146 -24.46 -21.26 21.20
CA SER A 146 -23.16 -21.30 20.52
C SER A 146 -23.23 -22.08 19.20
N CYS A 147 -22.26 -21.85 18.31
CA CYS A 147 -22.11 -22.56 17.03
C CYS A 147 -23.35 -22.46 16.13
N ILE A 148 -23.92 -21.26 15.96
CA ILE A 148 -25.16 -21.10 15.16
C ILE A 148 -24.98 -21.34 13.65
N PHE A 149 -23.74 -21.30 13.13
CA PHE A 149 -23.45 -21.53 11.71
C PHE A 149 -22.52 -22.73 11.51
N GLU A 150 -21.39 -22.77 12.22
CA GLU A 150 -20.48 -23.91 12.19
C GLU A 150 -19.92 -24.22 13.59
N ASP A 151 -19.58 -25.49 13.75
CA ASP A 151 -18.96 -26.12 14.89
C ASP A 151 -17.53 -26.54 14.50
N PRO A 152 -16.50 -26.30 15.33
CA PRO A 152 -15.11 -26.62 14.98
C PRO A 152 -14.81 -28.13 14.90
N PHE A 153 -15.73 -28.98 15.37
CA PHE A 153 -15.65 -30.45 15.37
C PHE A 153 -16.64 -31.08 14.37
N ASP A 154 -17.90 -30.64 14.39
CA ASP A 154 -18.99 -31.23 13.60
C ASP A 154 -19.22 -30.52 12.24
N GLY A 155 -18.57 -29.39 11.98
CA GLY A 155 -18.75 -28.59 10.76
C GLY A 155 -20.06 -27.80 10.75
N LYS A 156 -20.75 -27.73 9.61
CA LYS A 156 -21.96 -26.91 9.45
C LYS A 156 -23.07 -27.30 10.42
N THR A 157 -23.55 -26.32 11.18
CA THR A 157 -24.67 -26.51 12.11
C THR A 157 -25.99 -26.34 11.37
N PRO A 158 -26.89 -27.36 11.40
CA PRO A 158 -28.19 -27.25 10.75
C PRO A 158 -29.04 -26.12 11.37
N PRO A 159 -29.63 -25.21 10.56
CA PRO A 159 -30.47 -24.12 11.08
C PRO A 159 -31.68 -24.60 11.92
N ALA A 160 -32.21 -25.79 11.61
CA ALA A 160 -33.28 -26.42 12.39
C ALA A 160 -32.84 -26.80 13.81
N ALA A 161 -31.58 -27.17 14.01
CA ALA A 161 -31.03 -27.44 15.34
C ALA A 161 -30.95 -26.15 16.17
N VAL A 162 -30.50 -25.05 15.55
CA VAL A 162 -30.50 -23.71 16.18
C VAL A 162 -31.90 -23.30 16.58
N LEU A 163 -32.88 -23.44 15.68
CA LEU A 163 -34.30 -23.16 15.97
C LEU A 163 -34.82 -23.97 17.17
N LYS A 164 -34.55 -25.28 17.22
CA LYS A 164 -34.95 -26.15 18.35
C LYS A 164 -34.41 -25.61 19.68
N VAL A 165 -33.11 -25.26 19.73
CA VAL A 165 -32.47 -24.77 20.96
C VAL A 165 -33.00 -23.40 21.35
N VAL A 166 -33.15 -22.47 20.40
CA VAL A 166 -33.71 -21.13 20.64
C VAL A 166 -35.12 -21.21 21.20
N GLN A 167 -36.01 -21.97 20.56
CA GLN A 167 -37.39 -22.17 21.02
C GLN A 167 -37.39 -22.75 22.45
N THR A 168 -36.57 -23.78 22.68
CA THR A 168 -36.51 -24.43 23.99
C THR A 168 -36.04 -23.48 25.10
N LEU A 169 -35.04 -22.63 24.84
CA LEU A 169 -34.57 -21.62 25.80
C LEU A 169 -35.65 -20.58 26.11
N LEU A 170 -36.39 -20.12 25.09
CA LEU A 170 -37.50 -19.19 25.27
C LEU A 170 -38.65 -19.81 26.07
N ASP A 171 -38.98 -21.08 25.82
CA ASP A 171 -40.02 -21.85 26.52
C ASP A 171 -39.66 -22.10 27.99
N MET A 172 -38.37 -22.27 28.29
CA MET A 172 -37.85 -22.38 29.66
C MET A 172 -37.93 -21.05 30.44
N GLY A 173 -38.30 -19.95 29.77
CA GLY A 173 -38.49 -18.65 30.39
C GLY A 173 -37.27 -17.72 30.27
N CYS A 174 -36.30 -18.00 29.41
CA CYS A 174 -35.24 -17.04 29.11
C CYS A 174 -35.86 -15.80 28.47
N TYR A 175 -35.65 -14.61 29.03
CA TYR A 175 -36.30 -13.40 28.51
C TYR A 175 -35.74 -13.00 27.13
N GLU A 176 -34.47 -13.32 26.86
CA GLU A 176 -33.74 -13.06 25.62
C GLU A 176 -32.77 -14.21 25.33
N VAL A 177 -32.58 -14.53 24.04
CA VAL A 177 -31.61 -15.55 23.57
C VAL A 177 -30.62 -14.90 22.59
N SER A 178 -29.33 -15.00 22.91
CA SER A 178 -28.23 -14.50 22.08
C SER A 178 -27.71 -15.59 21.15
N LEU A 179 -27.68 -15.30 19.85
CA LEU A 179 -27.22 -16.18 18.78
C LEU A 179 -25.72 -15.96 18.55
N GLY A 180 -24.91 -16.94 18.94
CA GLY A 180 -23.44 -16.89 18.92
C GLY A 180 -22.82 -17.54 17.69
N ASP A 181 -22.28 -16.73 16.78
CA ASP A 181 -21.30 -17.18 15.79
C ASP A 181 -19.91 -17.25 16.44
N THR A 182 -19.68 -18.36 17.14
CA THR A 182 -18.51 -18.59 18.00
C THR A 182 -17.19 -18.65 17.23
N LEU A 183 -17.23 -19.06 15.95
CA LEU A 183 -16.04 -19.12 15.09
C LEU A 183 -15.85 -17.84 14.28
N GLY A 184 -16.92 -17.07 14.05
CA GLY A 184 -16.89 -15.86 13.23
C GLY A 184 -16.94 -16.16 11.73
N VAL A 185 -17.43 -17.33 11.34
CA VAL A 185 -17.49 -17.83 9.95
C VAL A 185 -18.77 -17.41 9.24
N GLY A 186 -19.78 -16.96 9.97
CA GLY A 186 -21.07 -16.58 9.41
C GLY A 186 -20.93 -15.43 8.43
N SER A 187 -21.67 -15.49 7.33
CA SER A 187 -21.82 -14.38 6.39
C SER A 187 -23.17 -13.68 6.55
N PRO A 188 -23.36 -12.46 6.00
CA PRO A 188 -24.66 -11.79 6.01
C PRO A 188 -25.77 -12.66 5.38
N LYS A 189 -25.43 -13.48 4.38
CA LYS A 189 -26.37 -14.43 3.78
C LYS A 189 -26.86 -15.47 4.79
N ASP A 190 -25.96 -16.00 5.63
CA ASP A 190 -26.30 -17.01 6.63
C ASP A 190 -27.16 -16.41 7.75
N VAL A 191 -26.81 -15.20 8.20
CA VAL A 191 -27.63 -14.41 9.15
C VAL A 191 -29.04 -14.20 8.61
N ARG A 192 -29.16 -13.78 7.36
CA ARG A 192 -30.46 -13.58 6.70
C ARG A 192 -31.28 -14.87 6.68
N ASN A 193 -30.67 -15.99 6.28
CA ASN A 193 -31.35 -17.27 6.19
C ASN A 193 -31.83 -17.77 7.56
N LEU A 194 -30.96 -17.70 8.58
CA LEU A 194 -31.31 -18.12 9.94
C LEU A 194 -32.42 -17.24 10.52
N LEU A 195 -32.32 -15.92 10.40
CA LEU A 195 -33.35 -15.02 10.92
C LEU A 195 -34.68 -15.19 10.18
N HIS A 196 -34.69 -15.41 8.86
CA HIS A 196 -35.93 -15.75 8.15
C HIS A 196 -36.55 -17.05 8.66
N LEU A 197 -35.75 -18.08 8.94
CA LEU A 197 -36.24 -19.32 9.52
C LEU A 197 -36.88 -19.08 10.89
N LEU A 198 -36.20 -18.33 11.78
CA LEU A 198 -36.73 -17.98 13.10
C LEU A 198 -38.04 -17.20 12.97
N LYS A 199 -38.10 -16.21 12.07
CA LYS A 199 -39.30 -15.40 11.82
C LYS A 199 -40.47 -16.21 11.28
N THR A 200 -40.20 -17.17 10.41
CA THR A 200 -41.23 -18.05 9.82
C THR A 200 -41.79 -19.05 10.85
N ASN A 201 -41.07 -19.29 11.94
CA ASN A 201 -41.50 -20.13 13.05
C ASN A 201 -41.95 -19.29 14.27
N ASP A 202 -42.44 -18.07 14.03
CA ASP A 202 -43.02 -17.17 15.04
C ASP A 202 -42.09 -16.83 16.23
N ILE A 203 -40.77 -16.90 16.04
CA ILE A 203 -39.82 -16.47 17.06
C ILE A 203 -39.82 -14.94 17.17
N PRO A 204 -40.08 -14.38 18.36
CA PRO A 204 -40.17 -12.94 18.55
C PRO A 204 -38.78 -12.28 18.57
N PHE A 205 -38.50 -11.43 17.56
CA PHE A 205 -37.18 -10.80 17.37
C PHE A 205 -36.78 -9.82 18.48
N ASP A 206 -37.73 -9.28 19.26
CA ASP A 206 -37.46 -8.48 20.45
C ASP A 206 -36.89 -9.30 21.63
N ARG A 207 -36.93 -10.63 21.53
CA ARG A 207 -36.30 -11.58 22.46
C ARG A 207 -35.05 -12.25 21.87
N ILE A 208 -34.54 -11.78 20.73
CA ILE A 208 -33.34 -12.31 20.08
C ILE A 208 -32.23 -11.26 20.09
N ALA A 209 -31.00 -11.71 20.38
CA ALA A 209 -29.78 -10.92 20.28
C ALA A 209 -28.77 -11.60 19.34
N GLY A 210 -27.85 -10.81 18.76
CA GLY A 210 -26.76 -11.33 17.92
C GLY A 210 -25.40 -11.19 18.61
N HIS A 211 -24.60 -12.25 18.58
CA HIS A 211 -23.25 -12.30 19.11
C HIS A 211 -22.31 -12.85 18.02
N PHE A 212 -21.57 -11.95 17.37
CA PHE A 212 -20.75 -12.31 16.22
C PHE A 212 -19.27 -12.08 16.52
N HIS A 213 -18.42 -13.05 16.21
CA HIS A 213 -16.97 -12.92 16.31
C HIS A 213 -16.39 -12.34 15.01
N ASP A 214 -15.34 -11.52 15.11
CA ASP A 214 -14.71 -10.83 13.96
C ASP A 214 -13.47 -11.57 13.44
N THR A 215 -13.42 -12.90 13.59
CA THR A 215 -12.30 -13.74 13.14
C THR A 215 -11.99 -13.55 11.65
N TYR A 216 -13.02 -13.56 10.81
CA TYR A 216 -12.92 -13.43 9.35
C TYR A 216 -13.36 -12.04 8.84
N GLY A 217 -13.42 -11.04 9.73
CA GLY A 217 -13.83 -9.67 9.38
C GLY A 217 -15.33 -9.51 9.06
N GLN A 218 -16.17 -10.49 9.41
CA GLN A 218 -17.59 -10.52 9.05
C GLN A 218 -18.52 -9.92 10.12
N ALA A 219 -18.03 -9.64 11.34
CA ALA A 219 -18.91 -9.38 12.48
C ALA A 219 -19.80 -8.15 12.29
N LEU A 220 -19.22 -7.01 11.86
CA LEU A 220 -20.00 -5.79 11.63
C LEU A 220 -21.02 -5.95 10.50
N ALA A 221 -20.66 -6.68 9.44
CA ALA A 221 -21.58 -6.95 8.33
C ALA A 221 -22.77 -7.81 8.80
N ASN A 222 -22.51 -8.82 9.63
CA ASN A 222 -23.51 -9.68 10.24
C ASN A 222 -24.42 -8.90 11.22
N VAL A 223 -23.84 -8.03 12.06
CA VAL A 223 -24.60 -7.13 12.94
C VAL A 223 -25.51 -6.23 12.13
N TRP A 224 -25.00 -5.61 11.06
CA TRP A 224 -25.79 -4.72 10.20
C TRP A 224 -26.94 -5.46 9.53
N GLU A 225 -26.70 -6.66 9.00
CA GLU A 225 -27.76 -7.49 8.39
C GLU A 225 -28.81 -7.96 9.41
N ALA A 226 -28.39 -8.37 10.60
CA ALA A 226 -29.34 -8.70 11.67
C ALA A 226 -30.17 -7.47 12.08
N TYR A 227 -29.56 -6.28 12.11
CA TYR A 227 -30.25 -5.02 12.38
C TYR A 227 -31.28 -4.68 11.30
N THR A 228 -30.95 -4.80 10.02
CA THR A 228 -31.91 -4.51 8.93
C THR A 228 -33.11 -5.45 8.96
N LEU A 229 -32.92 -6.69 9.42
CA LEU A 229 -33.99 -7.69 9.55
C LEU A 229 -34.85 -7.53 10.81
N GLY A 230 -34.41 -6.74 11.79
CA GLY A 230 -35.22 -6.34 12.95
C GLY A 230 -34.61 -6.61 14.32
N ILE A 231 -33.42 -7.22 14.41
CA ILE A 231 -32.71 -7.43 15.69
C ILE A 231 -32.23 -6.08 16.24
N ARG A 232 -32.36 -5.88 17.55
CA ARG A 232 -32.02 -4.61 18.22
C ARG A 232 -31.06 -4.77 19.40
N VAL A 233 -30.57 -5.98 19.62
CA VAL A 233 -29.68 -6.31 20.74
C VAL A 233 -28.45 -7.02 20.19
N PHE A 234 -27.27 -6.51 20.51
CA PHE A 234 -26.01 -7.08 20.03
C PHE A 234 -25.00 -7.19 21.17
N ASP A 235 -24.33 -8.33 21.20
CA ASP A 235 -23.23 -8.59 22.11
C ASP A 235 -21.93 -8.14 21.45
N SER A 236 -21.08 -7.45 22.20
CA SER A 236 -19.78 -7.00 21.74
C SER A 236 -18.81 -6.87 22.90
N SER A 237 -17.53 -6.80 22.57
CA SER A 237 -16.46 -6.72 23.56
C SER A 237 -15.61 -5.48 23.34
N VAL A 238 -15.35 -4.74 24.41
CA VAL A 238 -14.46 -3.57 24.40
C VAL A 238 -13.09 -3.95 23.84
N ALA A 239 -12.50 -3.09 23.00
CA ALA A 239 -11.25 -3.33 22.27
C ALA A 239 -11.22 -4.60 21.40
N GLY A 240 -12.37 -5.26 21.16
CA GLY A 240 -12.45 -6.55 20.48
C GLY A 240 -11.84 -7.71 21.29
N LEU A 241 -11.85 -7.63 22.62
CA LEU A 241 -11.27 -8.66 23.49
C LEU A 241 -12.03 -9.99 23.34
N GLY A 242 -11.29 -11.10 23.39
CA GLY A 242 -11.83 -12.45 23.35
C GLY A 242 -11.24 -13.28 22.21
N GLY A 243 -11.89 -14.40 21.93
CA GLY A 243 -11.42 -15.42 20.98
C GLY A 243 -12.01 -16.77 21.35
N CYS A 244 -12.07 -17.72 20.43
CA CYS A 244 -12.47 -19.09 20.76
C CYS A 244 -11.19 -19.92 21.07
N PRO A 245 -11.08 -20.58 22.24
CA PRO A 245 -9.88 -21.36 22.57
C PRO A 245 -9.76 -22.62 21.70
N PHE A 246 -10.85 -23.02 21.04
CA PHE A 246 -10.94 -24.17 20.14
C PHE A 246 -10.64 -23.80 18.67
N ALA A 247 -10.30 -22.54 18.37
CA ALA A 247 -9.95 -22.07 17.02
C ALA A 247 -8.65 -21.23 17.03
N PRO A 248 -7.49 -21.84 16.75
CA PRO A 248 -6.20 -21.13 16.70
C PRO A 248 -6.23 -19.98 15.68
N GLY A 249 -5.89 -18.77 16.10
CA GLY A 249 -5.85 -17.58 15.22
C GLY A 249 -7.13 -16.73 15.16
N ALA A 250 -8.19 -17.10 15.90
CA ALA A 250 -9.43 -16.32 15.96
C ALA A 250 -9.23 -14.94 16.61
N LYS A 251 -9.46 -13.86 15.84
CA LYS A 251 -9.22 -12.45 16.26
C LYS A 251 -10.16 -11.91 17.35
N GLY A 252 -11.20 -12.65 17.74
CA GLY A 252 -12.04 -12.35 18.90
C GLY A 252 -13.46 -11.87 18.58
N ASN A 253 -14.10 -11.28 19.58
CA ASN A 253 -15.45 -10.70 19.52
C ASN A 253 -15.53 -9.47 18.61
N ALA A 254 -16.73 -9.11 18.16
CA ALA A 254 -16.95 -7.79 17.57
C ALA A 254 -16.58 -6.68 18.56
N SER A 255 -15.83 -5.67 18.11
CA SER A 255 -15.44 -4.52 18.95
C SER A 255 -16.65 -3.64 19.26
N THR A 256 -16.88 -3.34 20.55
CA THR A 256 -17.96 -2.45 20.98
C THR A 256 -17.80 -1.04 20.40
N GLU A 257 -16.56 -0.53 20.30
CA GLU A 257 -16.28 0.77 19.68
C GLU A 257 -16.65 0.81 18.20
N ASP A 258 -16.35 -0.26 17.47
CA ASP A 258 -16.64 -0.37 16.05
C ASP A 258 -18.15 -0.45 15.79
N LEU A 259 -18.89 -1.19 16.63
CA LEU A 259 -20.36 -1.25 16.59
C LEU A 259 -21.00 0.12 16.88
N VAL A 260 -20.59 0.78 17.97
CA VAL A 260 -21.12 2.10 18.36
C VAL A 260 -20.86 3.10 17.23
N TYR A 261 -19.66 3.09 16.66
CA TYR A 261 -19.35 3.97 15.53
C TYR A 261 -20.24 3.70 14.31
N MET A 262 -20.44 2.42 13.94
CA MET A 262 -21.32 2.06 12.83
C MET A 262 -22.75 2.57 13.04
N PHE A 263 -23.32 2.33 14.24
CA PHE A 263 -24.68 2.79 14.56
C PHE A 263 -24.79 4.30 14.67
N ASP A 264 -23.81 4.98 15.28
CA ASP A 264 -23.76 6.45 15.34
C ASP A 264 -23.70 7.05 13.92
N ARG A 265 -22.95 6.44 12.99
CA ARG A 265 -22.88 6.87 11.59
C ARG A 265 -24.15 6.59 10.79
N ALA A 266 -24.94 5.63 11.24
CA ALA A 266 -26.26 5.32 10.68
C ALA A 266 -27.40 6.10 11.38
N ASP A 267 -27.09 7.07 12.25
CA ASP A 267 -28.04 7.83 13.05
C ASP A 267 -28.93 6.93 13.96
N VAL A 268 -28.40 5.79 14.39
CA VAL A 268 -29.05 4.83 15.31
C VAL A 268 -28.49 5.02 16.72
N HIS A 269 -29.37 5.30 17.68
CA HIS A 269 -28.94 5.65 19.03
C HIS A 269 -28.58 4.40 19.84
N THR A 270 -27.35 4.34 20.39
CA THR A 270 -26.91 3.28 21.32
C THR A 270 -26.91 3.72 22.78
N GLY A 271 -26.82 5.04 23.05
CA GLY A 271 -26.66 5.59 24.39
C GLY A 271 -25.24 5.52 24.96
N VAL A 272 -24.28 5.01 24.19
CA VAL A 272 -22.89 4.82 24.60
C VAL A 272 -22.04 6.02 24.18
N ASN A 273 -21.19 6.51 25.08
CA ASN A 273 -20.24 7.56 24.80
C ASN A 273 -18.98 6.99 24.15
N LEU A 274 -18.94 7.02 22.81
CA LEU A 274 -17.83 6.46 22.03
C LEU A 274 -16.43 6.97 22.45
N PRO A 275 -16.19 8.27 22.68
CA PRO A 275 -14.88 8.73 23.18
C PRO A 275 -14.47 8.12 24.52
N LYS A 276 -15.40 8.03 25.49
CA LYS A 276 -15.12 7.38 26.78
C LYS A 276 -14.85 5.89 26.58
N LEU A 277 -15.66 5.20 25.78
CA LEU A 277 -15.49 3.78 25.49
C LEU A 277 -14.13 3.49 24.84
N ALA A 278 -13.72 4.27 23.84
CA ALA A 278 -12.40 4.15 23.22
C ALA A 278 -11.25 4.36 24.23
N ALA A 279 -11.43 5.23 25.22
CA ALA A 279 -10.48 5.39 26.31
C ALA A 279 -10.47 4.17 27.27
N VAL A 280 -11.60 3.50 27.47
CA VAL A 280 -11.67 2.21 28.19
C VAL A 280 -10.90 1.15 27.42
N GLY A 281 -11.14 1.02 26.11
CA GLY A 281 -10.44 0.09 25.23
C GLY A 281 -8.92 0.29 25.24
N ALA A 282 -8.45 1.53 25.08
CA ALA A 282 -7.03 1.85 25.18
C ALA A 282 -6.43 1.53 26.56
N TRP A 283 -7.19 1.76 27.64
CA TRP A 283 -6.74 1.46 29.01
C TRP A 283 -6.61 -0.04 29.26
N ILE A 284 -7.62 -0.85 28.89
CA ILE A 284 -7.58 -2.30 29.12
C ILE A 284 -6.53 -2.97 28.23
N SER A 285 -6.43 -2.60 26.95
CA SER A 285 -5.36 -3.04 26.06
C SER A 285 -3.97 -2.73 26.64
N GLY A 286 -3.79 -1.55 27.24
CA GLY A 286 -2.55 -1.19 27.94
C GLY A 286 -2.27 -2.04 29.19
N LYS A 287 -3.30 -2.46 29.94
CA LYS A 287 -3.15 -3.37 31.09
C LYS A 287 -2.80 -4.79 30.67
N LEU A 288 -3.27 -5.23 29.51
CA LEU A 288 -2.99 -6.55 28.94
C LEU A 288 -1.71 -6.59 28.10
N SER A 289 -1.06 -5.44 27.86
CA SER A 289 0.07 -5.31 26.94
C SER A 289 -0.21 -5.87 25.53
N GLN A 290 -1.45 -5.78 25.08
CA GLN A 290 -1.90 -6.21 23.75
C GLN A 290 -2.48 -5.00 23.00
N PRO A 291 -2.24 -4.86 21.69
CA PRO A 291 -2.86 -3.80 20.91
C PRO A 291 -4.39 -3.96 20.89
N THR A 292 -5.11 -2.85 20.72
CA THR A 292 -6.57 -2.90 20.54
C THR A 292 -6.91 -3.51 19.18
N SER A 293 -7.85 -4.46 19.14
CA SER A 293 -8.40 -5.00 17.89
C SER A 293 -9.46 -4.07 17.28
N SER A 294 -9.89 -3.05 18.01
CA SER A 294 -10.84 -2.04 17.52
C SER A 294 -10.19 -1.11 16.50
N ARG A 295 -10.79 -1.04 15.30
CA ARG A 295 -10.34 -0.13 14.24
C ARG A 295 -10.62 1.33 14.62
N VAL A 296 -11.80 1.59 15.20
CA VAL A 296 -12.22 2.91 15.67
C VAL A 296 -11.41 3.32 16.90
N GLY A 297 -11.20 2.42 17.85
CA GLY A 297 -10.37 2.63 19.04
C GLY A 297 -8.94 3.03 18.67
N ALA A 298 -8.33 2.33 17.70
CA ALA A 298 -7.00 2.69 17.17
C ALA A 298 -6.98 4.07 16.48
N ALA A 299 -8.00 4.39 15.67
CA ALA A 299 -8.10 5.69 15.00
C ALA A 299 -8.34 6.86 15.97
N LEU A 300 -9.16 6.67 17.01
CA LEU A 300 -9.44 7.70 18.01
C LEU A 300 -8.25 7.88 18.97
N SER A 301 -7.60 6.80 19.38
CA SER A 301 -6.40 6.86 20.23
C SER A 301 -5.18 7.45 19.51
N SER A 302 -5.04 7.27 18.19
CA SER A 302 -4.00 7.94 17.39
C SER A 302 -4.26 9.44 17.20
N LYS A 303 -5.54 9.86 17.07
CA LYS A 303 -5.92 11.28 17.15
C LYS A 303 -5.61 11.87 18.52
N GLU A 304 -5.91 11.15 19.60
CA GLU A 304 -5.53 11.58 20.94
C GLU A 304 -4.02 11.58 21.19
N ARG A 305 -3.24 10.64 20.63
CA ARG A 305 -1.76 10.67 20.67
C ARG A 305 -1.17 11.82 19.84
N ARG A 306 -1.82 12.20 18.73
CA ARG A 306 -1.49 13.42 17.98
C ARG A 306 -1.82 14.70 18.76
N VAL A 307 -2.83 14.67 19.64
CA VAL A 307 -3.23 15.79 20.50
C VAL A 307 -2.46 15.82 21.84
N LYS A 308 -2.08 14.65 22.38
CA LYS A 308 -1.23 14.46 23.56
C LYS A 308 0.21 14.23 23.11
N LYS A 309 0.82 15.27 22.53
CA LYS A 309 2.26 15.50 22.78
C LYS A 309 2.45 15.51 24.31
N PRO A 310 3.60 15.03 24.85
CA PRO A 310 3.90 15.25 26.26
C PRO A 310 3.65 16.72 26.56
N ARG A 311 3.00 17.04 27.69
CA ARG A 311 2.87 18.43 28.14
C ARG A 311 4.29 19.00 28.16
N GLU A 312 4.66 19.71 27.09
CA GLU A 312 5.78 20.63 27.10
C GLU A 312 5.48 21.53 28.30
N LYS A 313 6.41 21.58 29.25
CA LYS A 313 6.36 22.57 30.32
C LYS A 313 6.17 23.90 29.60
N THR A 314 4.99 24.51 29.74
CA THR A 314 4.75 25.84 29.19
C THR A 314 5.70 26.77 29.90
N HIS A 315 6.84 27.04 29.29
CA HIS A 315 7.75 28.08 29.72
C HIS A 315 6.99 29.42 29.59
N GLY A 316 7.15 30.30 30.57
CA GLY A 316 6.49 31.62 30.54
C GLY A 316 6.87 32.42 29.29
N PRO A 317 6.08 33.44 28.92
CA PRO A 317 6.35 34.28 27.75
C PRO A 317 7.75 34.90 27.84
N LEU A 318 8.45 34.98 26.71
CA LEU A 318 9.78 35.60 26.64
C LEU A 318 9.68 37.11 26.92
N THR A 319 10.61 37.65 27.70
CA THR A 319 10.68 39.09 28.01
C THR A 319 11.58 39.79 27.00
N TRP A 320 10.99 40.63 26.16
CA TRP A 320 11.67 41.31 25.07
C TRP A 320 12.08 42.74 25.46
N GLU A 321 13.36 43.06 25.29
CA GLU A 321 13.93 44.41 25.47
C GLU A 321 14.20 45.04 24.11
N ARG A 322 13.85 46.31 23.91
CA ARG A 322 14.12 46.99 22.63
C ARG A 322 15.60 47.34 22.51
N VAL A 323 16.21 46.94 21.39
CA VAL A 323 17.63 47.20 21.09
C VAL A 323 17.79 48.32 20.08
N LYS A 324 16.99 48.32 19.01
CA LYS A 324 17.08 49.31 17.93
C LYS A 324 15.71 49.54 17.30
N GLU A 325 15.45 50.77 16.90
CA GLU A 325 14.24 51.15 16.15
C GLU A 325 14.66 52.09 15.02
N THR A 326 14.28 51.76 13.79
CA THR A 326 14.45 52.59 12.59
C THR A 326 13.08 52.86 11.95
N ASP A 327 13.03 53.72 10.94
CA ASP A 327 11.79 54.11 10.24
C ASP A 327 11.01 52.92 9.64
N GLY A 328 11.62 51.75 9.50
CA GLY A 328 10.98 50.55 8.96
C GLY A 328 11.14 49.27 9.77
N LEU A 329 11.98 49.23 10.80
CA LEU A 329 12.31 48.01 11.56
C LEU A 329 12.33 48.27 13.06
N ILE A 330 11.80 47.33 13.83
CA ILE A 330 11.97 47.26 15.29
C ILE A 330 12.78 46.01 15.61
N VAL A 331 13.84 46.15 16.39
CA VAL A 331 14.68 45.04 16.85
C VAL A 331 14.57 44.91 18.37
N ASP A 332 14.04 43.78 18.82
CA ASP A 332 13.95 43.44 20.24
C ASP A 332 14.83 42.22 20.55
N GLN A 333 15.38 42.11 21.76
CA GLN A 333 16.20 40.98 22.20
C GLN A 333 15.65 40.38 23.51
N SER A 334 15.68 39.05 23.61
CA SER A 334 15.32 38.29 24.81
C SER A 334 16.34 37.17 25.03
N GLY A 335 17.33 37.41 25.90
CA GLY A 335 18.46 36.49 26.08
C GLY A 335 19.23 36.32 24.76
N ALA A 336 19.43 35.06 24.34
CA ALA A 336 20.11 34.74 23.08
C ALA A 336 19.22 34.80 21.82
N ASN A 337 18.00 35.36 21.94
CA ASN A 337 17.04 35.49 20.85
C ASN A 337 16.92 36.95 20.40
N LEU A 338 17.02 37.20 19.10
CA LEU A 338 16.77 38.49 18.48
C LEU A 338 15.50 38.42 17.63
N ARG A 339 14.60 39.40 17.76
CA ARG A 339 13.38 39.52 16.95
C ARG A 339 13.40 40.81 16.16
N ILE A 340 13.34 40.69 14.84
CA ILE A 340 13.27 41.79 13.89
C ILE A 340 11.84 41.88 13.37
N THR A 341 11.17 43.00 13.65
CA THR A 341 9.80 43.27 13.23
C THR A 341 9.80 44.32 12.12
N MET A 342 9.29 43.98 10.94
CA MET A 342 9.03 44.94 9.88
C MET A 342 7.84 45.82 10.26
N ASN A 343 8.07 47.12 10.41
CA ASN A 343 7.15 48.05 11.03
C ASN A 343 6.61 49.14 10.06
N ARG A 344 6.15 48.73 8.87
CA ARG A 344 5.45 49.62 7.92
C ARG A 344 4.07 49.06 7.56
N PRO A 345 3.17 48.86 8.54
CA PRO A 345 1.93 48.10 8.35
C PRO A 345 0.96 48.78 7.36
N ARG A 346 1.01 50.11 7.22
CA ARG A 346 0.18 50.87 6.27
C ARG A 346 0.54 50.59 4.81
N ASN A 347 1.81 50.27 4.54
CA ASN A 347 2.33 50.00 3.20
C ASN A 347 2.57 48.50 2.96
N GLY A 348 1.95 47.62 3.76
CA GLY A 348 2.12 46.17 3.63
C GLY A 348 3.52 45.66 3.96
N ASN A 349 4.32 46.42 4.72
CA ASN A 349 5.73 46.15 4.99
C ASN A 349 6.58 46.02 3.72
N ALA A 350 6.27 46.81 2.68
CA ALA A 350 7.07 46.85 1.46
C ALA A 350 8.54 47.25 1.74
N LEU A 351 9.46 46.54 1.09
CA LEU A 351 10.91 46.67 1.26
C LEU A 351 11.43 47.91 0.53
N THR A 352 11.85 48.91 1.31
CA THR A 352 12.61 50.06 0.80
C THR A 352 14.09 49.74 0.75
N THR A 353 14.84 50.52 -0.02
CA THR A 353 16.30 50.46 -0.06
C THR A 353 16.92 50.55 1.34
N ALA A 354 16.45 51.49 2.17
CA ALA A 354 16.92 51.64 3.54
C ALA A 354 16.64 50.40 4.40
N MET A 355 15.44 49.81 4.30
CA MET A 355 15.13 48.56 5.01
C MET A 355 15.98 47.37 4.56
N ILE A 356 16.28 47.28 3.26
CA ILE A 356 17.13 46.23 2.70
C ILE A 356 18.56 46.36 3.27
N GLU A 357 19.10 47.58 3.28
CA GLU A 357 20.43 47.87 3.81
C GLU A 357 20.48 47.65 5.34
N ASP A 358 19.47 48.11 6.09
CA ASP A 358 19.35 47.90 7.53
C ASP A 358 19.28 46.41 7.89
N LEU A 359 18.40 45.64 7.22
CA LEU A 359 18.30 44.19 7.45
C LEU A 359 19.62 43.49 7.16
N THR A 360 20.27 43.84 6.06
CA THR A 360 21.57 43.26 5.68
C THR A 360 22.65 43.59 6.71
N SER A 361 22.69 44.83 7.23
CA SER A 361 23.61 45.21 8.31
C SER A 361 23.33 44.42 9.57
N ILE A 362 22.08 44.34 10.02
CA ILE A 362 21.70 43.64 11.26
C ILE A 362 22.12 42.17 11.21
N PHE A 363 21.82 41.45 10.13
CA PHE A 363 22.21 40.03 10.02
C PHE A 363 23.73 39.85 9.97
N ARG A 364 24.47 40.78 9.36
CA ARG A 364 25.94 40.76 9.32
C ARG A 364 26.55 41.00 10.70
N ASP A 365 26.08 42.02 11.40
CA ASP A 365 26.59 42.39 12.73
C ASP A 365 26.35 41.25 13.74
N VAL A 366 25.17 40.62 13.65
CA VAL A 366 24.75 39.53 14.53
C VAL A 366 25.46 38.20 14.19
N ALA A 367 25.95 38.02 12.95
CA ALA A 367 26.62 36.78 12.56
C ALA A 367 27.83 36.46 13.46
N SER A 368 28.60 37.48 13.86
CA SER A 368 29.75 37.37 14.76
C SER A 368 29.42 37.58 16.25
N ASP A 369 28.20 38.01 16.59
CA ASP A 369 27.83 38.26 17.97
C ASP A 369 27.56 36.94 18.72
N SER A 370 28.38 36.65 19.73
CA SER A 370 28.23 35.47 20.58
C SER A 370 27.04 35.55 21.55
N SER A 371 26.46 36.75 21.74
CA SER A 371 25.30 36.97 22.60
C SER A 371 23.97 36.54 21.97
N VAL A 372 23.94 36.37 20.64
CA VAL A 372 22.75 35.98 19.88
C VAL A 372 22.99 34.64 19.19
N ASN A 373 22.05 33.71 19.37
CA ASN A 373 22.07 32.39 18.72
C ASN A 373 20.96 32.23 17.68
N ARG A 374 19.86 32.98 17.83
CA ARG A 374 18.62 32.78 17.08
C ARG A 374 18.01 34.11 16.68
N ILE A 375 17.54 34.21 15.44
CA ILE A 375 16.95 35.41 14.84
C ILE A 375 15.53 35.08 14.35
N ALA A 376 14.54 35.85 14.75
CA ALA A 376 13.16 35.73 14.28
C ALA A 376 12.79 36.97 13.45
N LEU A 377 12.25 36.75 12.24
CA LEU A 377 11.75 37.81 11.37
C LEU A 377 10.22 37.77 11.32
N ILE A 378 9.56 38.89 11.64
CA ILE A 378 8.10 39.01 11.69
C ILE A 378 7.64 40.33 11.06
N GLY A 379 6.41 40.38 10.53
CA GLY A 379 5.78 41.62 10.08
C GLY A 379 4.80 42.19 11.10
N SER A 380 4.59 43.50 11.07
CA SER A 380 3.50 44.16 11.79
C SER A 380 2.27 44.31 10.89
N GLY A 381 1.07 44.38 11.49
CA GLY A 381 -0.17 44.64 10.75
C GLY A 381 -0.68 43.45 9.94
N LYS A 382 -1.36 43.71 8.82
CA LYS A 382 -2.12 42.70 8.05
C LYS A 382 -1.26 41.81 7.16
N PHE A 383 -0.09 42.29 6.73
CA PHE A 383 0.79 41.61 5.79
C PHE A 383 2.09 41.24 6.49
N PHE A 384 2.71 40.15 6.05
CA PHE A 384 4.10 39.86 6.43
C PHE A 384 5.01 40.81 5.67
N CYS A 385 5.01 40.73 4.33
CA CYS A 385 5.73 41.64 3.44
C CYS A 385 5.16 41.56 2.01
N THR A 386 4.85 42.69 1.40
CA THR A 386 4.31 42.76 0.03
C THR A 386 5.39 42.80 -1.07
N GLY A 387 6.66 42.59 -0.72
CA GLY A 387 7.78 42.64 -1.67
C GLY A 387 8.39 44.03 -1.77
N MET A 388 9.00 44.36 -2.91
CA MET A 388 9.65 45.65 -3.13
C MET A 388 8.67 46.83 -3.09
N ASP A 389 9.12 47.96 -2.54
CA ASP A 389 8.36 49.21 -2.56
C ASP A 389 8.45 49.87 -3.95
N LEU A 390 7.40 49.71 -4.76
CA LEU A 390 7.32 50.24 -6.13
C LEU A 390 6.85 51.70 -6.21
N SER A 391 6.60 52.37 -5.06
CA SER A 391 5.87 53.65 -5.03
C SER A 391 6.71 54.91 -5.28
N LYS A 392 8.05 54.86 -5.17
CA LYS A 392 8.91 56.06 -5.23
C LYS A 392 9.96 56.07 -6.35
N SER A 393 10.33 54.91 -6.90
CA SER A 393 11.07 54.75 -8.16
C SER A 393 11.12 53.25 -8.48
N THR A 394 10.78 52.87 -9.72
CA THR A 394 10.88 51.49 -10.18
C THR A 394 12.18 51.30 -10.96
N PRO A 395 13.03 50.31 -10.62
CA PRO A 395 14.21 49.97 -11.43
C PRO A 395 13.84 49.40 -12.80
N VAL A 396 12.59 48.92 -12.96
CA VAL A 396 12.09 48.36 -14.22
C VAL A 396 12.00 49.48 -15.25
N GLY A 397 12.80 49.39 -16.32
CA GLY A 397 12.91 50.39 -17.38
C GLY A 397 13.90 51.54 -17.12
N GLY A 398 14.72 51.47 -16.06
CA GLY A 398 15.82 52.42 -15.80
C GLY A 398 17.12 52.04 -16.51
N ASN A 399 18.16 52.89 -16.43
CA ASN A 399 19.51 52.57 -16.93
C ASN A 399 20.10 51.35 -16.20
N ASP A 400 20.93 50.57 -16.91
CA ASP A 400 21.50 49.29 -16.46
C ASP A 400 22.16 49.36 -15.06
N ASP A 401 22.84 50.46 -14.75
CA ASP A 401 23.50 50.68 -13.45
C ASP A 401 22.53 50.65 -12.26
N VAL A 402 21.30 51.17 -12.44
CA VAL A 402 20.29 51.23 -11.36
C VAL A 402 19.65 49.86 -11.14
N ALA A 403 19.43 49.09 -12.22
CA ALA A 403 18.92 47.74 -12.15
C ALA A 403 19.94 46.78 -11.50
N GLN A 404 21.22 46.90 -11.88
CA GLN A 404 22.30 46.11 -11.29
C GLN A 404 22.48 46.42 -9.80
N ALA A 405 22.53 47.70 -9.42
CA ALA A 405 22.65 48.09 -8.01
C ALA A 405 21.50 47.56 -7.14
N GLN A 406 20.29 47.47 -7.70
CA GLN A 406 19.14 46.90 -6.99
C GLN A 406 19.18 45.37 -6.90
N PHE A 407 19.62 44.68 -7.96
CA PHE A 407 19.87 43.24 -7.95
C PHE A 407 20.90 42.90 -6.86
N ASP A 408 22.04 43.58 -6.85
CA ASP A 408 23.13 43.35 -5.89
C ASP A 408 22.68 43.58 -4.44
N ARG A 409 21.78 44.54 -4.19
CA ARG A 409 21.20 44.77 -2.86
C ARG A 409 20.33 43.61 -2.40
N LEU A 410 19.43 43.13 -3.26
CA LEU A 410 18.50 42.04 -2.93
C LEU A 410 19.21 40.69 -2.81
N GLU A 411 20.14 40.40 -3.72
CA GLU A 411 20.96 39.20 -3.65
C GLU A 411 21.76 39.18 -2.34
N ARG A 412 22.44 40.29 -2.00
CA ARG A 412 23.18 40.40 -0.74
C ARG A 412 22.28 40.19 0.48
N LEU A 413 21.07 40.76 0.49
CA LEU A 413 20.13 40.57 1.61
C LEU A 413 19.75 39.10 1.80
N PHE A 414 19.23 38.44 0.76
CA PHE A 414 18.77 37.05 0.89
C PHE A 414 19.93 36.09 1.15
N ASP A 415 21.09 36.32 0.54
CA ASP A 415 22.28 35.50 0.75
C ASP A 415 22.81 35.63 2.19
N THR A 416 22.78 36.84 2.77
CA THR A 416 23.17 37.07 4.17
C THR A 416 22.23 36.36 5.15
N ILE A 417 20.93 36.28 4.85
CA ILE A 417 19.95 35.54 5.67
C ILE A 417 20.20 34.03 5.56
N ASP A 418 20.29 33.50 4.34
CA ASP A 418 20.43 32.06 4.08
C ASP A 418 21.75 31.50 4.63
N LYS A 419 22.85 32.24 4.48
CA LYS A 419 24.18 31.88 5.00
C LYS A 419 24.41 32.29 6.44
N SER A 420 23.40 32.81 7.14
CA SER A 420 23.57 33.22 8.54
C SER A 420 24.04 32.03 9.39
N PRO A 421 25.10 32.17 10.21
CA PRO A 421 25.53 31.10 11.11
C PRO A 421 24.54 30.88 12.27
N LYS A 422 23.58 31.80 12.45
CA LYS A 422 22.52 31.73 13.46
C LYS A 422 21.30 31.01 12.88
N VAL A 423 20.47 30.44 13.75
CA VAL A 423 19.19 29.86 13.31
C VAL A 423 18.18 30.97 13.07
N THR A 424 17.52 30.94 11.92
CA THR A 424 16.60 31.98 11.45
C THR A 424 15.17 31.45 11.32
N ILE A 425 14.19 32.19 11.85
CA ILE A 425 12.77 31.82 11.83
C ILE A 425 11.96 32.91 11.15
N GLY A 426 11.30 32.59 10.04
CA GLY A 426 10.29 33.44 9.40
C GLY A 426 8.91 33.22 10.02
N ALA A 427 8.40 34.20 10.78
CA ALA A 427 7.08 34.16 11.39
C ALA A 427 6.09 35.01 10.57
N LEU A 428 5.36 34.35 9.66
CA LEU A 428 4.41 35.01 8.75
C LEU A 428 3.10 35.32 9.46
N ASN A 429 2.99 36.56 9.96
CA ASN A 429 1.79 37.13 10.58
C ASN A 429 0.64 37.42 9.59
N GLY A 430 0.92 37.37 8.29
CA GLY A 430 -0.03 37.70 7.22
C GLY A 430 0.50 37.33 5.84
N PRO A 431 -0.22 37.68 4.75
CA PRO A 431 0.17 37.31 3.39
C PRO A 431 1.54 37.87 3.00
N ALA A 432 2.24 37.15 2.11
CA ALA A 432 3.55 37.54 1.58
C ALA A 432 3.57 37.47 0.05
N PHE A 433 4.22 38.46 -0.58
CA PHE A 433 4.29 38.59 -2.04
C PHE A 433 5.72 38.79 -2.51
N GLY A 434 6.08 38.13 -3.61
CA GLY A 434 7.37 38.27 -4.28
C GLY A 434 8.58 38.29 -3.34
N GLY A 435 9.31 39.40 -3.25
CA GLY A 435 10.44 39.56 -2.32
C GLY A 435 10.13 39.24 -0.84
N GLY A 436 8.87 39.39 -0.40
CA GLY A 436 8.44 38.96 0.93
C GLY A 436 8.35 37.44 1.09
N VAL A 437 8.08 36.72 -0.01
CA VAL A 437 8.25 35.26 -0.09
C VAL A 437 9.73 34.92 0.02
N GLY A 438 10.60 35.63 -0.70
CA GLY A 438 12.06 35.50 -0.57
C GLY A 438 12.55 35.61 0.87
N LEU A 439 12.08 36.62 1.62
CA LEU A 439 12.46 36.78 3.03
C LEU A 439 12.06 35.59 3.91
N ALA A 440 10.85 35.07 3.71
CA ALA A 440 10.38 33.91 4.45
C ALA A 440 11.18 32.64 4.12
N PHE A 441 11.48 32.42 2.83
CA PHE A 441 12.12 31.20 2.35
C PHE A 441 13.66 31.26 2.32
N ALA A 442 14.27 32.42 2.59
CA ALA A 442 15.68 32.52 2.95
C ALA A 442 15.93 32.12 4.42
N CYS A 443 14.93 32.21 5.31
CA CYS A 443 15.05 31.72 6.68
C CYS A 443 15.04 30.18 6.75
N ASP A 444 15.65 29.61 7.79
CA ASP A 444 15.74 28.15 8.00
C ASP A 444 14.37 27.52 8.31
N LEU A 445 13.60 28.18 9.17
CA LEU A 445 12.36 27.67 9.75
C LEU A 445 11.20 28.66 9.50
N ARG A 446 9.97 28.16 9.35
CA ARG A 446 8.80 29.03 9.13
C ARG A 446 7.58 28.64 9.95
N LEU A 447 6.91 29.67 10.47
CA LEU A 447 5.64 29.59 11.20
C LEU A 447 4.65 30.53 10.52
N CYS A 448 3.41 30.11 10.33
CA CYS A 448 2.43 30.90 9.56
C CYS A 448 1.08 30.98 10.27
N VAL A 449 0.40 32.12 10.18
CA VAL A 449 -1.04 32.16 10.48
C VAL A 449 -1.84 31.54 9.33
N LYS A 450 -3.03 30.99 9.59
CA LYS A 450 -3.90 30.37 8.57
C LYS A 450 -4.21 31.29 7.38
N GLY A 451 -4.19 32.61 7.60
CA GLY A 451 -4.39 33.63 6.57
C GLY A 451 -3.16 34.02 5.76
N ALA A 452 -1.95 33.54 6.09
CA ALA A 452 -0.68 33.96 5.48
C ALA A 452 -0.41 33.28 4.14
N LYS A 453 -1.23 33.56 3.13
CA LYS A 453 -0.99 33.08 1.76
C LYS A 453 0.30 33.67 1.20
N VAL A 454 1.07 32.85 0.48
CA VAL A 454 2.28 33.29 -0.22
C VAL A 454 2.00 33.31 -1.73
N THR A 455 2.51 34.31 -2.44
CA THR A 455 2.25 34.45 -3.88
C THR A 455 3.48 34.99 -4.60
N LEU A 456 3.91 34.29 -5.64
CA LEU A 456 4.97 34.73 -6.56
C LEU A 456 4.33 35.61 -7.64
N SER A 457 3.98 36.83 -7.25
CA SER A 457 3.16 37.76 -8.04
C SER A 457 3.92 38.42 -9.20
N GLU A 458 5.24 38.27 -9.28
CA GLU A 458 6.10 38.86 -10.30
C GLU A 458 5.61 38.54 -11.72
N ALA A 459 5.20 37.30 -11.98
CA ALA A 459 4.72 36.88 -13.29
C ALA A 459 3.43 37.61 -13.71
N LYS A 460 2.61 38.09 -12.76
CA LYS A 460 1.43 38.93 -13.06
C LYS A 460 1.80 40.34 -13.50
N LEU A 461 3.03 40.78 -13.20
CA LEU A 461 3.56 42.10 -13.53
C LEU A 461 4.51 42.05 -14.74
N GLY A 462 4.62 40.91 -15.44
CA GLY A 462 5.57 40.73 -16.54
C GLY A 462 7.03 40.55 -16.08
N LEU A 463 7.25 40.28 -14.79
CA LEU A 463 8.55 40.01 -14.20
C LEU A 463 8.66 38.53 -13.84
N CYS A 464 9.86 38.06 -13.47
CA CYS A 464 10.03 36.73 -12.88
C CYS A 464 10.62 36.86 -11.47
N PRO A 465 10.35 35.89 -10.56
CA PRO A 465 10.94 35.87 -9.21
C PRO A 465 12.42 35.46 -9.25
N ALA A 466 13.24 36.16 -10.04
CA ALA A 466 14.61 35.77 -10.39
C ALA A 466 15.49 35.59 -9.14
N THR A 467 15.56 36.61 -8.29
CA THR A 467 16.45 36.65 -7.12
C THR A 467 16.03 35.71 -5.99
N ILE A 468 14.75 35.35 -5.92
CA ILE A 468 14.20 34.49 -4.86
C ILE A 468 14.04 33.03 -5.28
N SER A 469 14.14 32.75 -6.58
CA SER A 469 13.88 31.43 -7.18
C SER A 469 14.71 30.31 -6.56
N LYS A 470 16.00 30.55 -6.28
CA LYS A 470 16.91 29.56 -5.70
C LYS A 470 16.41 29.03 -4.34
N TYR A 471 15.87 29.91 -3.51
CA TYR A 471 15.35 29.54 -2.19
C TYR A 471 14.00 28.84 -2.32
N VAL A 472 13.09 29.36 -3.14
CA VAL A 472 11.77 28.75 -3.32
C VAL A 472 11.87 27.36 -3.95
N ILE A 473 12.73 27.17 -4.95
CA ILE A 473 12.88 25.87 -5.63
C ILE A 473 13.51 24.83 -4.70
N ARG A 474 14.56 25.21 -3.92
CA ARG A 474 15.18 24.34 -2.91
C ARG A 474 14.15 23.81 -1.93
N GLU A 475 13.26 24.68 -1.47
CA GLU A 475 12.32 24.38 -0.39
C GLU A 475 11.03 23.71 -0.88
N TRP A 476 10.51 24.08 -2.05
CA TRP A 476 9.19 23.64 -2.53
C TRP A 476 9.26 22.42 -3.46
N GLY A 477 10.45 22.16 -4.01
CA GLY A 477 10.70 21.21 -5.08
C GLY A 477 10.29 21.74 -6.45
N VAL A 478 11.01 21.30 -7.48
CA VAL A 478 10.86 21.77 -8.87
C VAL A 478 9.41 21.71 -9.37
N PRO A 479 8.64 20.61 -9.19
CA PRO A 479 7.29 20.54 -9.76
C PRO A 479 6.31 21.58 -9.19
N PHE A 480 6.38 21.82 -7.87
CA PHE A 480 5.46 22.74 -7.20
C PHE A 480 5.89 24.20 -7.36
N ALA A 481 7.20 24.48 -7.30
CA ALA A 481 7.71 25.80 -7.63
C ALA A 481 7.38 26.17 -9.09
N ARG A 482 7.53 25.23 -10.04
CA ARG A 482 7.16 25.44 -11.44
C ARG A 482 5.69 25.81 -11.58
N GLU A 483 4.79 25.05 -10.97
CA GLU A 483 3.37 25.35 -10.99
C GLU A 483 3.07 26.73 -10.38
N ALA A 484 3.53 27.00 -9.16
CA ALA A 484 3.24 28.25 -8.47
C ALA A 484 3.84 29.50 -9.13
N ILE A 485 5.04 29.38 -9.75
CA ILE A 485 5.67 30.47 -10.51
C ILE A 485 4.89 30.73 -11.80
N LEU A 486 4.56 29.69 -12.57
CA LEU A 486 3.91 29.85 -13.87
C LEU A 486 2.44 30.28 -13.75
N THR A 487 1.75 29.86 -12.69
CA THR A 487 0.34 30.25 -12.47
C THR A 487 0.19 31.53 -11.65
N ALA A 488 1.26 31.95 -10.95
CA ALA A 488 1.25 33.06 -9.99
C ALA A 488 0.07 32.99 -8.98
N ARG A 489 -0.42 31.78 -8.69
CA ARG A 489 -1.56 31.57 -7.81
C ARG A 489 -1.16 31.78 -6.34
N PRO A 490 -2.09 32.19 -5.47
CA PRO A 490 -1.87 32.15 -4.04
C PRO A 490 -1.71 30.72 -3.55
N VAL A 491 -0.61 30.43 -2.88
CA VAL A 491 -0.37 29.15 -2.19
C VAL A 491 -0.76 29.32 -0.73
N THR A 492 -1.55 28.37 -0.22
CA THR A 492 -2.08 28.42 1.15
C THR A 492 -1.09 27.85 2.17
N PRO A 493 -1.12 28.31 3.44
CA PRO A 493 -0.32 27.72 4.51
C PRO A 493 -0.54 26.21 4.69
N SER A 494 -1.75 25.71 4.43
CA SER A 494 -2.06 24.28 4.51
C SER A 494 -1.33 23.45 3.45
N GLU A 495 -1.21 23.96 2.22
CA GLU A 495 -0.42 23.31 1.16
C GLU A 495 1.07 23.28 1.52
N LEU A 496 1.60 24.38 2.05
CA LEU A 496 3.00 24.44 2.48
C LEU A 496 3.30 23.53 3.67
N TYR A 497 2.35 23.40 4.60
CA TYR A 497 2.44 22.48 5.74
C TYR A 497 2.39 21.02 5.29
N ALA A 498 1.50 20.68 4.35
CA ALA A 498 1.42 19.32 3.78
C ALA A 498 2.72 18.90 3.07
N LYS A 499 3.48 19.86 2.53
CA LYS A 499 4.80 19.64 1.93
C LYS A 499 5.96 19.64 2.91
N GLY A 500 5.71 19.92 4.19
CA GLY A 500 6.76 20.00 5.22
C GLY A 500 7.61 21.27 5.17
N VAL A 501 7.25 22.27 4.35
CA VAL A 501 8.04 23.51 4.18
C VAL A 501 7.71 24.56 5.24
N VAL A 502 6.53 24.46 5.84
CA VAL A 502 6.09 25.26 7.01
C VAL A 502 5.90 24.31 8.18
N MET A 503 6.48 24.65 9.33
CA MET A 503 6.52 23.75 10.50
C MET A 503 5.27 23.81 11.35
N SER A 504 4.55 24.94 11.31
CA SER A 504 3.32 25.12 12.09
C SER A 504 2.41 26.15 11.42
N VAL A 505 1.11 25.86 11.42
CA VAL A 505 0.05 26.78 11.01
C VAL A 505 -0.84 27.06 12.20
N VAL A 506 -0.92 28.33 12.61
CA VAL A 506 -1.69 28.79 13.79
C VAL A 506 -2.91 29.63 13.38
N GLU A 507 -3.86 29.80 14.30
CA GLU A 507 -5.14 30.47 13.98
C GLU A 507 -4.99 31.98 13.75
N ASP A 508 -4.22 32.66 14.60
CA ASP A 508 -4.07 34.11 14.60
C ASP A 508 -2.65 34.56 14.99
N GLN A 509 -2.43 35.88 14.96
CA GLN A 509 -1.12 36.49 15.25
C GLN A 509 -0.70 36.34 16.71
N THR A 510 -1.64 36.28 17.66
CA THR A 510 -1.33 36.06 19.08
C THR A 510 -0.77 34.65 19.27
N LYS A 511 -1.42 33.66 18.66
CA LYS A 511 -0.93 32.28 18.63
C LYS A 511 0.37 32.13 17.86
N LEU A 512 0.66 32.99 16.88
CA LEU A 512 1.95 33.00 16.19
C LEU A 512 3.07 33.42 17.12
N ILE A 513 2.86 34.43 17.97
CA ILE A 513 3.85 34.88 18.95
C ILE A 513 4.09 33.79 20.01
N GLU A 514 3.02 33.18 20.54
CA GLU A 514 3.14 32.04 21.48
C GLU A 514 3.92 30.87 20.86
N ALA A 515 3.62 30.52 19.60
CA ALA A 515 4.31 29.46 18.89
C ALA A 515 5.78 29.82 18.64
N LEU A 516 6.07 31.08 18.28
CA LEU A 516 7.44 31.57 18.08
C LEU A 516 8.26 31.46 19.37
N ASP A 517 7.73 31.97 20.48
CA ASP A 517 8.39 31.90 21.79
C ASP A 517 8.65 30.44 22.19
N SER A 518 7.67 29.55 21.98
CA SER A 518 7.83 28.12 22.23
C SER A 518 8.96 27.49 21.41
N TRP A 519 9.10 27.84 20.13
CA TRP A 519 10.18 27.35 19.27
C TRP A 519 11.55 27.89 19.69
N LEU A 520 11.62 29.18 20.03
CA LEU A 520 12.85 29.81 20.51
C LEU A 520 13.33 29.16 21.83
N VAL A 521 12.42 28.84 22.75
CA VAL A 521 12.75 28.12 23.98
C VAL A 521 13.19 26.69 23.71
N LYS A 522 12.54 25.98 22.77
CA LYS A 522 12.90 24.60 22.42
C LYS A 522 14.31 24.50 21.85
N LEU A 523 14.74 25.50 21.07
CA LEU A 523 16.09 25.54 20.50
C LEU A 523 17.20 25.78 21.53
N ARG A 524 16.89 26.05 22.81
CA ARG A 524 17.88 26.17 23.90
C ARG A 524 18.56 24.85 24.25
N SER A 525 17.89 23.72 24.00
CA SER A 525 18.44 22.39 24.29
C SER A 525 19.36 21.86 23.19
N VAL A 526 19.62 22.66 22.15
CA VAL A 526 20.44 22.26 20.99
C VAL A 526 21.63 23.19 20.87
N SER A 527 22.82 22.62 20.64
CA SER A 527 24.06 23.39 20.52
C SER A 527 24.03 24.37 19.34
N PRO A 528 24.29 25.67 19.55
CA PRO A 528 24.37 26.65 18.47
C PRO A 528 25.42 26.27 17.41
N GLU A 529 26.55 25.73 17.85
CA GLU A 529 27.64 25.33 16.94
C GLU A 529 27.27 24.09 16.12
N ALA A 530 26.60 23.11 16.73
CA ALA A 530 26.11 21.95 16.00
C ALA A 530 25.04 22.35 14.96
N LEU A 531 24.18 23.31 15.28
CA LEU A 531 23.19 23.85 14.34
C LEU A 531 23.86 24.58 13.18
N ARG A 532 24.89 25.40 13.44
CA ARG A 532 25.69 26.07 12.41
C ARG A 532 26.31 25.06 11.44
N VAL A 533 27.01 24.05 11.96
CA VAL A 533 27.62 22.98 11.15
C VAL A 533 26.57 22.18 10.38
N SER A 534 25.41 21.91 11.00
CA SER A 534 24.31 21.19 10.33
C SER A 534 23.75 21.98 9.14
N LYS A 535 23.64 23.30 9.25
CA LYS A 535 23.25 24.17 8.13
C LYS A 535 24.26 24.09 6.98
N GLU A 536 25.55 24.11 7.30
CA GLU A 536 26.64 24.00 6.32
C GLU A 536 26.58 22.66 5.56
N LEU A 537 26.29 21.55 6.26
CA LEU A 537 26.08 20.25 5.65
C LEU A 537 24.86 20.21 4.73
N ILE A 538 23.74 20.83 5.11
CA ILE A 538 22.52 20.91 4.29
C ILE A 538 22.81 21.66 2.99
N VAL A 539 23.51 22.79 3.07
CA VAL A 539 23.89 23.57 1.89
C VAL A 539 24.85 22.77 1.01
N SER A 540 25.88 22.15 1.58
CA SER A 540 26.86 21.34 0.83
C SER A 540 26.22 20.14 0.13
N ALA A 541 25.24 19.50 0.77
CA ALA A 541 24.48 18.41 0.15
C ALA A 541 23.61 18.87 -1.03
N TRP A 542 23.10 20.10 -0.97
CA TRP A 542 22.34 20.68 -2.08
C TRP A 542 23.23 21.11 -3.24
N THR A 543 24.38 21.75 -2.96
CA THR A 543 25.26 22.31 -4.00
C THR A 543 26.20 21.29 -4.62
N HIS A 544 26.67 20.30 -3.83
CA HIS A 544 27.69 19.33 -4.24
C HIS A 544 27.22 17.88 -4.05
N GLY A 545 25.90 17.65 -3.98
CA GLY A 545 25.33 16.33 -3.73
C GLY A 545 25.87 15.25 -4.68
N GLY A 546 26.59 14.27 -4.13
CA GLY A 546 27.22 13.19 -4.92
C GLY A 546 28.57 13.54 -5.55
N HIS A 547 29.12 14.73 -5.31
CA HIS A 547 30.44 15.15 -5.78
C HIS A 547 31.52 15.08 -4.67
N PRO A 548 32.82 14.99 -5.03
CA PRO A 548 33.91 14.89 -4.06
C PRO A 548 33.98 16.04 -3.05
N GLU A 549 33.54 17.25 -3.42
CA GLU A 549 33.52 18.43 -2.54
C GLU A 549 32.60 18.24 -1.33
N GLN A 550 31.48 17.51 -1.49
CA GLN A 550 30.58 17.18 -0.38
C GLN A 550 31.30 16.25 0.62
N ALA A 551 31.96 15.20 0.13
CA ALA A 551 32.70 14.27 0.97
C ALA A 551 33.85 14.98 1.71
N HIS A 552 34.55 15.91 1.05
CA HIS A 552 35.57 16.75 1.67
C HIS A 552 34.99 17.63 2.78
N THR A 553 33.87 18.31 2.52
CA THR A 553 33.18 19.15 3.51
C THR A 553 32.74 18.33 4.73
N ILE A 554 32.12 17.17 4.51
CA ILE A 554 31.69 16.25 5.59
C ILE A 554 32.88 15.82 6.44
N LYS A 555 33.99 15.43 5.81
CA LYS A 555 35.19 14.98 6.51
C LYS A 555 35.81 16.09 7.37
N THR A 556 35.91 17.31 6.83
CA THR A 556 36.44 18.47 7.56
C THR A 556 35.59 18.80 8.78
N LEU A 557 34.26 18.87 8.62
CA LEU A 557 33.33 19.18 9.72
C LEU A 557 33.29 18.06 10.77
N PHE A 558 33.36 16.80 10.35
CA PHE A 558 33.43 15.66 11.27
C PHE A 558 34.70 15.71 12.14
N ASN A 559 35.86 16.00 11.54
CA ASN A 559 37.12 16.12 12.28
C ASN A 559 37.09 17.27 13.29
N GLU A 560 36.49 18.41 12.95
CA GLU A 560 36.31 19.53 13.89
C GLU A 560 35.40 19.15 15.07
N MET A 561 34.31 18.42 14.82
CA MET A 561 33.37 17.97 15.86
C MET A 561 34.01 16.98 16.85
N MET A 562 34.96 16.17 16.39
CA MET A 562 35.62 15.14 17.22
C MET A 562 36.79 15.66 18.06
N LYS A 563 37.16 16.95 17.96
CA LYS A 563 38.23 17.53 18.78
C LYS A 563 37.81 17.56 20.26
N PRO A 564 38.74 17.32 21.21
CA PRO A 564 38.45 17.41 22.65
C PRO A 564 37.95 18.80 23.10
N THR A 565 38.32 19.84 22.35
CA THR A 565 37.88 21.23 22.58
C THR A 565 36.51 21.55 21.99
N ALA A 566 35.88 20.61 21.27
CA ALA A 566 34.59 20.82 20.62
C ALA A 566 33.45 20.84 21.66
N PRO A 567 32.40 21.67 21.43
CA PRO A 567 31.22 21.71 22.31
C PRO A 567 30.55 20.34 22.50
N GLY A 568 30.70 19.41 21.54
CA GLY A 568 30.18 18.04 21.64
C GLY A 568 30.66 17.29 22.88
N HIS A 569 31.89 17.52 23.35
CA HIS A 569 32.42 16.91 24.57
C HIS A 569 31.60 17.30 25.81
N PHE A 570 31.25 18.59 25.94
CA PHE A 570 30.38 19.07 27.03
C PHE A 570 28.99 18.44 26.94
N GLY A 571 28.36 18.45 25.76
CA GLY A 571 27.03 17.88 25.58
C GLY A 571 26.93 16.39 25.93
N VAL A 572 27.93 15.60 25.51
CA VAL A 572 28.02 14.17 25.85
C VAL A 572 28.23 13.97 27.36
N SER A 573 29.06 14.79 27.99
CA SER A 573 29.32 14.70 29.44
C SER A 573 28.08 14.98 30.30
N GLU A 574 27.27 15.97 29.93
CA GLU A 574 26.02 16.29 30.63
C GLU A 574 24.95 15.22 30.42
N PHE A 575 24.86 14.67 29.19
CA PHE A 575 23.97 13.56 28.87
C PHE A 575 24.30 12.30 29.68
N GLN A 576 25.59 11.93 29.75
CA GLN A 576 26.07 10.82 30.58
C GLN A 576 25.78 11.04 32.07
N ALA A 577 25.77 12.30 32.51
CA ALA A 577 25.42 12.67 33.89
C ALA A 577 23.90 12.79 34.14
N GLY A 578 23.05 12.48 33.15
CA GLY A 578 21.59 12.53 33.27
C GLY A 578 21.01 13.95 33.45
N ARG A 579 21.78 15.00 33.14
CA ARG A 579 21.35 16.39 33.25
C ARG A 579 20.79 16.90 31.92
N ALA A 580 19.78 17.77 32.01
CA ALA A 580 19.27 18.47 30.84
C ALA A 580 20.22 19.60 30.44
N VAL A 581 20.67 19.62 29.20
CA VAL A 581 21.60 20.64 28.70
C VAL A 581 20.84 21.89 28.27
N ASP A 582 21.18 23.04 28.85
CA ASP A 582 20.74 24.36 28.41
C ASP A 582 21.95 25.13 27.85
N TRP A 583 22.03 25.21 26.52
CA TRP A 583 23.16 25.81 25.82
C TRP A 583 23.20 27.34 25.93
N ASP A 584 22.12 27.95 26.42
CA ASP A 584 22.06 29.39 26.70
C ASP A 584 22.51 29.75 28.12
N ALA A 585 22.58 28.78 29.05
CA ALA A 585 22.94 29.04 30.46
C ALA A 585 24.32 29.72 30.66
N PRO A 586 25.39 29.36 29.92
CA PRO A 586 26.69 30.04 30.00
C PRO A 586 26.65 31.50 29.52
N LEU A 587 25.71 31.88 28.66
CA LEU A 587 25.53 33.24 28.15
C LEU A 587 24.74 34.11 29.14
N LEU A 588 23.80 33.53 29.89
CA LEU A 588 23.01 34.21 30.92
C LEU A 588 23.84 34.62 32.15
N LEU A 589 24.95 33.91 32.43
CA LEU A 589 25.88 34.21 33.51
C LEU A 589 26.89 35.34 33.19
N LYS A 590 27.00 35.77 31.92
CA LYS A 590 27.96 36.81 31.49
C LYS A 590 27.36 38.23 31.38
N ARG A 591 26.07 38.44 31.67
CA ARG A 591 25.54 39.82 31.86
C ARG A 591 26.02 40.33 33.23
N PRO A 592 26.65 41.52 33.32
CA PRO A 592 27.06 42.07 34.61
C PRO A 592 25.81 42.35 35.44
N LEU A 593 25.65 41.60 36.54
CA LEU A 593 24.61 41.80 37.53
C LEU A 593 24.77 43.19 38.14
N GLN A 594 23.88 44.12 37.78
CA GLN A 594 23.67 45.31 38.59
C GLN A 594 23.13 44.87 39.96
N THR A 595 23.79 45.41 40.97
CA THR A 595 23.71 45.08 42.39
C THR A 595 22.29 45.28 42.94
N ARG A 596 21.84 44.33 43.78
CA ARG A 596 20.84 44.61 44.81
C ARG A 596 21.30 44.06 46.16
N PRO A 597 21.12 44.81 47.25
CA PRO A 597 21.55 44.43 48.59
C PRO A 597 20.53 43.52 49.28
N SER A 598 21.04 42.63 50.13
CA SER A 598 20.30 41.79 51.09
C SER A 598 20.09 42.54 52.43
N PRO A 599 19.53 41.92 53.48
CA PRO A 599 18.22 41.24 53.62
C PRO A 599 17.47 41.70 54.90
N HIS A 600 16.18 41.38 55.11
CA HIS A 600 15.60 41.31 56.46
C HIS A 600 14.44 40.30 56.63
N LEU A 601 14.30 39.88 57.90
CA LEU A 601 13.65 38.74 58.56
C LEU A 601 12.12 38.55 58.35
N GLY A 602 11.67 37.30 58.62
CA GLY A 602 10.29 36.70 58.63
C GLY A 602 9.22 37.37 59.51
N PRO A 603 8.19 36.64 60.06
CA PRO A 603 7.65 35.29 59.79
C PRO A 603 6.09 35.18 59.86
N LEU A 604 5.54 33.94 59.79
CA LEU A 604 4.22 33.44 60.27
C LEU A 604 2.93 33.63 59.43
N GLY A 605 2.12 32.55 59.33
CA GLY A 605 0.67 32.64 59.02
C GLY A 605 0.03 31.39 58.38
N MET A 606 -0.86 30.75 59.13
CA MET A 606 -1.56 29.48 58.89
C MET A 606 -2.84 29.61 58.02
N ASP A 607 -3.20 28.48 57.36
CA ASP A 607 -4.54 27.89 57.19
C ASP A 607 -5.66 28.40 56.24
N THR A 608 -6.20 27.40 55.53
CA THR A 608 -7.62 27.10 55.17
C THR A 608 -8.20 27.38 53.77
N HIS A 609 -8.63 26.26 53.16
CA HIS A 609 -9.88 25.95 52.42
C HIS A 609 -10.44 26.87 51.32
N ASP A 610 -10.44 26.27 50.12
CA ASP A 610 -11.60 25.90 49.27
C ASP A 610 -12.52 26.98 48.65
N THR A 611 -13.10 26.57 47.52
CA THR A 611 -14.23 27.14 46.74
C THR A 611 -13.88 28.00 45.52
N ARG A 612 -14.14 27.41 44.33
CA ARG A 612 -14.59 28.16 43.15
C ARG A 612 -16.04 28.62 43.40
N PRO A 613 -16.50 29.69 42.72
CA PRO A 613 -17.46 29.41 41.65
C PRO A 613 -17.42 30.34 40.42
N THR A 614 -17.66 29.69 39.27
CA THR A 614 -18.55 30.06 38.14
C THR A 614 -18.46 31.38 37.36
N ASN A 615 -18.34 31.17 36.05
CA ASN A 615 -18.74 32.00 34.91
C ASN A 615 -20.06 32.79 35.04
N ALA A 616 -20.05 33.99 34.47
CA ALA A 616 -21.11 34.59 33.65
C ALA A 616 -20.37 35.30 32.49
N GLY A 617 -20.56 35.03 31.19
CA GLY A 617 -21.79 34.95 30.40
C GLY A 617 -21.81 36.16 29.45
N VAL A 618 -21.82 35.95 28.12
CA VAL A 618 -22.55 36.70 27.05
C VAL A 618 -21.99 36.38 25.64
N ILE A 619 -22.56 35.34 25.03
CA ILE A 619 -23.23 35.23 23.71
C ILE A 619 -22.84 36.21 22.56
N LYS A 620 -22.41 35.64 21.41
CA LYS A 620 -22.35 36.26 20.06
C LYS A 620 -23.60 35.93 19.22
N ARG A 621 -24.06 36.85 18.35
CA ARG A 621 -25.21 36.69 17.42
C ARG A 621 -24.80 36.12 16.04
N ILE A 622 -25.73 35.38 15.40
CA ILE A 622 -25.65 34.77 14.05
C ILE A 622 -26.55 35.50 13.04
N ARG A 623 -26.18 35.51 11.74
CA ARG A 623 -26.90 36.12 10.61
C ARG A 623 -27.82 35.09 9.90
N GLN A 624 -29.11 35.02 10.27
CA GLN A 624 -30.30 35.06 9.40
C GLN A 624 -31.53 34.41 10.09
N ALA A 625 -32.65 35.13 10.13
CA ALA A 625 -33.90 34.74 10.78
C ALA A 625 -34.90 34.12 9.78
N CYS A 626 -35.70 33.14 10.19
CA CYS A 626 -36.78 32.57 9.36
C CYS A 626 -37.86 33.60 9.00
N ALA A 627 -38.62 33.36 7.92
CA ALA A 627 -39.59 34.30 7.38
C ALA A 627 -40.68 34.70 8.39
N ASN A 628 -41.11 33.76 9.23
CA ASN A 628 -42.17 33.99 10.22
C ASN A 628 -41.68 34.89 11.38
N CYS A 629 -40.48 34.63 11.91
CA CYS A 629 -39.84 35.50 12.90
C CYS A 629 -39.49 36.89 12.32
N ARG A 630 -39.12 36.95 11.04
CA ARG A 630 -38.84 38.20 10.33
C ARG A 630 -40.09 39.07 10.14
N ARG A 631 -41.22 38.51 9.67
CA ARG A 631 -42.50 39.24 9.53
C ARG A 631 -43.03 39.77 10.86
N ARG A 632 -42.89 38.99 11.93
CA ARG A 632 -43.28 39.40 13.29
C ARG A 632 -42.25 40.30 13.99
N LYS A 633 -41.12 40.60 13.33
CA LYS A 633 -39.98 41.37 13.88
C LYS A 633 -39.49 40.83 15.23
N VAL A 634 -39.55 39.52 15.45
CA VAL A 634 -39.05 38.85 16.66
C VAL A 634 -37.75 38.11 16.38
N LYS A 635 -36.90 37.94 17.40
CA LYS A 635 -35.62 37.24 17.28
C LYS A 635 -35.84 35.77 16.89
N CYS A 636 -35.10 35.32 15.89
CA CYS A 636 -35.04 33.93 15.46
C CYS A 636 -33.78 33.27 16.02
N SER A 637 -33.91 32.06 16.53
CA SER A 637 -32.78 31.26 17.04
C SER A 637 -31.96 30.60 15.94
N GLY A 638 -32.47 30.52 14.70
CA GLY A 638 -31.72 30.03 13.54
C GLY A 638 -31.70 28.51 13.37
N GLU A 639 -32.29 27.76 14.30
CA GLU A 639 -32.42 26.30 14.24
C GLU A 639 -33.31 25.87 13.05
N ARG A 640 -32.89 24.81 12.32
CA ARG A 640 -33.63 24.18 11.20
C ARG A 640 -33.97 22.73 11.58
N PRO A 641 -35.13 22.17 11.18
CA PRO A 641 -36.10 22.73 10.23
C PRO A 641 -37.03 23.82 10.82
N VAL A 642 -37.16 23.92 12.16
CA VAL A 642 -38.05 24.88 12.83
C VAL A 642 -37.33 25.57 13.98
N CYS A 643 -37.31 26.92 13.97
CA CYS A 643 -36.72 27.71 15.04
C CYS A 643 -37.58 27.70 16.31
N THR A 644 -36.94 27.83 17.46
CA THR A 644 -37.56 27.78 18.80
C THR A 644 -38.79 28.68 18.95
N ASN A 645 -38.75 29.89 18.39
CA ASN A 645 -39.84 30.86 18.49
C ASN A 645 -41.07 30.45 17.64
N CYS A 646 -40.84 29.88 16.45
CA CYS A 646 -41.91 29.31 15.62
C CYS A 646 -42.47 28.01 16.22
N ARG A 647 -41.61 27.20 16.87
CA ARG A 647 -41.99 25.96 17.57
C ARG A 647 -42.94 26.26 18.74
N GLN A 648 -42.59 27.22 19.60
CA GLN A 648 -43.45 27.63 20.72
C GLN A 648 -44.76 28.26 20.26
N SER A 649 -44.74 29.03 19.17
CA SER A 649 -45.94 29.63 18.59
C SER A 649 -46.83 28.63 17.83
N ARG A 650 -46.41 27.35 17.71
CA ARG A 650 -47.04 26.31 16.85
C ARG A 650 -47.32 26.77 15.42
N ARG A 651 -46.37 27.50 14.80
CA ARG A 651 -46.50 27.99 13.41
C ARG A 651 -45.41 27.43 12.52
N SER A 652 -45.69 27.40 11.21
CA SER A 652 -44.74 26.95 10.21
C SER A 652 -43.49 27.83 10.17
N CYS A 653 -42.32 27.21 10.26
CA CYS A 653 -41.03 27.91 10.22
C CYS A 653 -40.40 27.66 8.86
N VAL A 654 -40.53 28.66 7.98
CA VAL A 654 -39.98 28.58 6.63
C VAL A 654 -38.71 29.41 6.57
N TYR A 655 -37.61 28.76 6.22
CA TYR A 655 -36.39 29.42 5.76
C TYR A 655 -36.42 29.34 4.24
N GLU A 656 -36.58 30.48 3.58
CA GLU A 656 -36.54 30.52 2.11
C GLU A 656 -35.15 30.02 1.63
N PRO A 657 -35.09 29.03 0.74
CA PRO A 657 -33.84 28.62 0.13
C PRO A 657 -33.33 29.73 -0.79
N TYR A 658 -32.01 29.82 -0.91
CA TYR A 658 -31.36 30.86 -1.69
C TYR A 658 -31.61 30.65 -3.18
N SER A 659 -32.54 31.40 -3.75
CA SER A 659 -32.61 31.62 -5.19
C SER A 659 -33.10 33.05 -5.49
N VAL A 660 -32.13 33.87 -5.89
CA VAL A 660 -32.18 34.83 -7.01
C VAL A 660 -33.14 36.04 -6.93
N THR A 661 -32.55 37.25 -6.97
CA THR A 661 -33.11 38.44 -7.66
C THR A 661 -32.32 38.60 -8.96
N VAL A 662 -32.84 38.24 -10.14
CA VAL A 662 -33.64 39.04 -11.11
C VAL A 662 -32.82 40.25 -11.61
N GLY A 663 -32.48 40.38 -12.90
CA GLY A 663 -33.39 40.30 -14.04
C GLY A 663 -32.96 39.55 -15.32
N GLU A 664 -34.03 39.31 -16.09
CA GLU A 664 -34.27 38.60 -17.36
C GLU A 664 -33.42 39.17 -18.52
N THR A 665 -33.05 38.42 -19.56
CA THR A 665 -33.94 37.90 -20.60
C THR A 665 -33.49 36.54 -21.16
N GLY A 666 -34.47 35.70 -21.50
CA GLY A 666 -34.28 34.31 -21.89
C GLY A 666 -33.60 34.10 -23.25
N HIS A 667 -32.84 33.02 -23.32
CA HIS A 667 -32.77 32.11 -24.46
C HIS A 667 -32.39 30.72 -23.94
N THR A 668 -33.03 29.71 -24.52
CA THR A 668 -32.80 28.27 -24.36
C THR A 668 -31.32 27.90 -24.16
N VAL A 669 -31.03 27.16 -23.08
CA VAL A 669 -29.70 26.58 -22.82
C VAL A 669 -29.43 25.43 -23.80
N PRO A 670 -28.36 25.47 -24.61
CA PRO A 670 -27.86 24.29 -25.29
C PRO A 670 -26.98 23.46 -24.34
N ARG A 671 -27.10 22.13 -24.44
CA ARG A 671 -26.17 21.17 -23.84
C ARG A 671 -24.73 21.48 -24.27
N VAL A 672 -23.81 21.64 -23.32
CA VAL A 672 -22.37 21.67 -23.59
C VAL A 672 -21.83 20.23 -23.50
N SER A 673 -21.14 19.83 -24.56
CA SER A 673 -20.62 18.49 -24.85
C SER A 673 -19.30 18.17 -24.12
N ASN A 674 -19.12 16.90 -23.76
CA ASN A 674 -17.91 16.30 -23.18
C ASN A 674 -16.67 16.30 -24.11
N SER A 675 -16.72 16.94 -25.28
CA SER A 675 -15.74 16.75 -26.36
C SER A 675 -14.40 17.49 -26.20
N THR A 676 -14.25 18.40 -25.23
CA THR A 676 -13.04 19.24 -25.12
C THR A 676 -11.95 18.66 -24.21
N ILE A 677 -12.26 17.61 -23.44
CA ILE A 677 -11.28 16.94 -22.55
C ILE A 677 -10.52 15.82 -23.29
N SER A 678 -11.11 15.17 -24.30
CA SER A 678 -10.47 14.06 -25.04
C SER A 678 -9.37 14.51 -26.03
N SER A 679 -9.46 15.71 -26.62
CA SER A 679 -8.50 16.13 -27.66
C SER A 679 -7.10 16.42 -27.12
N GLN A 680 -6.99 16.97 -25.91
CA GLN A 680 -5.69 17.25 -25.27
C GLN A 680 -5.00 15.97 -24.74
N LEU A 681 -5.79 14.93 -24.45
CA LEU A 681 -5.27 13.62 -24.08
C LEU A 681 -4.73 12.88 -25.31
N LEU A 682 -5.47 12.94 -26.43
CA LEU A 682 -5.08 12.37 -27.73
C LEU A 682 -3.82 13.03 -28.31
N GLU A 683 -3.67 14.36 -28.21
CA GLU A 683 -2.43 15.05 -28.61
C GLU A 683 -1.20 14.61 -27.78
N ARG A 684 -1.40 14.36 -26.47
CA ARG A 684 -0.33 13.86 -25.60
C ARG A 684 0.06 12.43 -25.93
N ILE A 685 -0.92 11.57 -26.21
CA ILE A 685 -0.70 10.17 -26.61
C ILE A 685 0.05 10.13 -27.96
N SER A 686 -0.39 10.91 -28.96
CA SER A 686 0.29 11.02 -30.26
C SER A 686 1.73 11.56 -30.15
N SER A 687 1.99 12.50 -29.23
CA SER A 687 3.34 13.00 -28.97
C SER A 687 4.27 11.95 -28.35
N LEU A 688 3.73 11.08 -27.48
CA LEU A 688 4.45 9.98 -26.86
C LEU A 688 4.71 8.85 -27.87
N GLU A 689 3.77 8.59 -28.77
CA GLU A 689 3.91 7.64 -29.88
C GLU A 689 4.99 8.05 -30.87
N SER A 690 5.05 9.33 -31.24
CA SER A 690 6.09 9.86 -32.12
C SER A 690 7.48 9.77 -31.46
N ALA A 691 7.58 9.90 -30.14
CA ALA A 691 8.83 9.70 -29.41
C ALA A 691 9.23 8.22 -29.31
N LEU A 692 8.28 7.32 -29.07
CA LEU A 692 8.52 5.87 -28.95
C LEU A 692 8.86 5.22 -30.29
N SER A 693 8.21 5.62 -31.39
CA SER A 693 8.50 5.12 -32.74
C SER A 693 9.89 5.56 -33.25
N ARG A 694 10.40 6.70 -32.78
CA ARG A 694 11.76 7.17 -33.11
C ARG A 694 12.85 6.43 -32.33
N LEU A 695 12.49 5.83 -31.19
CA LEU A 695 13.41 5.10 -30.33
C LEU A 695 13.44 3.59 -30.62
N SER A 696 12.45 3.05 -31.33
CA SER A 696 12.39 1.63 -31.68
C SER A 696 13.07 1.27 -33.01
N GLN A 697 13.58 2.25 -33.76
CA GLN A 697 14.26 2.03 -35.04
C GLN A 697 15.75 2.39 -34.90
N GLY A 698 16.58 1.38 -34.65
CA GLY A 698 18.04 1.52 -34.65
C GLY A 698 18.61 1.51 -36.07
N ASN A 699 19.01 2.69 -36.55
CA ASN A 699 19.93 3.05 -37.66
C ASN A 699 19.65 2.65 -39.13
N PHE A 700 19.69 3.68 -40.01
CA PHE A 700 20.57 3.72 -41.19
C PHE A 700 20.96 5.17 -41.57
N ASP A 701 22.28 5.35 -41.73
CA ASP A 701 23.14 6.40 -42.30
C ASP A 701 22.63 7.79 -42.75
N GLY A 702 23.24 8.83 -42.14
CA GLY A 702 24.22 9.71 -42.80
C GLY A 702 23.80 10.57 -44.00
N HIS A 703 23.36 11.81 -43.74
CA HIS A 703 24.10 13.02 -44.20
C HIS A 703 23.44 14.30 -43.68
N VAL A 704 24.20 15.04 -42.87
CA VAL A 704 23.95 16.46 -42.60
C VAL A 704 24.44 17.24 -43.80
N GLN A 705 23.56 17.99 -44.46
CA GLN A 705 23.94 19.25 -45.11
C GLN A 705 23.00 20.37 -44.69
N THR A 706 23.65 21.36 -44.12
CA THR A 706 23.24 22.68 -43.70
C THR A 706 22.71 23.53 -44.85
N SER A 707 21.59 24.24 -44.68
CA SER A 707 21.40 25.69 -44.99
C SER A 707 19.91 26.09 -45.02
N PRO A 708 19.56 27.35 -44.67
CA PRO A 708 18.19 27.85 -44.59
C PRO A 708 17.76 28.58 -45.87
N SER A 709 16.47 28.51 -46.24
CA SER A 709 15.62 29.59 -46.84
C SER A 709 14.57 29.10 -47.85
N SER A 710 13.43 29.80 -47.83
CA SER A 710 12.31 29.82 -48.82
C SER A 710 11.39 28.58 -48.83
N ALA A 711 10.06 28.65 -48.79
CA ALA A 711 9.14 29.76 -48.93
C ALA A 711 7.80 29.44 -48.23
N PHE A 712 7.21 30.48 -47.64
CA PHE A 712 5.78 30.57 -47.35
C PHE A 712 4.97 30.50 -48.66
N ASN A 713 3.83 29.77 -48.61
CA ASN A 713 2.56 29.91 -49.37
C ASN A 713 2.02 28.49 -49.64
N SER A 714 0.92 28.04 -49.05
CA SER A 714 -0.42 28.61 -49.25
C SER A 714 -1.47 27.92 -48.34
N THR A 715 -2.55 28.64 -48.15
CA THR A 715 -3.74 28.48 -47.30
C THR A 715 -4.70 27.33 -47.69
N PRO A 716 -5.72 27.02 -46.87
CA PRO A 716 -6.33 25.69 -46.73
C PRO A 716 -7.56 25.46 -47.62
N ARG A 717 -7.82 24.20 -47.99
CA ARG A 717 -9.08 23.81 -48.64
C ARG A 717 -9.93 22.88 -47.76
N ARG A 718 -11.14 23.36 -47.49
CA ARG A 718 -12.31 22.72 -46.85
C ARG A 718 -12.56 21.29 -47.35
N MET A 719 -12.96 20.42 -46.41
CA MET A 719 -13.79 19.25 -46.71
C MET A 719 -15.20 19.68 -47.14
N PRO A 720 -15.85 18.95 -48.07
CA PRO A 720 -17.30 18.89 -48.17
C PRO A 720 -17.85 17.73 -47.33
N SER A 721 -18.83 18.04 -46.50
CA SER A 721 -19.75 17.11 -45.84
C SER A 721 -20.64 16.39 -46.85
N LEU A 722 -20.89 15.09 -46.68
CA LEU A 722 -21.99 14.40 -47.37
C LEU A 722 -22.73 13.42 -46.46
N HIS A 723 -24.03 13.36 -46.75
CA HIS A 723 -25.12 12.78 -46.01
C HIS A 723 -25.18 11.24 -46.03
N HIS A 724 -25.92 10.73 -45.06
CA HIS A 724 -26.68 9.49 -45.06
C HIS A 724 -27.07 9.00 -46.46
N ASN A 725 -26.61 7.80 -46.84
CA ASN A 725 -27.39 6.89 -47.65
C ASN A 725 -26.97 5.44 -47.35
N GLN A 726 -27.99 4.63 -47.10
CA GLN A 726 -27.94 3.18 -47.07
C GLN A 726 -27.54 2.68 -48.46
N ASP A 727 -26.55 1.80 -48.54
CA ASP A 727 -26.50 0.63 -49.43
C ASP A 727 -25.16 -0.10 -49.24
N GLN A 728 -25.24 -1.39 -48.91
CA GLN A 728 -24.13 -2.34 -48.99
C GLN A 728 -23.64 -2.46 -50.43
N PRO A 729 -22.36 -2.84 -50.65
CA PRO A 729 -22.06 -3.67 -51.81
C PRO A 729 -21.41 -4.99 -51.40
N ASP A 730 -21.99 -6.04 -51.98
CA ASP A 730 -21.56 -7.43 -51.95
C ASP A 730 -20.07 -7.61 -52.31
N LEU A 731 -19.42 -8.49 -51.55
CA LEU A 731 -18.12 -9.07 -51.87
C LEU A 731 -18.28 -10.01 -53.08
N ASN A 732 -17.82 -9.57 -54.25
CA ASN A 732 -17.75 -10.43 -55.44
C ASN A 732 -16.33 -11.01 -55.59
N LEU A 733 -16.25 -12.34 -55.60
CA LEU A 733 -15.02 -13.15 -55.42
C LEU A 733 -14.14 -13.26 -56.70
N ASP A 734 -14.53 -12.62 -57.81
CA ASP A 734 -13.90 -12.86 -59.11
C ASP A 734 -12.82 -11.85 -59.53
N SER A 735 -12.57 -10.76 -58.78
CA SER A 735 -11.58 -9.74 -59.16
C SER A 735 -10.16 -9.96 -58.62
N ILE A 736 -9.87 -11.09 -57.95
CA ILE A 736 -8.57 -11.33 -57.28
C ILE A 736 -7.56 -12.08 -58.18
N VAL A 737 -7.94 -12.56 -59.37
CA VAL A 737 -7.09 -13.49 -60.15
C VAL A 737 -6.03 -12.81 -61.03
N HIS A 738 -6.00 -11.48 -61.22
CA HIS A 738 -5.16 -10.89 -62.28
C HIS A 738 -3.99 -9.96 -61.91
N ASN A 739 -3.68 -9.73 -60.62
CA ASN A 739 -2.55 -8.86 -60.23
C ASN A 739 -1.52 -9.56 -59.34
N SER A 740 -1.07 -10.74 -59.73
CA SER A 740 0.23 -11.24 -59.32
C SER A 740 1.25 -10.98 -60.44
N VAL A 741 2.44 -10.54 -60.04
CA VAL A 741 3.70 -10.37 -60.80
C VAL A 741 4.22 -8.93 -60.72
N LEU A 742 5.17 -8.75 -59.78
CA LEU A 742 6.21 -7.70 -59.61
C LEU A 742 6.10 -6.79 -58.36
N ASN A 743 6.92 -7.15 -57.36
CA ASN A 743 7.65 -6.28 -56.41
C ASN A 743 6.89 -5.22 -55.59
N ASN A 744 6.32 -5.66 -54.46
CA ASN A 744 6.53 -5.11 -53.10
C ASN A 744 5.56 -5.83 -52.14
N PHE A 745 5.95 -6.97 -51.58
CA PHE A 745 5.16 -7.63 -50.54
C PHE A 745 5.29 -6.83 -49.24
N SER A 746 4.29 -6.02 -48.91
CA SER A 746 4.17 -5.38 -47.60
C SER A 746 3.24 -6.20 -46.71
N PHE A 747 3.66 -6.50 -45.47
CA PHE A 747 2.86 -7.21 -44.47
C PHE A 747 1.85 -6.27 -43.75
N ASP A 748 1.53 -5.11 -44.33
CA ASP A 748 0.63 -4.09 -43.76
C ASP A 748 -0.85 -4.53 -43.70
N GLY A 749 -1.20 -5.60 -44.42
CA GLY A 749 -2.56 -6.15 -44.49
C GLY A 749 -2.68 -7.59 -43.95
N LEU A 750 -3.92 -8.06 -43.81
CA LEU A 750 -4.19 -9.47 -43.51
C LEU A 750 -3.70 -10.36 -44.66
N PRO A 751 -3.05 -11.50 -44.37
CA PRO A 751 -2.63 -12.44 -45.41
C PRO A 751 -3.83 -13.14 -46.06
N PRO A 752 -3.63 -13.89 -47.16
CA PRO A 752 -4.68 -14.69 -47.78
C PRO A 752 -5.43 -15.60 -46.78
N PRO A 753 -6.75 -15.83 -46.93
CA PRO A 753 -7.56 -16.55 -45.94
C PRO A 753 -7.07 -17.96 -45.59
N ASP A 754 -6.45 -18.65 -46.54
CA ASP A 754 -5.79 -19.95 -46.37
C ASP A 754 -4.57 -19.86 -45.43
N VAL A 755 -3.77 -18.81 -45.58
CA VAL A 755 -2.64 -18.51 -44.68
C VAL A 755 -3.12 -18.12 -43.29
N ILE A 756 -4.20 -17.33 -43.17
CA ILE A 756 -4.81 -16.99 -41.88
C ILE A 756 -5.26 -18.26 -41.16
N ARG A 757 -6.02 -19.13 -41.83
CA ARG A 757 -6.52 -20.37 -41.24
C ARG A 757 -5.36 -21.26 -40.78
N SER A 758 -4.35 -21.44 -41.63
CA SER A 758 -3.16 -22.21 -41.27
C SER A 758 -2.44 -21.64 -40.05
N LEU A 759 -2.30 -20.32 -39.93
CA LEU A 759 -1.66 -19.70 -38.76
C LEU A 759 -2.48 -19.82 -37.49
N VAL A 760 -3.81 -19.73 -37.58
CA VAL A 760 -4.71 -19.97 -36.44
C VAL A 760 -4.64 -21.44 -36.00
N ASP A 761 -4.57 -22.38 -36.94
CA ASP A 761 -4.36 -23.80 -36.64
C ASP A 761 -3.00 -24.01 -35.93
N THR A 762 -1.94 -23.37 -36.43
CA THR A 762 -0.62 -23.36 -35.79
C THR A 762 -0.69 -22.76 -34.37
N TYR A 763 -1.42 -21.67 -34.15
CA TYR A 763 -1.59 -21.06 -32.82
C TYR A 763 -2.17 -22.06 -31.82
N PHE A 764 -3.29 -22.71 -32.16
CA PHE A 764 -3.93 -23.66 -31.25
C PHE A 764 -3.13 -24.96 -31.07
N ALA A 765 -2.31 -25.35 -32.04
CA ALA A 765 -1.47 -26.54 -31.94
C ALA A 765 -0.17 -26.33 -31.16
N ARG A 766 0.42 -25.13 -31.22
CA ARG A 766 1.80 -24.87 -30.75
C ARG A 766 1.91 -23.81 -29.65
N VAL A 767 0.96 -22.87 -29.57
CA VAL A 767 1.03 -21.69 -28.68
C VAL A 767 0.01 -21.78 -27.54
N HIS A 768 -1.22 -22.17 -27.84
CA HIS A 768 -2.30 -22.25 -26.86
C HIS A 768 -1.98 -23.29 -25.78
N ASN A 769 -2.30 -22.97 -24.52
CA ASN A 769 -2.02 -23.80 -23.33
C ASN A 769 -0.53 -24.08 -23.08
N GLN A 770 0.37 -23.21 -23.59
CA GLN A 770 1.83 -23.33 -23.45
C GLN A 770 2.51 -22.03 -22.99
N PRO A 771 2.30 -21.54 -21.75
CA PRO A 771 1.29 -21.94 -20.76
C PRO A 771 0.05 -21.04 -20.78
N TYR A 772 -0.05 -20.14 -21.76
CA TYR A 772 -1.09 -19.11 -21.77
C TYR A 772 -2.35 -19.61 -22.48
N SER A 773 -3.50 -19.38 -21.86
CA SER A 773 -4.81 -19.74 -22.38
C SER A 773 -5.75 -18.52 -22.31
N PHE A 774 -6.18 -18.01 -23.46
CA PHE A 774 -7.03 -16.80 -23.52
C PHE A 774 -8.45 -17.08 -24.05
N PHE A 775 -8.58 -18.06 -24.95
CA PHE A 775 -9.81 -18.30 -25.72
C PHE A 775 -10.18 -19.78 -25.66
N HIS A 776 -11.46 -20.09 -25.80
CA HIS A 776 -11.87 -21.45 -26.09
C HIS A 776 -11.76 -21.73 -27.60
N ARG A 777 -11.11 -22.84 -27.99
CA ARG A 777 -10.84 -23.16 -29.40
C ARG A 777 -12.10 -23.06 -30.25
N THR A 778 -13.17 -23.75 -29.86
CA THR A 778 -14.44 -23.78 -30.61
C THR A 778 -15.05 -22.39 -30.78
N SER A 779 -15.05 -21.57 -29.72
CA SER A 779 -15.57 -20.19 -29.71
C SER A 779 -14.80 -19.32 -30.71
N PHE A 780 -13.48 -19.44 -30.73
CA PHE A 780 -12.62 -18.69 -31.64
C PHE A 780 -12.85 -19.06 -33.11
N TYR A 781 -12.95 -20.35 -33.45
CA TYR A 781 -13.23 -20.78 -34.84
C TYR A 781 -14.62 -20.37 -35.31
N THR A 782 -15.64 -20.43 -34.44
CA THR A 782 -16.99 -19.92 -34.74
C THR A 782 -16.97 -18.41 -34.99
N SER A 783 -16.19 -17.67 -34.21
CA SER A 783 -16.04 -16.23 -34.39
C SER A 783 -15.27 -15.90 -35.68
N LEU A 784 -14.27 -16.72 -36.03
CA LEU A 784 -13.49 -16.57 -37.25
C LEU A 784 -14.33 -16.83 -38.51
N SER A 785 -15.20 -17.85 -38.49
CA SER A 785 -16.08 -18.16 -39.61
C SER A 785 -17.21 -17.14 -39.80
N THR A 786 -17.65 -16.51 -38.72
CA THR A 786 -18.66 -15.42 -38.74
C THR A 786 -18.05 -14.03 -38.94
N MET A 787 -16.72 -13.94 -39.12
CA MET A 787 -15.95 -12.69 -39.26
C MET A 787 -16.16 -11.70 -38.09
N SER A 788 -16.40 -12.22 -36.88
CA SER A 788 -16.63 -11.40 -35.68
C SER A 788 -15.37 -11.19 -34.83
N VAL A 789 -14.25 -11.86 -35.13
CA VAL A 789 -12.97 -11.66 -34.43
C VAL A 789 -12.43 -10.25 -34.71
N PRO A 790 -12.16 -9.42 -33.69
CA PRO A 790 -11.58 -8.10 -33.88
C PRO A 790 -10.23 -8.15 -34.62
N ARG A 791 -10.00 -7.19 -35.53
CA ARG A 791 -8.77 -7.13 -36.34
C ARG A 791 -7.51 -7.06 -35.48
N CYS A 792 -7.55 -6.28 -34.40
CA CYS A 792 -6.46 -6.14 -33.44
C CYS A 792 -6.06 -7.51 -32.86
N LEU A 793 -7.05 -8.30 -32.44
CA LEU A 793 -6.86 -9.63 -31.87
C LEU A 793 -6.33 -10.63 -32.90
N LEU A 794 -6.89 -10.62 -34.11
CA LEU A 794 -6.44 -11.51 -35.18
C LEU A 794 -4.96 -11.25 -35.52
N PHE A 795 -4.55 -9.99 -35.71
CA PHE A 795 -3.14 -9.66 -35.97
C PHE A 795 -2.22 -10.07 -34.81
N ALA A 796 -2.64 -9.95 -33.55
CA ALA A 796 -1.84 -10.40 -32.42
C ALA A 796 -1.64 -11.94 -32.41
N VAL A 797 -2.69 -12.69 -32.72
CA VAL A 797 -2.62 -14.16 -32.87
C VAL A 797 -1.65 -14.54 -34.00
N LEU A 798 -1.74 -13.87 -35.16
CA LEU A 798 -0.84 -14.11 -36.30
C LEU A 798 0.61 -13.73 -35.96
N ALA A 799 0.84 -12.60 -35.29
CA ALA A 799 2.17 -12.15 -34.86
C ALA A 799 2.86 -13.14 -33.92
N TYR A 800 2.10 -13.81 -33.06
CA TYR A 800 2.63 -14.87 -32.21
C TYR A 800 2.90 -16.14 -33.05
N ALA A 801 1.91 -16.61 -33.79
CA ALA A 801 1.92 -17.93 -34.44
C ALA A 801 2.89 -18.05 -35.62
N VAL A 802 3.20 -16.96 -36.32
CA VAL A 802 4.01 -16.98 -37.55
C VAL A 802 5.38 -17.64 -37.36
N ARG A 803 5.95 -17.59 -36.16
CA ARG A 803 7.25 -18.20 -35.84
C ARG A 803 7.25 -19.73 -35.82
N PHE A 804 6.07 -20.34 -35.76
CA PHE A 804 5.89 -21.80 -35.77
C PHE A 804 5.30 -22.29 -37.09
N SER A 805 5.22 -21.43 -38.11
CA SER A 805 4.58 -21.73 -39.37
C SER A 805 5.55 -22.30 -40.39
N ASP A 806 5.18 -23.42 -41.00
CA ASP A 806 5.89 -24.01 -42.14
C ASP A 806 5.39 -23.48 -43.50
N GLN A 807 4.53 -22.46 -43.50
CA GLN A 807 3.94 -21.93 -44.72
C GLN A 807 5.01 -21.29 -45.64
N PRO A 808 5.04 -21.63 -46.95
CA PRO A 808 5.99 -21.04 -47.90
C PRO A 808 5.94 -19.50 -47.94
N TYR A 809 4.79 -18.93 -47.59
CA TYR A 809 4.55 -17.49 -47.54
C TYR A 809 5.52 -16.73 -46.61
N PHE A 810 6.04 -17.37 -45.55
CA PHE A 810 6.89 -16.72 -44.53
C PHE A 810 8.37 -17.11 -44.59
N VAL A 811 8.77 -17.98 -45.51
CA VAL A 811 10.15 -18.48 -45.60
C VAL A 811 11.15 -17.33 -45.72
N GLY A 812 12.12 -17.27 -44.81
CA GLY A 812 13.14 -16.22 -44.73
C GLY A 812 12.65 -14.85 -44.25
N LYS A 813 11.36 -14.70 -43.91
CA LYS A 813 10.72 -13.42 -43.54
C LYS A 813 9.88 -13.49 -42.25
N VAL A 814 9.96 -14.59 -41.51
CA VAL A 814 9.20 -14.86 -40.28
C VAL A 814 9.26 -13.70 -39.27
N GLN A 815 10.46 -13.22 -38.95
CA GLN A 815 10.64 -12.12 -37.98
C GLN A 815 10.02 -10.81 -38.49
N GLN A 816 10.22 -10.49 -39.78
CA GLN A 816 9.63 -9.30 -40.40
C GLN A 816 8.10 -9.35 -40.38
N ALA A 817 7.51 -10.53 -40.64
CA ALA A 817 6.07 -10.73 -40.59
C ALA A 817 5.52 -10.60 -39.16
N SER A 818 6.20 -11.20 -38.17
CA SER A 818 5.86 -11.10 -36.74
C SER A 818 5.83 -9.64 -36.27
N ASP A 819 6.88 -8.87 -36.57
CA ASP A 819 6.96 -7.47 -36.17
C ASP A 819 5.94 -6.59 -36.91
N ALA A 820 5.67 -6.86 -38.20
CA ALA A 820 4.65 -6.15 -38.96
C ALA A 820 3.24 -6.40 -38.42
N TYR A 821 2.86 -7.66 -38.16
CA TYR A 821 1.56 -7.99 -37.57
C TYR A 821 1.42 -7.45 -36.15
N SER A 822 2.49 -7.48 -35.34
CA SER A 822 2.51 -6.87 -34.00
C SER A 822 2.26 -5.36 -34.07
N ARG A 823 2.93 -4.67 -35.00
CA ARG A 823 2.74 -3.23 -35.25
C ARG A 823 1.30 -2.94 -35.67
N GLN A 824 0.76 -3.73 -36.61
CA GLN A 824 -0.58 -3.50 -37.13
C GLN A 824 -1.68 -3.78 -36.09
N SER A 825 -1.51 -4.83 -35.27
CA SER A 825 -2.36 -5.09 -34.12
C SER A 825 -2.39 -3.92 -33.14
N TRP A 826 -1.23 -3.35 -32.83
CA TRP A 826 -1.11 -2.20 -31.92
C TRP A 826 -1.76 -0.92 -32.47
N LEU A 827 -1.62 -0.67 -33.77
CA LEU A 827 -2.30 0.44 -34.44
C LEU A 827 -3.82 0.29 -34.34
N CYS A 828 -4.37 -0.90 -34.60
CA CYS A 828 -5.79 -1.16 -34.41
C CYS A 828 -6.25 -0.93 -32.96
N VAL A 829 -5.45 -1.31 -31.95
CA VAL A 829 -5.79 -1.03 -30.54
C VAL A 829 -5.88 0.47 -30.27
N ILE A 830 -4.94 1.26 -30.78
CA ILE A 830 -4.92 2.71 -30.57
C ILE A 830 -6.08 3.39 -31.31
N GLU A 831 -6.18 3.14 -32.62
CA GLU A 831 -7.12 3.82 -33.51
C GLU A 831 -8.55 3.42 -33.21
N ASP A 832 -8.84 2.13 -33.04
CA ASP A 832 -10.22 1.64 -32.97
C ASP A 832 -10.76 1.60 -31.52
N HIS A 833 -9.90 1.43 -30.52
CA HIS A 833 -10.35 1.13 -29.14
C HIS A 833 -9.90 2.14 -28.07
N LEU A 834 -8.67 2.68 -28.14
CA LEU A 834 -8.20 3.66 -27.16
C LEU A 834 -8.57 5.11 -27.51
N SER A 835 -8.90 5.38 -28.77
CA SER A 835 -9.31 6.73 -29.22
C SER A 835 -10.82 6.99 -29.13
N VAL A 836 -11.62 5.93 -28.94
CA VAL A 836 -13.10 5.96 -28.95
C VAL A 836 -13.65 5.74 -27.54
N ASP A 837 -14.52 6.64 -27.07
CA ASP A 837 -15.14 6.53 -25.73
C ASP A 837 -15.98 5.24 -25.60
N ASN A 838 -15.80 4.49 -24.48
CA ASN A 838 -16.54 3.28 -24.11
C ASN A 838 -16.38 2.05 -25.04
N ASN A 839 -15.24 1.91 -25.74
CA ASN A 839 -14.98 0.76 -26.65
C ASN A 839 -13.96 -0.27 -26.11
N LEU A 840 -13.87 -0.42 -24.79
CA LEU A 840 -12.98 -1.38 -24.14
C LEU A 840 -13.68 -2.72 -23.91
N ASP A 841 -13.18 -3.77 -24.55
CA ASP A 841 -13.70 -5.13 -24.46
C ASP A 841 -12.64 -6.15 -24.02
N LEU A 842 -13.07 -7.40 -23.80
CA LEU A 842 -12.18 -8.50 -23.42
C LEU A 842 -11.09 -8.75 -24.48
N SER A 843 -11.41 -8.56 -25.76
CA SER A 843 -10.52 -8.79 -26.89
C SER A 843 -9.35 -7.82 -26.94
N VAL A 844 -9.54 -6.56 -26.55
CA VAL A 844 -8.45 -5.58 -26.40
C VAL A 844 -7.47 -6.02 -25.31
N ILE A 845 -7.98 -6.50 -24.17
CA ILE A 845 -7.14 -6.97 -23.06
C ILE A 845 -6.31 -8.20 -23.49
N GLN A 846 -6.95 -9.16 -24.16
CA GLN A 846 -6.29 -10.33 -24.73
C GLN A 846 -5.20 -9.92 -25.75
N THR A 847 -5.52 -8.96 -26.63
CA THR A 847 -4.60 -8.42 -27.65
C THR A 847 -3.36 -7.78 -27.01
N VAL A 848 -3.54 -6.85 -26.08
CA VAL A 848 -2.42 -6.14 -25.42
C VAL A 848 -1.54 -7.11 -24.65
N THR A 849 -2.12 -8.16 -24.04
CA THR A 849 -1.35 -9.20 -23.33
C THR A 849 -0.52 -10.05 -24.29
N LEU A 850 -1.09 -10.51 -25.41
CA LEU A 850 -0.34 -11.24 -26.44
C LEU A 850 0.81 -10.40 -27.00
N LEU A 851 0.55 -9.12 -27.29
CA LEU A 851 1.56 -8.18 -27.76
C LEU A 851 2.67 -7.90 -26.74
N ALA A 852 2.37 -7.96 -25.44
CA ALA A 852 3.38 -7.86 -24.40
C ALA A 852 4.34 -9.06 -24.42
N ILE A 853 3.82 -10.28 -24.64
CA ILE A 853 4.63 -11.49 -24.78
C ILE A 853 5.49 -11.42 -26.04
N VAL A 854 4.90 -11.04 -27.18
CA VAL A 854 5.64 -10.90 -28.45
C VAL A 854 6.80 -9.92 -28.32
N ASP A 855 6.58 -8.75 -27.71
CA ASP A 855 7.65 -7.76 -27.53
C ASP A 855 8.73 -8.23 -26.56
N TYR A 856 8.34 -8.83 -25.43
CA TYR A 856 9.29 -9.31 -24.44
C TYR A 856 10.19 -10.40 -25.03
N THR A 857 9.60 -11.34 -25.77
CA THR A 857 10.32 -12.46 -26.40
C THR A 857 11.20 -12.03 -27.58
N ALA A 858 10.93 -10.87 -28.17
CA ALA A 858 11.79 -10.20 -29.15
C ALA A 858 12.91 -9.35 -28.49
N ALA A 859 13.22 -9.56 -27.21
CA ALA A 859 14.17 -8.77 -26.41
C ALA A 859 13.82 -7.27 -26.25
N ARG A 860 12.59 -6.85 -26.59
CA ARG A 860 12.09 -5.47 -26.42
C ARG A 860 11.46 -5.29 -25.02
N ILE A 861 12.28 -5.54 -23.99
CA ILE A 861 11.86 -5.67 -22.57
C ILE A 861 11.00 -4.48 -22.08
N SER A 862 11.44 -3.25 -22.35
CA SER A 862 10.72 -2.04 -21.91
C SER A 862 9.34 -1.90 -22.54
N SER A 863 9.20 -2.28 -23.82
CA SER A 863 7.92 -2.26 -24.54
C SER A 863 6.97 -3.33 -24.00
N GLY A 864 7.49 -4.54 -23.77
CA GLY A 864 6.74 -5.62 -23.13
C GLY A 864 6.20 -5.24 -21.75
N TRP A 865 7.02 -4.62 -20.90
CA TRP A 865 6.57 -4.13 -19.58
C TRP A 865 5.49 -3.06 -19.67
N LEU A 866 5.58 -2.13 -20.62
CA LEU A 866 4.59 -1.07 -20.81
C LEU A 866 3.24 -1.67 -21.20
N ARG A 867 3.22 -2.59 -22.17
CA ARG A 867 2.00 -3.26 -22.64
C ARG A 867 1.38 -4.13 -21.55
N LEU A 868 2.20 -4.90 -20.82
CA LEU A 868 1.72 -5.68 -19.68
C LEU A 868 1.12 -4.79 -18.58
N GLY A 869 1.76 -3.67 -18.26
CA GLY A 869 1.21 -2.70 -17.30
C GLY A 869 -0.09 -2.04 -17.78
N LEU A 870 -0.29 -1.88 -19.09
CA LEU A 870 -1.57 -1.46 -19.66
C LEU A 870 -2.63 -2.57 -19.52
N ALA A 871 -2.31 -3.82 -19.90
CA ALA A 871 -3.22 -4.95 -19.78
C ALA A 871 -3.75 -5.16 -18.36
N ILE A 872 -2.88 -5.06 -17.34
CA ILE A 872 -3.26 -5.19 -15.92
C ILE A 872 -4.21 -4.07 -15.49
N ARG A 873 -4.03 -2.85 -15.97
CA ARG A 873 -4.94 -1.73 -15.64
C ARG A 873 -6.28 -1.86 -16.33
N LEU A 874 -6.28 -2.29 -17.60
CA LEU A 874 -7.52 -2.56 -18.32
C LEU A 874 -8.29 -3.73 -17.69
N SER A 875 -7.60 -4.78 -17.24
CA SER A 875 -8.26 -5.89 -16.55
C SER A 875 -8.88 -5.48 -15.21
N GLN A 876 -8.26 -4.55 -14.49
CA GLN A 876 -8.82 -3.95 -13.27
C GLN A 876 -10.04 -3.06 -13.56
N ASP A 877 -10.00 -2.26 -14.63
CA ASP A 877 -11.11 -1.36 -15.00
C ASP A 877 -12.37 -2.14 -15.43
N VAL A 878 -12.19 -3.31 -16.07
CA VAL A 878 -13.27 -4.21 -16.50
C VAL A 878 -13.61 -5.28 -15.43
N ASP A 879 -13.03 -5.17 -14.22
CA ASP A 879 -13.26 -6.05 -13.07
C ASP A 879 -13.04 -7.55 -13.37
N LEU A 880 -12.00 -7.89 -14.14
CA LEU A 880 -11.65 -9.29 -14.43
C LEU A 880 -11.07 -10.05 -13.21
N MET A 881 -10.84 -9.36 -12.08
CA MET A 881 -10.35 -9.94 -10.83
C MET A 881 -11.47 -10.55 -9.97
N SER A 882 -12.72 -10.23 -10.29
CA SER A 882 -13.93 -10.68 -9.60
C SER A 882 -14.64 -11.75 -10.41
N GLU A 883 -15.39 -12.62 -9.73
CA GLU A 883 -16.14 -13.68 -10.40
C GLU A 883 -17.16 -13.08 -11.40
N PRO A 884 -17.12 -13.51 -12.68
CA PRO A 884 -18.02 -12.97 -13.69
C PRO A 884 -19.49 -13.22 -13.32
N SER A 885 -20.32 -12.24 -13.66
CA SER A 885 -21.77 -12.29 -13.42
C SER A 885 -22.40 -13.57 -13.94
N PHE A 886 -23.29 -14.16 -13.16
CA PHE A 886 -24.02 -15.37 -13.56
C PHE A 886 -24.87 -15.16 -14.83
N PHE A 887 -25.18 -13.91 -15.18
CA PHE A 887 -25.95 -13.56 -16.38
C PHE A 887 -25.16 -13.64 -17.70
N LEU A 888 -23.84 -13.78 -17.65
CA LEU A 888 -23.01 -13.96 -18.84
C LEU A 888 -23.06 -15.41 -19.35
N PRO A 889 -22.93 -15.65 -20.66
CA PRO A 889 -22.83 -17.01 -21.21
C PRO A 889 -21.66 -17.78 -20.58
N PRO A 890 -21.80 -19.10 -20.34
CA PRO A 890 -20.75 -19.90 -19.70
C PRO A 890 -19.38 -19.81 -20.36
N THR A 891 -19.35 -19.76 -21.70
CA THR A 891 -18.13 -19.56 -22.49
C THR A 891 -17.47 -18.22 -22.24
N GLU A 892 -18.24 -17.15 -22.10
CA GLU A 892 -17.68 -15.82 -21.81
C GLU A 892 -17.16 -15.73 -20.37
N ARG A 893 -17.85 -16.36 -19.41
CA ARG A 893 -17.37 -16.44 -18.02
C ARG A 893 -16.01 -17.11 -17.95
N GLU A 894 -15.87 -18.25 -18.61
CA GLU A 894 -14.63 -19.01 -18.61
C GLU A 894 -13.50 -18.29 -19.38
N GLU A 895 -13.78 -17.68 -20.53
CA GLU A 895 -12.78 -16.87 -21.26
C GLU A 895 -12.29 -15.65 -20.44
N ARG A 896 -13.15 -15.05 -19.63
CA ARG A 896 -12.75 -14.01 -18.66
C ARG A 896 -11.82 -14.55 -17.59
N ARG A 897 -12.12 -15.72 -17.00
CA ARG A 897 -11.23 -16.38 -16.01
C ARG A 897 -9.87 -16.69 -16.62
N ARG A 898 -9.85 -17.31 -17.80
CA ARG A 898 -8.63 -17.67 -18.52
C ARG A 898 -7.78 -16.46 -18.87
N THR A 899 -8.42 -15.39 -19.35
CA THR A 899 -7.74 -14.13 -19.67
C THR A 899 -7.06 -13.52 -18.44
N PHE A 900 -7.77 -13.45 -17.31
CA PHE A 900 -7.18 -12.95 -16.06
C PHE A 900 -6.01 -13.81 -15.59
N TRP A 901 -6.19 -15.13 -15.52
CA TRP A 901 -5.14 -16.04 -15.06
C TRP A 901 -3.93 -16.07 -16.00
N SER A 902 -4.14 -15.91 -17.31
CA SER A 902 -3.03 -15.72 -18.26
C SER A 902 -2.28 -14.41 -18.04
N ILE A 903 -2.97 -13.30 -17.76
CA ILE A 903 -2.31 -12.04 -17.37
C ILE A 903 -1.50 -12.24 -16.08
N TYR A 904 -2.07 -12.94 -15.10
CA TYR A 904 -1.41 -13.26 -13.85
C TYR A 904 -0.14 -14.09 -14.08
N LEU A 905 -0.19 -15.12 -14.93
CA LEU A 905 0.98 -15.91 -15.32
C LEU A 905 2.06 -15.01 -15.94
N VAL A 906 1.71 -14.22 -16.95
CA VAL A 906 2.65 -13.32 -17.63
C VAL A 906 3.28 -12.33 -16.65
N ASP A 907 2.50 -11.75 -15.74
CA ASP A 907 3.00 -10.81 -14.73
C ASP A 907 4.03 -11.43 -13.80
N LYS A 908 3.81 -12.64 -13.30
CA LYS A 908 4.77 -13.33 -12.43
C LYS A 908 6.01 -13.79 -13.19
N LEU A 909 5.85 -14.35 -14.39
CA LEU A 909 6.96 -14.89 -15.19
C LEU A 909 7.91 -13.79 -15.69
N ILE A 910 7.37 -12.68 -16.22
CA ILE A 910 8.16 -11.55 -16.72
C ILE A 910 8.71 -10.67 -15.58
N SER A 911 8.11 -10.72 -14.38
CA SER A 911 8.61 -9.98 -13.20
C SER A 911 9.70 -10.72 -12.43
N CYS A 912 10.26 -11.80 -12.99
CA CYS A 912 11.45 -12.48 -12.46
C CYS A 912 12.72 -11.62 -12.64
N THR A 913 12.72 -10.40 -12.10
CA THR A 913 13.80 -9.41 -12.24
C THR A 913 13.86 -8.44 -11.06
N ARG A 914 15.07 -7.96 -10.74
CA ARG A 914 15.34 -6.90 -9.76
C ARG A 914 14.84 -5.53 -10.20
N SER A 915 14.43 -5.36 -11.46
CA SER A 915 13.96 -4.08 -12.02
C SER A 915 12.45 -3.82 -11.91
N ARG A 916 11.61 -4.87 -11.91
CA ARG A 916 10.14 -4.76 -11.82
C ARG A 916 9.57 -5.80 -10.84
N PRO A 917 8.80 -5.43 -9.80
CA PRO A 917 8.04 -6.40 -9.02
C PRO A 917 6.77 -6.82 -9.77
N ALA A 918 6.26 -8.00 -9.45
CA ALA A 918 4.92 -8.40 -9.88
C ALA A 918 3.90 -7.37 -9.38
N ALA A 919 2.97 -6.98 -10.25
CA ALA A 919 1.96 -5.98 -9.95
C ALA A 919 0.71 -6.61 -9.32
N VAL A 920 0.40 -7.88 -9.64
CA VAL A 920 -0.74 -8.59 -9.06
C VAL A 920 -0.29 -9.39 -7.83
N ALA A 921 -0.87 -9.10 -6.67
CA ALA A 921 -0.62 -9.84 -5.44
C ALA A 921 -1.59 -11.02 -5.29
N ASP A 922 -1.13 -12.13 -4.72
CA ASP A 922 -1.93 -13.36 -4.58
C ASP A 922 -3.15 -13.14 -3.68
N ASP A 923 -3.04 -12.26 -2.68
CA ASP A 923 -4.13 -11.93 -1.74
C ASP A 923 -5.26 -11.09 -2.37
N ASP A 924 -4.98 -10.42 -3.50
CA ASP A 924 -5.95 -9.63 -4.24
C ASP A 924 -6.76 -10.49 -5.22
N CYS A 925 -6.35 -11.75 -5.45
CA CYS A 925 -7.01 -12.67 -6.37
C CYS A 925 -8.17 -13.40 -5.69
N THR A 926 -9.40 -12.94 -5.92
CA THR A 926 -10.63 -13.61 -5.45
C THR A 926 -11.32 -14.49 -6.48
N LEU A 927 -10.83 -14.49 -7.73
CA LEU A 927 -11.38 -15.26 -8.85
C LEU A 927 -11.21 -16.77 -8.64
N HIS A 928 -12.18 -17.57 -9.09
CA HIS A 928 -12.01 -19.03 -9.14
C HIS A 928 -10.97 -19.42 -10.20
N LEU A 929 -10.31 -20.55 -9.99
CA LEU A 929 -9.34 -21.08 -10.94
C LEU A 929 -10.05 -21.53 -12.24
N PRO A 930 -9.32 -21.73 -13.34
CA PRO A 930 -9.90 -22.22 -14.60
C PRO A 930 -10.42 -23.65 -14.47
N CYS A 931 -11.55 -23.95 -15.10
CA CYS A 931 -12.18 -25.27 -15.06
C CYS A 931 -11.44 -26.29 -15.94
N ASN A 932 -11.77 -27.59 -15.78
CA ASN A 932 -11.23 -28.62 -16.67
C ASN A 932 -11.94 -28.56 -18.04
N GLU A 933 -11.18 -28.66 -19.13
CA GLU A 933 -11.69 -28.54 -20.51
C GLU A 933 -12.74 -29.63 -20.82
N ASP A 934 -12.53 -30.86 -20.35
CA ASP A 934 -13.40 -32.01 -20.61
C ASP A 934 -14.75 -31.84 -19.90
N VAL A 935 -14.71 -31.34 -18.66
CA VAL A 935 -15.90 -31.05 -17.85
C VAL A 935 -16.69 -29.89 -18.43
N PHE A 936 -15.99 -28.88 -18.98
CA PHE A 936 -16.62 -27.74 -19.64
C PHE A 936 -17.34 -28.16 -20.92
N GLN A 937 -16.72 -29.01 -21.76
CA GLN A 937 -17.32 -29.50 -23.01
C GLN A 937 -18.54 -30.40 -22.78
N ASP A 938 -18.53 -31.23 -21.73
CA ASP A 938 -19.63 -32.17 -21.46
C ASP A 938 -20.81 -31.55 -20.67
N ARG A 939 -20.59 -30.50 -19.85
CA ARG A 939 -21.59 -30.02 -18.87
C ARG A 939 -21.86 -28.51 -18.83
N GLY A 940 -21.16 -27.68 -19.61
CA GLY A 940 -21.50 -26.25 -19.76
C GLY A 940 -21.46 -25.41 -18.47
N GLU A 941 -20.44 -25.60 -17.63
CA GLU A 941 -20.21 -25.01 -16.29
C GLU A 941 -21.09 -25.49 -15.13
N ASP A 942 -22.29 -26.02 -15.36
CA ASP A 942 -23.30 -26.23 -14.29
C ASP A 942 -23.01 -27.39 -13.29
N GLY A 943 -21.75 -27.81 -13.12
CA GLY A 943 -21.42 -28.98 -12.30
C GLY A 943 -20.03 -29.07 -11.65
N GLU A 944 -19.12 -28.12 -11.85
CA GLU A 944 -17.78 -28.18 -11.24
C GLU A 944 -17.61 -27.11 -10.15
N ASN A 945 -17.40 -27.53 -8.91
CA ASN A 945 -17.05 -26.62 -7.81
C ASN A 945 -15.57 -26.25 -7.93
N VAL A 946 -15.26 -25.25 -8.74
CA VAL A 946 -13.87 -24.87 -9.04
C VAL A 946 -13.29 -24.08 -7.86
N PRO A 947 -12.15 -24.48 -7.27
CA PRO A 947 -11.60 -23.79 -6.11
C PRO A 947 -10.91 -22.47 -6.48
N THR A 948 -10.75 -21.59 -5.50
CA THR A 948 -9.91 -20.39 -5.59
C THR A 948 -8.44 -20.71 -5.31
N LEU A 949 -7.52 -19.83 -5.74
CA LEU A 949 -6.09 -19.99 -5.46
C LEU A 949 -5.78 -20.16 -3.96
N ARG A 950 -6.48 -19.42 -3.09
CA ARG A 950 -6.31 -19.52 -1.63
C ARG A 950 -6.70 -20.89 -1.09
N GLN A 951 -7.78 -21.49 -1.60
CA GLN A 951 -8.24 -22.82 -1.18
C GLN A 951 -7.27 -23.92 -1.61
N VAL A 952 -6.70 -23.84 -2.82
CA VAL A 952 -5.72 -24.84 -3.30
C VAL A 952 -4.38 -24.73 -2.58
N LEU A 953 -4.01 -23.54 -2.09
CA LEU A 953 -2.78 -23.34 -1.31
C LEU A 953 -2.94 -23.63 0.20
N SER A 954 -4.14 -23.96 0.67
CA SER A 954 -4.41 -24.28 2.08
C SER A 954 -4.43 -25.78 2.33
N TRP A 955 -3.62 -26.25 3.28
CA TRP A 955 -3.56 -27.67 3.69
C TRP A 955 -4.85 -28.16 4.38
N ASP A 956 -5.62 -27.25 4.97
CA ASP A 956 -6.76 -27.58 5.84
C ASP A 956 -8.10 -27.70 5.10
N VAL A 957 -8.14 -27.40 3.79
CA VAL A 957 -9.37 -27.43 2.98
C VAL A 957 -9.36 -28.67 2.08
N PRO A 958 -10.20 -29.68 2.34
CA PRO A 958 -10.29 -30.85 1.47
C PRO A 958 -10.89 -30.44 0.11
N LEU A 959 -10.14 -30.67 -0.97
CA LEU A 959 -10.63 -30.45 -2.33
C LEU A 959 -11.48 -31.64 -2.78
N ALA A 960 -12.65 -31.37 -3.34
CA ALA A 960 -13.56 -32.41 -3.83
C ALA A 960 -13.00 -33.15 -5.05
N ASN A 961 -12.23 -32.45 -5.90
CA ASN A 961 -11.57 -32.96 -7.09
C ASN A 961 -10.14 -32.39 -7.16
N PRO A 962 -9.19 -33.08 -7.83
CA PRO A 962 -7.87 -32.52 -8.10
C PRO A 962 -8.00 -31.25 -8.97
N PRO A 963 -7.13 -30.24 -8.78
CA PRO A 963 -7.13 -29.04 -9.62
C PRO A 963 -6.91 -29.38 -11.10
N SER A 964 -7.52 -28.61 -11.99
CA SER A 964 -7.28 -28.73 -13.44
C SER A 964 -5.80 -28.48 -13.77
N PRO A 965 -5.27 -29.01 -14.89
CA PRO A 965 -3.91 -28.71 -15.34
C PRO A 965 -3.59 -27.22 -15.42
N PHE A 966 -4.52 -26.40 -15.91
CA PHE A 966 -4.30 -24.94 -15.95
C PHE A 966 -4.30 -24.33 -14.55
N ALA A 967 -5.17 -24.79 -13.65
CA ALA A 967 -5.13 -24.39 -12.25
C ALA A 967 -3.79 -24.75 -11.58
N LEU A 968 -3.21 -25.92 -11.88
CA LEU A 968 -1.88 -26.30 -11.40
C LEU A 968 -0.79 -25.36 -11.91
N ALA A 969 -0.87 -24.91 -13.18
CA ALA A 969 0.07 -23.92 -13.72
C ALA A 969 -0.04 -22.57 -12.98
N VAL A 970 -1.27 -22.15 -12.61
CA VAL A 970 -1.49 -20.95 -11.78
C VAL A 970 -0.88 -21.11 -10.38
N VAL A 971 -1.10 -22.27 -9.73
CA VAL A 971 -0.55 -22.58 -8.40
C VAL A 971 0.98 -22.60 -8.44
N ALA A 972 1.57 -23.30 -9.41
CA ALA A 972 3.01 -23.32 -9.63
C ALA A 972 3.57 -21.91 -9.86
N THR A 973 2.85 -21.07 -10.60
CA THR A 973 3.25 -19.69 -10.87
C THR A 973 3.12 -18.77 -9.63
N SER A 974 2.13 -19.00 -8.76
CA SER A 974 2.04 -18.33 -7.45
C SER A 974 3.24 -18.66 -6.56
N ILE A 975 3.57 -19.95 -6.45
CA ILE A 975 4.74 -20.41 -5.67
C ILE A 975 6.02 -19.85 -6.27
N PHE A 976 6.16 -19.86 -7.60
CA PHE A 976 7.27 -19.21 -8.30
C PHE A 976 7.38 -17.71 -7.98
N GLY A 977 6.26 -16.99 -7.91
CA GLY A 977 6.20 -15.60 -7.46
C GLY A 977 6.75 -15.39 -6.05
N ARG A 978 6.50 -16.33 -5.12
CA ARG A 978 7.07 -16.31 -3.76
C ARG A 978 8.57 -16.65 -3.77
N CYS A 979 8.98 -17.66 -4.52
CA CYS A 979 10.39 -18.03 -4.71
C CYS A 979 11.21 -16.85 -5.25
N THR A 980 10.74 -16.18 -6.29
CA THR A 980 11.43 -15.03 -6.88
C THR A 980 11.48 -13.83 -5.94
N LYS A 981 10.42 -13.57 -5.18
CA LYS A 981 10.42 -12.54 -4.12
C LYS A 981 11.45 -12.84 -3.03
N TYR A 982 11.54 -14.10 -2.60
CA TYR A 982 12.54 -14.55 -1.63
C TYR A 982 13.96 -14.43 -2.22
N ALA A 983 14.20 -15.02 -3.39
CA ALA A 983 15.52 -15.10 -4.01
C ALA A 983 16.09 -13.74 -4.43
N HIS A 984 15.26 -12.80 -4.91
CA HIS A 984 15.70 -11.50 -5.43
C HIS A 984 15.72 -10.34 -4.40
N GLY A 985 15.44 -10.60 -3.12
CA GLY A 985 15.88 -9.72 -2.02
C GLY A 985 15.19 -8.34 -1.91
N ARG A 986 13.89 -8.21 -2.18
CA ARG A 986 13.17 -6.91 -2.04
C ARG A 986 12.51 -6.66 -0.66
N SER A 987 12.50 -7.63 0.25
CA SER A 987 11.97 -7.47 1.60
C SER A 987 13.10 -7.21 2.61
N ALA A 988 12.86 -6.34 3.59
CA ALA A 988 13.79 -6.08 4.69
C ALA A 988 14.25 -7.40 5.33
N GLY A 989 15.57 -7.53 5.56
CA GLY A 989 16.24 -8.79 5.91
C GLY A 989 15.50 -9.59 6.98
N GLU A 990 14.98 -10.74 6.57
CA GLU A 990 14.38 -11.72 7.46
C GLU A 990 15.46 -12.27 8.41
N MET A 991 15.25 -12.12 9.72
CA MET A 991 16.20 -12.55 10.76
C MET A 991 15.94 -13.99 11.25
N LEU A 992 14.94 -14.66 10.66
CA LEU A 992 14.58 -16.04 10.95
C LEU A 992 15.48 -17.00 10.18
N THR A 993 15.80 -18.14 10.79
CA THR A 993 16.55 -19.18 10.09
C THR A 993 15.61 -19.96 9.16
N PRO A 994 16.12 -20.55 8.05
CA PRO A 994 15.29 -21.36 7.14
C PRO A 994 14.60 -22.57 7.78
N LEU A 995 15.08 -22.98 8.97
CA LEU A 995 14.51 -24.07 9.77
C LEU A 995 13.32 -23.62 10.62
N ASP A 996 13.11 -22.31 10.75
CA ASP A 996 11.94 -21.76 11.44
C ASP A 996 10.69 -21.99 10.57
N PRO A 997 9.62 -22.62 11.09
CA PRO A 997 8.39 -22.85 10.33
C PRO A 997 7.71 -21.59 9.80
N GLN A 998 8.00 -20.43 10.40
CA GLN A 998 7.46 -19.14 9.99
C GLN A 998 8.35 -18.41 8.99
N SER A 999 9.50 -18.98 8.62
CA SER A 999 10.39 -18.35 7.63
C SER A 999 9.79 -18.37 6.22
N ASP A 1000 10.07 -17.35 5.41
CA ASP A 1000 9.65 -17.29 4.01
C ASP A 1000 10.16 -18.52 3.24
N PHE A 1001 11.36 -19.02 3.58
CA PHE A 1001 11.91 -20.27 3.03
C PHE A 1001 11.03 -21.47 3.38
N ALA A 1002 10.72 -21.69 4.67
CA ALA A 1002 9.93 -22.83 5.12
C ALA A 1002 8.49 -22.81 4.57
N LEU A 1003 7.85 -21.63 4.53
CA LEU A 1003 6.51 -21.45 3.99
C LEU A 1003 6.46 -21.70 2.47
N THR A 1004 7.48 -21.25 1.75
CA THR A 1004 7.61 -21.50 0.31
C THR A 1004 7.86 -22.98 0.03
N ASN A 1005 8.75 -23.62 0.80
CA ASN A 1005 9.02 -25.05 0.69
C ASN A 1005 7.79 -25.91 1.04
N ALA A 1006 7.00 -25.52 2.05
CA ALA A 1006 5.73 -26.18 2.37
C ALA A 1006 4.74 -26.06 1.22
N SER A 1007 4.68 -24.91 0.53
CA SER A 1007 3.84 -24.75 -0.66
C SER A 1007 4.32 -25.62 -1.83
N LEU A 1008 5.63 -25.80 -2.00
CA LEU A 1008 6.20 -26.73 -2.99
C LEU A 1008 5.83 -28.17 -2.70
N LEU A 1009 5.87 -28.62 -1.44
CA LEU A 1009 5.44 -29.97 -1.05
C LEU A 1009 3.95 -30.20 -1.34
N LEU A 1010 3.12 -29.17 -1.15
CA LEU A 1010 1.70 -29.23 -1.50
C LEU A 1010 1.52 -29.37 -3.02
N LEU A 1011 2.23 -28.58 -3.81
CA LEU A 1011 2.22 -28.71 -5.27
C LEU A 1011 2.71 -30.10 -5.72
N GLU A 1012 3.76 -30.63 -5.10
CA GLU A 1012 4.26 -31.97 -5.38
C GLU A 1012 3.18 -33.04 -5.15
N SER A 1013 2.37 -32.90 -4.10
CA SER A 1013 1.25 -33.81 -3.82
C SER A 1013 0.22 -33.80 -4.94
N TYR A 1014 -0.09 -32.63 -5.51
CA TYR A 1014 -1.00 -32.53 -6.64
C TYR A 1014 -0.42 -33.10 -7.93
N LEU A 1015 0.87 -32.85 -8.20
CA LEU A 1015 1.55 -33.37 -9.38
C LEU A 1015 1.69 -34.90 -9.34
N LYS A 1016 1.91 -35.49 -8.15
CA LYS A 1016 1.98 -36.96 -7.95
C LYS A 1016 0.66 -37.69 -8.14
N ASN A 1017 -0.48 -36.99 -8.00
CA ASN A 1017 -1.81 -37.59 -8.17
C ASN A 1017 -2.18 -37.86 -9.64
N HIS A 1018 -1.33 -37.48 -10.60
CA HIS A 1018 -1.47 -37.88 -11.99
C HIS A 1018 -0.75 -39.23 -12.19
N ASP A 1019 -1.50 -40.29 -12.51
CA ASP A 1019 -1.10 -41.72 -12.45
C ASP A 1019 0.10 -42.15 -13.33
N GLN A 1020 0.76 -41.24 -14.06
CA GLN A 1020 1.91 -41.56 -14.92
C GLN A 1020 3.11 -40.62 -14.72
N PRO A 1021 4.36 -41.13 -14.78
CA PRO A 1021 5.54 -40.29 -14.79
C PRO A 1021 5.51 -39.29 -15.96
N ILE A 1022 5.67 -37.99 -15.65
CA ILE A 1022 5.62 -36.93 -16.67
C ILE A 1022 6.64 -37.12 -17.80
N LEU A 1023 7.77 -37.75 -17.50
CA LEU A 1023 8.80 -38.02 -18.49
C LEU A 1023 8.32 -39.05 -19.53
N ASP A 1024 7.55 -40.04 -19.11
CA ASP A 1024 6.96 -41.04 -20.01
C ASP A 1024 5.87 -40.42 -20.89
N LEU A 1025 5.08 -39.50 -20.32
CA LEU A 1025 4.08 -38.72 -21.07
C LEU A 1025 4.73 -37.87 -22.18
N VAL A 1026 5.87 -37.24 -21.87
CA VAL A 1026 6.62 -36.43 -22.84
C VAL A 1026 7.29 -37.31 -23.89
N GLN A 1027 7.91 -38.44 -23.50
CA GLN A 1027 8.68 -39.31 -24.40
C GLN A 1027 7.81 -40.19 -25.32
N ASN A 1028 6.71 -40.74 -24.80
CA ASN A 1028 5.89 -41.72 -25.54
C ASN A 1028 4.67 -41.10 -26.21
N GLY A 1029 4.35 -39.83 -25.91
CA GLY A 1029 3.10 -39.16 -26.31
C GLY A 1029 1.87 -39.81 -25.66
N PRO A 1030 0.67 -39.21 -25.79
CA PRO A 1030 -0.57 -39.84 -25.34
C PRO A 1030 -0.85 -41.09 -26.19
N GLN A 1031 -0.40 -42.27 -25.72
CA GLN A 1031 -0.79 -43.56 -26.29
C GLN A 1031 -2.22 -43.92 -25.83
N ALA A 1032 -2.92 -44.65 -26.70
CA ALA A 1032 -4.38 -44.74 -26.88
C ALA A 1032 -5.27 -45.27 -25.73
N ASP A 1033 -4.81 -45.29 -24.47
CA ASP A 1033 -5.60 -45.77 -23.32
C ASP A 1033 -5.67 -44.78 -22.13
N THR A 1034 -5.06 -43.59 -22.24
CA THR A 1034 -5.15 -42.55 -21.19
C THR A 1034 -6.04 -41.40 -21.64
N ASN A 1035 -7.02 -41.05 -20.81
CA ASN A 1035 -8.05 -40.04 -21.07
C ASN A 1035 -7.53 -38.60 -20.99
N ILE A 1036 -6.24 -38.36 -21.27
CA ILE A 1036 -5.59 -37.04 -21.16
C ILE A 1036 -5.55 -36.39 -22.54
N ASP A 1037 -6.36 -35.35 -22.75
CA ASP A 1037 -6.38 -34.55 -23.98
C ASP A 1037 -4.99 -33.95 -24.25
N GLU A 1038 -4.48 -34.12 -25.49
CA GLU A 1038 -3.23 -33.53 -26.00
C GLU A 1038 -3.13 -32.03 -25.67
N LYS A 1039 -4.29 -31.37 -25.56
CA LYS A 1039 -4.45 -29.94 -25.27
C LYS A 1039 -4.13 -29.53 -23.82
N GLN A 1040 -4.10 -30.46 -22.86
CA GLN A 1040 -3.89 -30.14 -21.43
C GLN A 1040 -2.50 -30.50 -20.91
N VAL A 1041 -1.75 -31.34 -21.66
CA VAL A 1041 -0.41 -31.80 -21.30
C VAL A 1041 0.57 -30.62 -21.16
N GLY A 1042 0.39 -29.55 -21.93
CA GLY A 1042 1.21 -28.35 -21.87
C GLY A 1042 1.27 -27.70 -20.49
N HIS A 1043 0.12 -27.51 -19.84
CA HIS A 1043 0.08 -26.93 -18.50
C HIS A 1043 0.69 -27.85 -17.43
N LEU A 1044 0.53 -29.17 -17.57
CA LEU A 1044 1.16 -30.14 -16.65
C LEU A 1044 2.69 -30.11 -16.77
N VAL A 1045 3.21 -30.23 -18.00
CA VAL A 1045 4.66 -30.15 -18.27
C VAL A 1045 5.22 -28.83 -17.77
N PHE A 1046 4.52 -27.71 -18.02
CA PHE A 1046 4.93 -26.40 -17.53
C PHE A 1046 4.93 -26.32 -15.99
N SER A 1047 3.94 -26.91 -15.33
CA SER A 1047 3.86 -26.96 -13.86
C SER A 1047 5.01 -27.76 -13.25
N HIS A 1048 5.38 -28.89 -13.85
CA HIS A 1048 6.56 -29.67 -13.46
C HIS A 1048 7.86 -28.90 -13.69
N ALA A 1049 8.00 -28.21 -14.83
CA ALA A 1049 9.16 -27.38 -15.10
C ALA A 1049 9.29 -26.24 -14.08
N LEU A 1050 8.19 -25.56 -13.74
CA LEU A 1050 8.18 -24.53 -12.70
C LEU A 1050 8.47 -25.09 -11.31
N PHE A 1051 7.96 -26.28 -10.98
CA PHE A 1051 8.25 -26.96 -9.71
C PHE A 1051 9.75 -27.17 -9.52
N HIS A 1052 10.43 -27.77 -10.50
CA HIS A 1052 11.88 -27.97 -10.43
C HIS A 1052 12.64 -26.65 -10.47
N LEU A 1053 12.22 -25.69 -11.28
CA LEU A 1053 12.82 -24.35 -11.32
C LEU A 1053 12.72 -23.64 -9.96
N CYS A 1054 11.60 -23.75 -9.25
CA CYS A 1054 11.43 -23.17 -7.92
C CYS A 1054 12.43 -23.76 -6.92
N TYR A 1055 12.63 -25.08 -6.94
CA TYR A 1055 13.67 -25.73 -6.14
C TYR A 1055 15.08 -25.26 -6.52
N CYS A 1056 15.37 -25.13 -7.82
CA CYS A 1056 16.64 -24.59 -8.30
C CYS A 1056 16.89 -23.17 -7.80
N LEU A 1057 15.90 -22.26 -7.89
CA LEU A 1057 16.05 -20.87 -7.45
C LEU A 1057 16.11 -20.72 -5.93
N LEU A 1058 15.23 -21.44 -5.20
CA LEU A 1058 15.16 -21.39 -3.74
C LEU A 1058 16.46 -21.87 -3.08
N ASN A 1059 17.11 -22.85 -3.71
CA ASN A 1059 18.35 -23.47 -3.22
C ASN A 1059 19.60 -23.09 -4.04
N HIS A 1060 19.50 -22.12 -4.96
CA HIS A 1060 20.60 -21.75 -5.84
C HIS A 1060 21.82 -21.29 -5.02
N PRO A 1061 23.04 -21.80 -5.26
CA PRO A 1061 24.21 -21.49 -4.43
C PRO A 1061 24.46 -19.99 -4.22
N PHE A 1062 24.39 -19.21 -5.30
CA PHE A 1062 24.49 -17.75 -5.25
C PHE A 1062 23.33 -17.05 -4.52
N LEU A 1063 22.07 -17.36 -4.85
CA LEU A 1063 20.90 -16.67 -4.28
C LEU A 1063 20.71 -17.00 -2.80
N LEU A 1064 20.90 -18.28 -2.44
CA LEU A 1064 20.82 -18.74 -1.06
C LEU A 1064 21.89 -18.06 -0.19
N ARG A 1065 23.11 -17.91 -0.71
CA ARG A 1065 24.18 -17.16 -0.06
C ARG A 1065 23.78 -15.72 0.22
N LEU A 1066 23.30 -14.98 -0.79
CA LEU A 1066 22.89 -13.58 -0.61
C LEU A 1066 21.84 -13.42 0.49
N ARG A 1067 20.92 -14.38 0.63
CA ARG A 1067 19.86 -14.36 1.64
C ARG A 1067 20.34 -14.76 3.03
N LEU A 1068 21.19 -15.77 3.13
CA LEU A 1068 21.61 -16.32 4.42
C LEU A 1068 22.84 -15.62 4.99
N ARG A 1069 23.57 -14.83 4.21
CA ARG A 1069 24.77 -14.11 4.64
C ARG A 1069 24.58 -13.36 5.98
N PRO A 1070 23.51 -12.59 6.23
CA PRO A 1070 23.32 -11.87 7.50
C PRO A 1070 23.18 -12.79 8.73
N ILE A 1071 22.77 -14.05 8.52
CA ILE A 1071 22.48 -15.02 9.58
C ILE A 1071 23.33 -16.30 9.45
N ALA A 1072 24.39 -16.29 8.64
CA ALA A 1072 25.15 -17.49 8.25
C ALA A 1072 25.67 -18.28 9.47
N ALA A 1073 26.04 -17.59 10.55
CA ALA A 1073 26.49 -18.21 11.80
C ALA A 1073 25.43 -19.07 12.51
N ARG A 1074 24.13 -18.84 12.24
CA ARG A 1074 23.00 -19.57 12.85
C ARG A 1074 22.47 -20.70 11.95
N VAL A 1075 22.99 -20.83 10.72
CA VAL A 1075 22.53 -21.84 9.75
C VAL A 1075 23.45 -23.07 9.84
N PRO A 1076 22.92 -24.28 10.12
CA PRO A 1076 23.72 -25.49 10.11
C PRO A 1076 24.32 -25.76 8.73
N LYS A 1077 25.60 -26.17 8.68
CA LYS A 1077 26.27 -26.54 7.41
C LYS A 1077 25.53 -27.67 6.67
N SER A 1078 24.92 -28.60 7.42
CA SER A 1078 24.12 -29.68 6.87
C SER A 1078 22.90 -29.18 6.09
N PHE A 1079 22.26 -28.09 6.53
CA PHE A 1079 21.17 -27.47 5.78
C PHE A 1079 21.67 -26.97 4.43
N THR A 1080 22.81 -26.29 4.41
CA THR A 1080 23.38 -25.71 3.18
C THR A 1080 23.82 -26.78 2.19
N SER A 1081 24.51 -27.83 2.64
CA SER A 1081 24.81 -28.98 1.78
C SER A 1081 23.54 -29.58 1.20
N ASN A 1082 22.53 -29.84 2.04
CA ASN A 1082 21.27 -30.41 1.57
C ASN A 1082 20.55 -29.49 0.55
N ALA A 1083 20.62 -28.18 0.74
CA ALA A 1083 20.09 -27.23 -0.23
C ALA A 1083 20.83 -27.31 -1.56
N PHE A 1084 22.17 -27.35 -1.55
CA PHE A 1084 22.96 -27.48 -2.77
C PHE A 1084 22.70 -28.80 -3.51
N HIS A 1085 22.60 -29.92 -2.78
CA HIS A 1085 22.16 -31.20 -3.33
C HIS A 1085 20.77 -31.09 -3.95
N ALA A 1086 19.80 -30.48 -3.26
CA ALA A 1086 18.46 -30.28 -3.79
C ALA A 1086 18.46 -29.40 -5.06
N ALA A 1087 19.33 -28.39 -5.15
CA ALA A 1087 19.49 -27.56 -6.34
C ALA A 1087 20.03 -28.38 -7.52
N GLN A 1088 21.04 -29.23 -7.29
CA GLN A 1088 21.63 -30.10 -8.31
C GLN A 1088 20.64 -31.17 -8.80
N GLU A 1089 19.98 -31.87 -7.87
CA GLU A 1089 19.00 -32.90 -8.18
C GLU A 1089 17.83 -32.34 -9.02
N ASN A 1090 17.31 -31.17 -8.65
CA ASN A 1090 16.24 -30.55 -9.40
C ASN A 1090 16.72 -29.95 -10.74
N ALA A 1091 17.97 -29.49 -10.84
CA ALA A 1091 18.54 -29.06 -12.12
C ALA A 1091 18.67 -30.23 -13.10
N ILE A 1092 19.07 -31.42 -12.63
CA ILE A 1092 19.09 -32.66 -13.41
C ILE A 1092 17.68 -33.01 -13.91
N LYS A 1093 16.69 -33.06 -13.00
CA LYS A 1093 15.30 -33.38 -13.36
C LYS A 1093 14.71 -32.37 -14.34
N LEU A 1094 15.05 -31.09 -14.19
CA LEU A 1094 14.63 -30.03 -15.10
C LEU A 1094 15.28 -30.20 -16.48
N ALA A 1095 16.58 -30.48 -16.54
CA ALA A 1095 17.29 -30.72 -17.79
C ALA A 1095 16.76 -31.96 -18.52
N ASP A 1096 16.52 -33.07 -17.81
CA ASP A 1096 15.94 -34.29 -18.40
C ASP A 1096 14.53 -34.06 -18.94
N LEU A 1097 13.69 -33.29 -18.22
CA LEU A 1097 12.35 -32.91 -18.69
C LEU A 1097 12.42 -32.09 -19.98
N LEU A 1098 13.29 -31.08 -20.02
CA LEU A 1098 13.47 -30.20 -21.18
C LEU A 1098 14.03 -30.97 -22.40
N VAL A 1099 14.98 -31.88 -22.17
CA VAL A 1099 15.54 -32.75 -23.22
C VAL A 1099 14.50 -33.75 -23.71
N ALA A 1100 13.69 -34.35 -22.84
CA ALA A 1100 12.61 -35.24 -23.26
C ALA A 1100 11.64 -34.55 -24.22
N GLY A 1101 11.35 -33.26 -24.00
CA GLY A 1101 10.57 -32.43 -24.91
C GLY A 1101 11.22 -32.23 -26.28
N THR A 1102 12.52 -32.45 -26.41
CA THR A 1102 13.19 -32.36 -27.72
C THR A 1102 12.92 -33.57 -28.60
N THR A 1103 12.76 -34.75 -27.99
CA THR A 1103 12.52 -36.03 -28.67
C THR A 1103 11.06 -36.45 -28.67
N GLY A 1104 10.24 -35.83 -27.83
CA GLY A 1104 8.84 -36.17 -27.60
C GLY A 1104 7.85 -35.63 -28.63
N VAL A 1105 6.62 -36.15 -28.58
CA VAL A 1105 5.48 -35.74 -29.43
C VAL A 1105 4.88 -34.41 -28.96
N VAL A 1106 5.03 -34.07 -27.67
CA VAL A 1106 4.44 -32.86 -27.05
C VAL A 1106 5.32 -31.62 -27.33
N PRO A 1107 4.78 -30.54 -27.93
CA PRO A 1107 5.57 -29.34 -28.24
C PRO A 1107 5.92 -28.54 -26.97
N MET A 1108 7.21 -28.50 -26.61
CA MET A 1108 7.75 -27.65 -25.54
C MET A 1108 8.37 -26.37 -26.10
N GLU A 1109 7.52 -25.43 -26.50
CA GLU A 1109 7.96 -24.26 -27.28
C GLU A 1109 7.85 -22.92 -26.56
N SER A 1110 7.31 -22.90 -25.33
CA SER A 1110 7.22 -21.68 -24.53
C SER A 1110 8.60 -21.02 -24.37
N SER A 1111 8.64 -19.71 -24.57
CA SER A 1111 9.85 -18.91 -24.41
C SER A 1111 10.40 -18.94 -22.98
N PHE A 1112 9.58 -19.30 -21.99
CA PHE A 1112 10.02 -19.36 -20.59
C PHE A 1112 10.88 -20.60 -20.31
N TYR A 1113 10.79 -21.66 -21.11
CA TYR A 1113 11.68 -22.82 -21.00
C TYR A 1113 13.15 -22.45 -21.24
N THR A 1114 13.43 -21.34 -21.94
CA THR A 1114 14.79 -20.84 -22.11
C THR A 1114 15.36 -20.35 -20.77
N TYR A 1115 14.54 -19.75 -19.91
CA TYR A 1115 14.95 -19.37 -18.56
C TYR A 1115 15.18 -20.60 -17.70
N CYS A 1116 14.28 -21.59 -17.76
CA CYS A 1116 14.46 -22.88 -17.08
C CYS A 1116 15.80 -23.53 -17.44
N ALA A 1117 16.09 -23.66 -18.73
CA ALA A 1117 17.33 -24.22 -19.24
C ALA A 1117 18.56 -23.41 -18.80
N SER A 1118 18.45 -22.08 -18.78
CA SER A 1118 19.56 -21.21 -18.39
C SER A 1118 19.92 -21.32 -16.90
N ILE A 1119 18.91 -21.42 -16.02
CA ILE A 1119 19.15 -21.63 -14.58
C ILE A 1119 19.76 -23.01 -14.32
N ALA A 1120 19.25 -24.06 -14.97
CA ALA A 1120 19.82 -25.40 -14.85
C ALA A 1120 21.28 -25.43 -15.37
N ALA A 1121 21.54 -24.84 -16.54
CA ALA A 1121 22.89 -24.72 -17.10
C ALA A 1121 23.86 -23.98 -16.15
N GLY A 1122 23.42 -22.87 -15.55
CA GLY A 1122 24.25 -22.13 -14.58
C GLY A 1122 24.61 -22.96 -13.35
N ILE A 1123 23.67 -23.75 -12.82
CA ILE A 1123 23.91 -24.66 -11.69
C ILE A 1123 24.89 -25.78 -12.09
N HIS A 1124 24.71 -26.38 -13.27
CA HIS A 1124 25.60 -27.43 -13.78
C HIS A 1124 27.03 -26.92 -14.02
N SER A 1125 27.17 -25.72 -14.60
CA SER A 1125 28.46 -25.07 -14.82
C SER A 1125 29.17 -24.75 -13.50
N LEU A 1126 28.45 -24.21 -12.50
CA LEU A 1126 28.99 -24.02 -11.16
C LEU A 1126 29.42 -25.34 -10.50
N ALA A 1127 28.62 -26.41 -10.68
CA ALA A 1127 28.92 -27.73 -10.12
C ALA A 1127 30.17 -28.36 -10.76
N PHE A 1128 30.35 -28.17 -12.07
CA PHE A 1128 31.54 -28.59 -12.81
C PHE A 1128 32.81 -27.95 -12.24
N GLY A 1129 32.80 -26.62 -12.06
CA GLY A 1129 33.92 -25.90 -11.43
C GLY A 1129 34.21 -26.37 -10.00
N ALA A 1130 33.17 -26.68 -9.21
CA ALA A 1130 33.30 -27.20 -7.85
C ALA A 1130 33.90 -28.61 -7.80
N GLN A 1131 33.49 -29.51 -8.70
CA GLN A 1131 34.03 -30.86 -8.83
C GLN A 1131 35.53 -30.84 -9.17
N HIS A 1132 35.97 -29.94 -10.07
CA HIS A 1132 37.37 -29.80 -10.46
C HIS A 1132 38.27 -29.31 -9.32
N GLN A 1133 37.75 -28.49 -8.42
CA GLN A 1133 38.47 -28.00 -7.24
C GLN A 1133 38.37 -28.92 -6.01
N GLY A 1134 37.72 -30.08 -6.13
CA GLY A 1134 37.60 -31.05 -5.04
C GLY A 1134 36.68 -30.63 -3.90
N VAL A 1135 35.68 -29.78 -4.19
CA VAL A 1135 34.61 -29.42 -3.24
C VAL A 1135 33.62 -30.59 -3.15
N ASP A 1136 33.13 -30.87 -1.94
CA ASP A 1136 32.15 -31.94 -1.68
C ASP A 1136 30.78 -31.60 -2.30
N VAL A 1137 30.54 -32.12 -3.50
CA VAL A 1137 29.31 -31.98 -4.28
C VAL A 1137 28.94 -33.33 -4.89
N ASP A 1138 27.67 -33.52 -5.30
CA ASP A 1138 27.25 -34.77 -5.93
C ASP A 1138 28.11 -35.10 -7.16
N GLN A 1139 28.58 -36.34 -7.21
CA GLN A 1139 29.34 -36.85 -8.35
C GLN A 1139 28.35 -37.29 -9.45
N TYR A 1140 28.17 -36.41 -10.42
CA TYR A 1140 27.46 -36.69 -11.67
C TYR A 1140 28.12 -35.92 -12.82
N ASP A 1141 27.79 -36.31 -14.05
CA ASP A 1141 28.34 -35.70 -15.27
C ASP A 1141 27.73 -34.31 -15.52
N SER A 1142 28.17 -33.33 -14.72
CA SER A 1142 27.71 -31.94 -14.75
C SER A 1142 27.89 -31.29 -16.11
N GLN A 1143 29.03 -31.56 -16.78
CA GLN A 1143 29.32 -31.04 -18.11
C GLN A 1143 28.35 -31.57 -19.16
N ARG A 1144 27.96 -32.84 -19.09
CA ARG A 1144 26.96 -33.41 -20.00
C ARG A 1144 25.59 -32.77 -19.82
N TYR A 1145 25.17 -32.51 -18.58
CA TYR A 1145 23.88 -31.83 -18.34
C TYR A 1145 23.91 -30.35 -18.74
N TYR A 1146 25.03 -29.66 -18.54
CA TYR A 1146 25.24 -28.32 -19.10
C TYR A 1146 25.08 -28.33 -20.62
N GLN A 1147 25.78 -29.24 -21.32
CA GLN A 1147 25.71 -29.35 -22.77
C GLN A 1147 24.29 -29.65 -23.27
N ARG A 1148 23.55 -30.53 -22.59
CA ARG A 1148 22.13 -30.79 -22.85
C ARG A 1148 21.27 -29.53 -22.74
N CYS A 1149 21.50 -28.69 -21.74
CA CYS A 1149 20.77 -27.42 -21.59
C CYS A 1149 21.11 -26.44 -22.72
N ILE A 1150 22.38 -26.39 -23.16
CA ILE A 1150 22.82 -25.59 -24.30
C ILE A 1150 22.14 -26.06 -25.60
N GLU A 1151 22.05 -27.37 -25.85
CA GLU A 1151 21.36 -27.92 -27.02
C GLU A 1151 19.87 -27.52 -27.05
N VAL A 1152 19.19 -27.57 -25.90
CA VAL A 1152 17.80 -27.08 -25.75
C VAL A 1152 17.71 -25.59 -26.10
N LEU A 1153 18.63 -24.77 -25.58
CA LEU A 1153 18.67 -23.33 -25.86
C LEU A 1153 18.96 -23.04 -27.33
N GLU A 1154 19.90 -23.73 -27.97
CA GLU A 1154 20.20 -23.54 -29.40
C GLU A 1154 18.98 -23.83 -30.28
N ARG A 1155 18.24 -24.91 -29.97
CA ARG A 1155 16.98 -25.21 -30.65
C ARG A 1155 15.94 -24.11 -30.45
N LEU A 1156 15.72 -23.68 -29.20
CA LEU A 1156 14.75 -22.61 -28.90
C LEU A 1156 15.18 -21.25 -29.47
N GLY A 1157 16.48 -21.04 -29.69
CA GLY A 1157 17.01 -19.83 -30.31
C GLY A 1157 16.67 -19.65 -31.78
N ALA A 1158 16.27 -20.72 -32.47
CA ALA A 1158 15.68 -20.59 -33.81
C ALA A 1158 14.31 -19.89 -33.80
N LEU A 1159 13.59 -19.96 -32.66
CA LEU A 1159 12.23 -19.44 -32.50
C LEU A 1159 12.19 -18.10 -31.75
N TRP A 1160 13.14 -17.90 -30.83
CA TRP A 1160 13.11 -16.81 -29.86
C TRP A 1160 14.37 -15.92 -29.95
N PRO A 1161 14.25 -14.68 -30.47
CA PRO A 1161 15.38 -13.77 -30.69
C PRO A 1161 16.22 -13.42 -29.46
N MET A 1162 15.67 -13.56 -28.25
CA MET A 1162 16.41 -13.28 -27.02
C MET A 1162 17.42 -14.37 -26.61
N VAL A 1163 17.29 -15.59 -27.12
CA VAL A 1163 18.09 -16.75 -26.67
C VAL A 1163 19.57 -16.66 -27.04
N PRO A 1164 19.97 -16.15 -28.22
CA PRO A 1164 21.39 -15.90 -28.51
C PRO A 1164 22.12 -15.09 -27.43
N ASN A 1165 21.46 -14.09 -26.83
CA ASN A 1165 22.03 -13.32 -25.72
C ASN A 1165 22.26 -14.18 -24.47
N MET A 1166 21.32 -15.09 -24.17
CA MET A 1166 21.41 -16.02 -23.04
C MET A 1166 22.58 -17.01 -23.25
N LEU A 1167 22.68 -17.58 -24.46
CA LEU A 1167 23.74 -18.50 -24.85
C LEU A 1167 25.13 -17.88 -24.72
N THR A 1168 25.31 -16.64 -25.20
CA THR A 1168 26.59 -15.92 -25.09
C THR A 1168 27.01 -15.77 -23.63
N LYS A 1169 26.10 -15.30 -22.75
CA LYS A 1169 26.39 -15.11 -21.33
C LYS A 1169 26.71 -16.42 -20.60
N LEU A 1170 25.98 -17.48 -20.91
CA LEU A 1170 26.22 -18.80 -20.31
C LEU A 1170 27.57 -19.37 -20.73
N ARG A 1171 27.94 -19.26 -22.02
CA ARG A 1171 29.25 -19.72 -22.51
C ARG A 1171 30.41 -18.91 -21.92
N GLU A 1172 30.26 -17.60 -21.84
CA GLU A 1172 31.25 -16.72 -21.19
C GLU A 1172 31.43 -17.08 -19.71
N PHE A 1173 30.33 -17.37 -19.02
CA PHE A 1173 30.38 -17.80 -17.63
C PHE A 1173 31.03 -19.17 -17.45
N ASP A 1174 30.67 -20.15 -18.29
CA ASP A 1174 31.16 -21.52 -18.20
C ASP A 1174 32.69 -21.60 -18.35
N ALA A 1175 33.24 -20.80 -19.26
CA ALA A 1175 34.68 -20.64 -19.44
C ALA A 1175 35.43 -20.17 -18.17
N HIS A 1176 34.73 -19.55 -17.23
CA HIS A 1176 35.29 -19.02 -15.98
C HIS A 1176 34.67 -19.67 -14.72
N SER A 1177 33.92 -20.77 -14.87
CA SER A 1177 33.13 -21.39 -13.81
C SER A 1177 33.96 -21.82 -12.59
N GLU A 1178 35.22 -22.22 -12.79
CA GLU A 1178 36.16 -22.58 -11.72
C GLU A 1178 36.39 -21.44 -10.73
N SER A 1179 36.35 -20.18 -11.18
CA SER A 1179 36.52 -19.01 -10.29
C SER A 1179 35.39 -18.88 -9.26
N TYR A 1180 34.25 -19.53 -9.52
CA TYR A 1180 33.05 -19.48 -8.69
C TYR A 1180 32.79 -20.79 -7.91
N ALA A 1181 33.71 -21.77 -7.98
CA ALA A 1181 33.60 -23.07 -7.30
C ALA A 1181 33.32 -22.98 -5.79
N HIS A 1182 33.87 -21.95 -5.13
CA HIS A 1182 33.68 -21.69 -3.70
C HIS A 1182 32.21 -21.43 -3.32
N LEU A 1183 31.32 -21.08 -4.27
CA LEU A 1183 29.89 -20.89 -4.02
C LEU A 1183 29.17 -22.17 -3.59
N PHE A 1184 29.67 -23.33 -4.01
CA PHE A 1184 29.15 -24.65 -3.60
C PHE A 1184 29.72 -25.13 -2.26
N ASN A 1185 30.68 -24.40 -1.66
CA ASN A 1185 31.21 -24.76 -0.36
C ASN A 1185 30.32 -24.21 0.76
N ALA A 1186 29.67 -25.12 1.51
CA ALA A 1186 28.82 -24.76 2.65
C ALA A 1186 29.55 -23.96 3.75
N ALA A 1187 30.88 -24.05 3.84
CA ALA A 1187 31.69 -23.28 4.78
C ALA A 1187 31.88 -21.81 4.36
N CYS A 1188 31.71 -21.50 3.08
CA CYS A 1188 32.00 -20.18 2.52
C CYS A 1188 30.80 -19.22 2.53
N LEU A 1189 29.65 -19.59 3.12
CA LEU A 1189 28.41 -18.80 3.08
C LEU A 1189 28.54 -17.32 3.52
N ALA A 1190 29.49 -17.02 4.41
CA ALA A 1190 29.69 -15.69 4.98
C ALA A 1190 30.63 -14.79 4.15
N ASP A 1191 31.42 -15.34 3.23
CA ASP A 1191 32.48 -14.57 2.55
C ASP A 1191 31.87 -13.49 1.62
N GLU A 1192 32.62 -12.42 1.34
CA GLU A 1192 32.16 -11.39 0.40
C GLU A 1192 32.43 -11.81 -1.04
N LEU A 1193 31.49 -11.54 -1.95
CA LEU A 1193 31.73 -11.60 -3.39
C LEU A 1193 32.15 -10.21 -3.84
N ASP A 1194 33.09 -10.13 -4.77
CA ASP A 1194 33.42 -8.85 -5.41
C ASP A 1194 32.23 -8.36 -6.26
N GLY A 1195 32.15 -7.05 -6.48
CA GLY A 1195 31.01 -6.44 -7.19
C GLY A 1195 30.92 -6.81 -8.67
N ILE A 1196 31.99 -7.31 -9.30
CA ILE A 1196 31.99 -7.74 -10.70
C ILE A 1196 31.42 -9.16 -10.79
N ALA A 1197 31.93 -10.08 -9.95
CA ALA A 1197 31.44 -11.42 -9.75
C ALA A 1197 29.95 -11.44 -9.40
N GLU A 1198 29.50 -10.58 -8.48
CA GLU A 1198 28.08 -10.47 -8.13
C GLU A 1198 27.23 -10.04 -9.33
N ASN A 1199 27.68 -9.05 -10.12
CA ASN A 1199 26.98 -8.60 -11.32
C ASN A 1199 26.93 -9.67 -12.42
N THR A 1200 28.02 -10.42 -12.61
CA THR A 1200 28.07 -11.55 -13.55
C THR A 1200 27.06 -12.63 -13.15
N LEU A 1201 27.03 -13.02 -11.87
CA LEU A 1201 26.06 -14.00 -11.36
C LEU A 1201 24.61 -13.50 -11.47
N TRP A 1202 24.36 -12.22 -11.19
CA TRP A 1202 23.04 -11.61 -11.42
C TRP A 1202 22.61 -11.64 -12.88
N SER A 1203 23.55 -11.48 -13.82
CA SER A 1203 23.27 -11.54 -15.26
C SER A 1203 22.81 -12.93 -15.74
N LEU A 1204 23.04 -13.97 -14.94
CA LEU A 1204 22.68 -15.36 -15.24
C LEU A 1204 21.33 -15.78 -14.62
N VAL A 1205 20.92 -15.12 -13.53
CA VAL A 1205 19.72 -15.50 -12.77
C VAL A 1205 18.55 -14.52 -12.96
N ASP A 1206 18.79 -13.25 -13.30
CA ASP A 1206 17.74 -12.26 -13.56
C ASP A 1206 17.24 -12.39 -15.01
N TYR A 1207 15.97 -12.75 -15.20
CA TYR A 1207 15.42 -13.04 -16.54
C TYR A 1207 15.51 -11.85 -17.50
N GLY A 1208 15.33 -10.63 -16.97
CA GLY A 1208 15.41 -9.40 -17.76
C GLY A 1208 16.85 -9.05 -18.13
N MET A 1209 17.82 -9.28 -17.25
CA MET A 1209 19.24 -9.11 -17.58
C MET A 1209 19.71 -10.18 -18.56
N LEU A 1210 19.30 -11.43 -18.37
CA LEU A 1210 19.70 -12.55 -19.20
C LEU A 1210 19.24 -12.38 -20.66
N ALA A 1211 18.02 -11.86 -20.87
CA ALA A 1211 17.45 -11.63 -22.20
C ALA A 1211 18.00 -10.39 -22.96
N ARG A 1212 18.67 -9.46 -22.27
CA ARG A 1212 19.21 -8.22 -22.87
C ARG A 1212 20.45 -8.46 -23.72
N GLU A 1213 20.57 -7.69 -24.80
CA GLU A 1213 21.73 -7.69 -25.70
C GLU A 1213 23.06 -7.44 -24.97
N VAL A 1214 24.08 -8.17 -25.39
CA VAL A 1214 25.46 -8.00 -24.92
C VAL A 1214 26.09 -6.84 -25.69
N SER A 1215 26.40 -5.74 -25.02
CA SER A 1215 27.03 -4.57 -25.64
C SER A 1215 28.48 -4.89 -26.05
N GLY A 1216 28.72 -5.11 -27.35
CA GLY A 1216 30.05 -5.27 -27.91
C GLY A 1216 30.83 -3.94 -27.96
N HIS A 1217 31.96 -3.88 -27.24
CA HIS A 1217 33.14 -3.02 -27.45
C HIS A 1217 32.90 -1.56 -27.91
N SER A 1218 32.68 -0.65 -26.96
CA SER A 1218 33.27 0.71 -26.90
C SER A 1218 32.83 1.39 -25.59
N PRO A 1219 33.71 2.17 -24.91
CA PRO A 1219 33.34 2.89 -23.70
C PRO A 1219 32.61 4.19 -24.08
N GLU A 1220 31.72 4.61 -23.20
CA GLU A 1220 30.86 5.80 -23.25
C GLU A 1220 29.49 5.61 -23.92
N HIS A 1221 28.46 6.03 -23.17
CA HIS A 1221 27.04 6.14 -23.50
C HIS A 1221 26.13 4.90 -23.35
N VAL A 1222 25.74 4.60 -22.10
CA VAL A 1222 24.32 4.32 -21.76
C VAL A 1222 23.99 4.82 -20.34
N SER A 1223 23.59 6.09 -20.20
CA SER A 1223 23.03 6.62 -18.94
C SER A 1223 21.65 7.28 -19.10
N PHE A 1224 20.98 7.11 -20.25
CA PHE A 1224 19.77 7.89 -20.55
C PHE A 1224 18.44 7.12 -20.54
N LEU A 1225 18.43 5.80 -20.31
CA LEU A 1225 17.19 5.00 -20.31
C LEU A 1225 16.78 4.43 -18.94
N SER A 1226 17.51 4.73 -17.87
CA SER A 1226 17.14 4.39 -16.48
C SER A 1226 16.17 5.39 -15.83
N ASN A 1227 15.81 6.49 -16.50
CA ASN A 1227 15.03 7.60 -15.92
C ASN A 1227 13.59 7.75 -16.42
N LEU A 1228 13.06 6.80 -17.19
CA LEU A 1228 11.61 6.73 -17.38
C LEU A 1228 10.99 6.06 -16.16
N PRO A 1229 10.11 6.74 -15.39
CA PRO A 1229 9.41 6.08 -14.31
C PRO A 1229 8.54 4.98 -14.91
N SER A 1230 8.80 3.73 -14.50
CA SER A 1230 7.88 2.62 -14.70
C SER A 1230 6.46 3.04 -14.24
N PRO A 1231 5.36 2.61 -14.90
CA PRO A 1231 4.00 3.04 -14.56
C PRO A 1231 3.53 2.59 -13.16
N SER A 1232 4.37 1.90 -12.38
CA SER A 1232 4.07 1.33 -11.07
C SER A 1232 4.00 2.31 -9.89
N LYS A 1233 4.12 3.63 -10.10
CA LYS A 1233 3.96 4.61 -9.00
C LYS A 1233 2.50 5.02 -8.76
N TRP A 1234 1.62 4.03 -8.61
CA TRP A 1234 0.31 4.16 -7.97
C TRP A 1234 0.06 2.90 -7.14
N ILE A 1235 0.65 2.84 -5.94
CA ILE A 1235 0.25 1.91 -4.89
C ILE A 1235 -0.31 2.76 -3.75
N PRO A 1236 -1.52 2.48 -3.22
CA PRO A 1236 -2.02 3.15 -2.04
C PRO A 1236 -1.29 2.64 -0.78
N GLY A 1237 -0.32 3.42 -0.30
CA GLY A 1237 0.09 3.51 1.12
C GLY A 1237 0.83 2.33 1.77
N GLY A 1238 2.07 2.60 2.21
CA GLY A 1238 2.73 1.83 3.28
C GLY A 1238 4.26 1.98 3.33
N ASP A 1239 4.78 2.81 4.24
CA ASP A 1239 6.19 2.84 4.70
C ASP A 1239 6.41 1.70 5.76
N TYR A 1240 7.57 1.06 6.02
CA TYR A 1240 8.86 1.59 6.53
C TYR A 1240 9.92 0.47 6.83
N VAL A 1241 11.22 0.84 6.77
CA VAL A 1241 12.43 0.53 7.63
C VAL A 1241 12.98 -0.90 7.89
N ALA A 1242 14.30 -1.08 7.67
CA ALA A 1242 15.35 -1.53 8.65
C ALA A 1242 16.72 -1.68 7.94
N ALA A 1243 17.80 -0.94 8.26
CA ALA A 1243 18.74 -1.02 9.40
C ALA A 1243 19.81 -2.15 9.30
N SER A 1244 21.09 -1.74 9.33
CA SER A 1244 22.38 -2.47 9.26
C SER A 1244 22.70 -3.36 10.47
N PRO A 1245 23.79 -4.17 10.46
CA PRO A 1245 25.04 -3.69 11.11
C PRO A 1245 26.42 -4.20 10.57
N THR A 1246 27.43 -3.32 10.74
CA THR A 1246 28.85 -3.51 11.18
C THR A 1246 29.83 -4.47 10.47
N SER A 1247 30.92 -3.96 9.86
CA SER A 1247 32.33 -3.87 10.35
C SER A 1247 33.14 -5.18 10.14
N GLU A 1248 34.40 -5.22 9.69
CA GLU A 1248 35.58 -4.47 10.16
C GLU A 1248 36.82 -4.84 9.30
N ALA A 1249 37.75 -3.89 9.08
CA ALA A 1249 39.21 -4.07 8.94
C ALA A 1249 39.78 -4.91 7.75
N ARG A 1250 40.92 -4.60 7.11
CA ARG A 1250 42.03 -3.65 7.33
C ARG A 1250 43.00 -3.79 6.13
N ASN A 1251 43.63 -2.67 5.76
CA ASN A 1251 45.06 -2.53 5.34
C ASN A 1251 45.55 -3.29 4.09
N GLN A 1252 46.42 -2.80 3.21
CA GLN A 1252 47.30 -1.63 3.17
C GLN A 1252 48.09 -1.73 1.85
N LEU A 1253 48.45 -0.58 1.26
CA LEU A 1253 49.70 -0.33 0.48
C LEU A 1253 49.79 -1.03 -0.91
N LEU A 1254 50.35 -0.51 -2.01
CA LEU A 1254 51.19 0.65 -2.32
C LEU A 1254 51.44 0.70 -3.87
N PHE A 1255 51.77 1.89 -4.38
CA PHE A 1255 52.56 2.21 -5.59
C PHE A 1255 51.99 2.09 -7.04
N VAL A 1256 51.69 3.28 -7.61
CA VAL A 1256 52.31 3.94 -8.79
C VAL A 1256 52.93 3.09 -9.91
N GLY A 1257 52.58 3.44 -11.17
CA GLY A 1257 53.44 3.32 -12.36
C GLY A 1257 52.77 2.56 -13.52
N THR A 1258 52.23 3.26 -14.53
CA THR A 1258 52.86 3.54 -15.85
C THR A 1258 52.63 2.46 -16.92
N GLN A 1259 51.92 2.88 -17.97
CA GLN A 1259 52.15 2.62 -19.41
C GLN A 1259 52.26 1.18 -19.98
N GLU A 1260 51.29 0.88 -20.85
CA GLU A 1260 51.42 0.27 -22.19
C GLU A 1260 51.71 -1.24 -22.38
N PRO A 1261 51.40 -1.83 -23.58
CA PRO A 1261 50.60 -3.05 -23.71
C PRO A 1261 51.30 -4.21 -24.46
N LEU A 1262 50.54 -5.29 -24.75
CA LEU A 1262 50.86 -6.48 -25.57
C LEU A 1262 51.81 -7.47 -24.86
N THR A 1263 51.63 -8.79 -24.85
CA THR A 1263 51.35 -9.72 -25.97
C THR A 1263 51.18 -11.14 -25.40
N ARG A 1264 50.33 -11.97 -26.03
CA ARG A 1264 50.39 -13.45 -26.12
C ARG A 1264 50.57 -14.29 -24.83
N LEU A 1265 49.50 -14.97 -24.42
CA LEU A 1265 49.30 -16.41 -24.65
C LEU A 1265 47.84 -16.78 -24.36
#